data_AF-A0A8H8XMU6-F1
#
_entry.id   AF-A0A8H8XMU6-F1
#
_cell.length_a   1.000
_cell.length_b   1.000
_cell.length_c   1.000
_cell.angle_alpha   90.00
_cell.angle_beta   90.00
_cell.angle_gamma   90.00
#
_symmetry.space_group_name_H-M   'P 1'
#
loop_
_entity.id
_entity.type
_entity.pdbx_description
1 polymer ?
#
loop_
_entity_poly.entity_id
_entity_poly.type
_entity_poly.pdbx_seq_one_letter_code
_entity_poly.pdbx_strand_id
1 'polypeptide(L)'
;MARLIGVVRQVVGEAFAVTTGGKRVLVEGDRLFAGEQLQTGAEGAVVVRLANGGELTLGRDSGQVLSTRLLGERGAEEAAGQEANGVEQLQQAIRAGADPTLSAEPPAAGPGGDAGGAGGGGISFVLLGETAGRVDPEIGFPTGPLSFVPLQAEELVPAEDPQAEPSIPTLEIEYFDDPSAQVLIDRAAVDESGLPAGSQAGSAETSAYGRFVVDAPDGVLALQVRDAGGNWVNVAAGGSVQGLYGTLVVAADGRWTYTLDGPAFHLGGAGLSGGMDVVGESFVVRVIDRTGDMSAERQLDVTIADDAPRAVDDTPEIRENATDALAGSVLDNDLHANGQPGADGHSFVAWDNPLSTVLSQYGTLQLNADGSYSFLLDNARAATQALREGDVRSESFTYRIQDGDGDPASATLTITLRGSNDGPTVDVDPGNPGGIADCVYEAGLPGGSAAAGDGEFASGTFRLGDADGLDDLASVTINGQTVAIDQLAGHVFTGSYGTLTITGYDAATGTGSYLYQLSGPTTDGPGVERELFELQVSDGTAASAPAQIAIEIVDDRPSAVDQAAHEQNTLSNKTNLLIVLDVSDSMNESAQFGGYNRLEAARQAICELLEQYEARGEVAVKVVIFGSAAQVLGSEWQSVNEAIDAVLAIDDPSDSDLTNYDAALQAVMNSAWGQAGKLPDGQNVGYFLSDGIPKLPAGSVGISAAEEAAWIDFLEANGITMHALGMGSGVTEAALDPIAYDGAAGAGSDAQTITDFAQLSDTLVDSVRAASLAGNLTSGGGFGADGGHVQSVTVDGVTYTYQPAGGGSIGVSGGTGAGSFDAASHILTITTVAGGRFAVDMDDGAFVYTPPAGVGQSAREHIGYVLIDNDGDTAGANLSLIVDAASGPLVVRDDRVLSNVPIQSGPDSLTIPKWALLANDTGPNSHLLALAAIAASASGGQVLDAGSTITFIEGGQTERDGGSFSYEVSLGGSVVGSADVHLERDPGSVLVGSYLDEILLGREGGSTLKGDSGDDILVGGSGNDVLDGGSGDDILAGGAGNDTLIGGAGNDTASYISATSGVRVSLSESLIGQSQNTGGAGTDRLTGLENLIGSQHDDELTGSAGDNVLIGLGGSDRLAGMAGDDTLIGGSGDDALSGGAGSDTFVWLAGDSGVDHVTDFDPGQDSLDLSDLLAGLDPSLGMSELASVLGSYLTLTTGSSTTLTVNPDGAGPLPASQTIVLDGVNLSTAYGSADQASIIHAMLDDGSLKVV
;
A
#
# COMPACT_ATOMS: atom_id res chain seq x y z
N MET A 1 -24.29 -7.84 27.09
CA MET A 1 -23.02 -7.08 27.12
C MET A 1 -23.34 -5.60 27.29
N ALA A 2 -22.51 -4.81 27.97
CA ALA A 2 -22.80 -3.38 28.15
C ALA A 2 -22.68 -2.65 26.80
N ARG A 3 -23.70 -1.85 26.42
CA ARG A 3 -23.74 -1.14 25.13
C ARG A 3 -22.70 -0.02 25.12
N LEU A 4 -21.84 0.04 24.10
CA LEU A 4 -20.84 1.10 23.95
C LEU A 4 -21.54 2.44 23.72
N ILE A 5 -21.14 3.48 24.46
CA ILE A 5 -21.65 4.84 24.32
C ILE A 5 -20.67 5.70 23.53
N GLY A 6 -19.35 5.48 23.69
CA GLY A 6 -18.33 6.21 22.94
C GLY A 6 -16.91 5.82 23.34
N VAL A 7 -15.95 6.42 22.66
CA VAL A 7 -14.51 6.23 22.91
C VAL A 7 -13.88 7.56 23.31
N VAL A 8 -13.05 7.56 24.34
CA VAL A 8 -12.34 8.75 24.81
C VAL A 8 -11.34 9.20 23.74
N ARG A 9 -11.48 10.44 23.27
CA ARG A 9 -10.61 11.05 22.25
C ARG A 9 -9.51 11.92 22.86
N GLN A 10 -9.75 12.50 24.03
CA GLN A 10 -8.73 13.34 24.67
C GLN A 10 -9.03 13.48 26.15
N VAL A 11 -7.99 13.47 26.99
CA VAL A 11 -8.08 13.73 28.43
C VAL A 11 -7.02 14.76 28.82
N VAL A 12 -7.41 15.77 29.59
CA VAL A 12 -6.50 16.75 30.19
C VAL A 12 -6.75 16.73 31.70
N GLY A 13 -5.73 16.45 32.53
CA GLY A 13 -5.91 16.29 33.98
C GLY A 13 -6.58 14.95 34.38
N GLU A 14 -7.17 14.86 35.57
CA GLU A 14 -7.78 13.61 36.06
C GLU A 14 -9.22 13.43 35.55
N ALA A 15 -9.48 12.37 34.77
CA ALA A 15 -10.82 11.94 34.37
C ALA A 15 -11.03 10.45 34.68
N PHE A 16 -12.27 10.07 35.01
CA PHE A 16 -12.59 8.74 35.49
C PHE A 16 -13.94 8.23 34.98
N ALA A 17 -14.05 6.92 34.77
CA ALA A 17 -15.31 6.20 34.67
C ALA A 17 -15.62 5.53 36.01
N VAL A 18 -16.79 5.84 36.56
CA VAL A 18 -17.26 5.35 37.86
C VAL A 18 -18.40 4.38 37.64
N THR A 19 -18.31 3.20 38.25
CA THR A 19 -19.38 2.20 38.30
C THR A 19 -19.70 1.85 39.75
N THR A 20 -20.74 1.04 39.96
CA THR A 20 -21.05 0.46 41.27
C THR A 20 -19.94 -0.46 41.81
N GLY A 21 -19.00 -0.90 40.97
CA GLY A 21 -17.88 -1.77 41.33
C GLY A 21 -16.53 -1.08 41.53
N GLY A 22 -16.41 0.23 41.26
CA GLY A 22 -15.16 0.97 41.43
C GLY A 22 -14.99 2.15 40.46
N LYS A 23 -13.88 2.89 40.62
CA LYS A 23 -13.50 4.07 39.83
C LYS A 23 -12.25 3.76 39.01
N ARG A 24 -12.31 3.91 37.68
CA ARG A 24 -11.21 3.70 36.71
C ARG A 24 -10.75 5.05 36.15
N VAL A 25 -9.44 5.30 36.09
CA VAL A 25 -8.86 6.47 35.40
C VAL A 25 -9.02 6.28 33.89
N LEU A 26 -9.35 7.35 33.17
CA LEU A 26 -9.53 7.34 31.73
C LEU A 26 -8.32 7.89 31.00
N VAL A 27 -7.95 7.23 29.90
CA VAL A 27 -6.95 7.69 28.92
C VAL A 27 -7.56 7.69 27.51
N GLU A 28 -6.88 8.31 26.57
CA GLU A 28 -7.28 8.33 25.16
C GLU A 28 -7.35 6.89 24.60
N GLY A 29 -8.42 6.59 23.86
CA GLY A 29 -8.74 5.25 23.36
C GLY A 29 -9.65 4.40 24.26
N ASP A 30 -9.91 4.81 25.50
CA ASP A 30 -10.76 4.03 26.41
C ASP A 30 -12.23 3.97 25.95
N ARG A 31 -12.81 2.77 26.00
CA ARG A 31 -14.22 2.51 25.68
C ARG A 31 -15.11 2.77 26.89
N LEU A 32 -16.18 3.52 26.68
CA LEU A 32 -17.15 3.90 27.69
C LEU A 32 -18.51 3.28 27.42
N PHE A 33 -19.11 2.68 28.44
CA PHE A 33 -20.32 1.87 28.28
C PHE A 33 -21.54 2.44 29.02
N ALA A 34 -22.73 2.05 28.56
CA ALA A 34 -23.99 2.44 29.17
C ALA A 34 -24.06 1.94 30.63
N GLY A 35 -24.32 2.86 31.56
CA GLY A 35 -24.33 2.62 33.00
C GLY A 35 -23.06 3.06 33.73
N GLU A 36 -21.99 3.44 33.02
CA GLU A 36 -20.84 4.12 33.61
C GLU A 36 -21.13 5.62 33.82
N GLN A 37 -20.55 6.22 34.86
CA GLN A 37 -20.60 7.67 35.08
C GLN A 37 -19.22 8.27 34.83
N LEU A 38 -19.13 9.18 33.87
CA LEU A 38 -17.93 9.96 33.61
C LEU A 38 -17.79 11.02 34.71
N GLN A 39 -16.58 11.22 35.24
CA GLN A 39 -16.30 12.24 36.24
C GLN A 39 -14.90 12.84 36.05
N THR A 40 -14.80 14.15 35.98
CA THR A 40 -13.54 14.90 35.89
C THR A 40 -13.18 15.53 37.24
N GLY A 41 -11.89 15.67 37.53
CA GLY A 41 -11.37 16.32 38.72
C GLY A 41 -11.23 17.85 38.56
N ALA A 42 -10.64 18.48 39.58
CA ALA A 42 -10.52 19.94 39.68
C ALA A 42 -9.71 20.59 38.56
N GLU A 43 -8.87 19.84 37.83
CA GLU A 43 -8.14 20.28 36.62
C GLU A 43 -8.49 19.43 35.39
N GLY A 44 -9.50 18.56 35.49
CA GLY A 44 -9.82 17.52 34.52
C GLY A 44 -10.76 17.97 33.39
N ALA A 45 -10.51 17.57 32.16
CA ALA A 45 -11.43 17.65 31.03
C ALA A 45 -11.31 16.39 30.17
N VAL A 46 -12.40 15.97 29.53
CA VAL A 46 -12.43 14.78 28.68
C VAL A 46 -13.36 15.00 27.50
N VAL A 47 -12.91 14.57 26.31
CA VAL A 47 -13.68 14.54 25.07
C VAL A 47 -13.95 13.09 24.72
N VAL A 48 -15.20 12.75 24.46
CA VAL A 48 -15.64 11.41 24.08
C VAL A 48 -16.33 11.49 22.72
N ARG A 49 -15.85 10.71 21.76
CA ARG A 49 -16.56 10.52 20.50
C ARG A 49 -17.64 9.47 20.73
N LEU A 50 -18.90 9.89 20.70
CA LEU A 50 -20.05 9.03 20.85
C LEU A 50 -20.17 8.08 19.66
N ALA A 51 -20.75 6.91 19.89
CA ALA A 51 -20.89 5.87 18.87
C ALA A 51 -21.77 6.29 17.67
N ASN A 52 -22.61 7.33 17.82
CA ASN A 52 -23.41 7.91 16.73
C ASN A 52 -22.68 9.06 16.00
N GLY A 53 -21.36 9.22 16.20
CA GLY A 53 -20.54 10.23 15.54
C GLY A 53 -20.51 11.61 16.22
N GLY A 54 -21.35 11.87 17.23
CA GLY A 54 -21.32 13.13 18.00
C GLY A 54 -20.16 13.21 18.99
N GLU A 55 -19.82 14.41 19.48
CA GLU A 55 -18.81 14.60 20.53
C GLU A 55 -19.46 15.04 21.85
N LEU A 56 -19.02 14.43 22.96
CA LEU A 56 -19.38 14.79 24.32
C LEU A 56 -18.13 15.29 25.05
N THR A 57 -18.13 16.57 25.43
CA THR A 57 -17.02 17.20 26.16
C THR A 57 -17.44 17.53 27.59
N LEU A 58 -16.68 17.04 28.57
CA LEU A 58 -16.83 17.41 29.98
C LEU A 58 -15.63 18.23 30.42
N GLY A 59 -15.90 19.39 31.03
CA GLY A 59 -14.88 20.25 31.65
C GLY A 59 -14.60 19.90 33.11
N ARG A 60 -13.93 20.81 33.83
CA ARG A 60 -13.49 20.64 35.23
C ARG A 60 -14.66 20.37 36.19
N ASP A 61 -14.42 19.51 37.19
CA ASP A 61 -15.38 19.14 38.25
C ASP A 61 -16.79 18.74 37.77
N SER A 62 -16.87 18.10 36.60
CA SER A 62 -18.13 17.74 35.95
C SER A 62 -18.35 16.22 36.00
N GLY A 63 -19.61 15.79 35.98
CA GLY A 63 -19.95 14.38 35.91
C GLY A 63 -21.19 14.11 35.07
N GLN A 64 -21.13 13.09 34.21
CA GLN A 64 -22.20 12.72 33.28
C GLN A 64 -22.45 11.22 33.34
N VAL A 65 -23.70 10.84 33.60
CA VAL A 65 -24.13 9.43 33.51
C VAL A 65 -24.29 9.08 32.05
N LEU A 66 -23.63 8.01 31.61
CA LEU A 66 -23.69 7.53 30.25
C LEU A 66 -24.89 6.59 30.11
N SER A 67 -25.87 7.03 29.34
CA SER A 67 -27.07 6.24 29.03
C SER A 67 -27.30 6.22 27.53
N THR A 68 -28.04 5.22 27.07
CA THR A 68 -28.39 5.06 25.64
C THR A 68 -29.23 6.21 25.09
N ARG A 69 -29.79 7.07 25.95
CA ARG A 69 -30.47 8.32 25.53
C ARG A 69 -29.55 9.38 24.97
N LEU A 70 -28.23 9.33 25.27
CA LEU A 70 -27.24 10.24 24.67
C LEU A 70 -27.06 9.99 23.16
N LEU A 71 -27.63 8.90 22.63
CA LEU A 71 -27.50 8.49 21.23
C LEU A 71 -28.77 8.76 20.38
N GLY A 72 -29.78 9.49 20.90
CA GLY A 72 -31.08 9.73 20.23
C GLY A 72 -31.32 11.17 19.72
N GLU A 73 -32.13 11.27 18.66
CA GLU A 73 -32.28 12.32 17.62
C GLU A 73 -32.98 13.66 17.95
N ARG A 74 -32.87 14.60 16.98
CA ARG A 74 -33.40 15.99 16.95
C ARG A 74 -34.92 16.07 16.71
N GLY A 75 -35.59 17.02 17.37
CA GLY A 75 -36.95 17.52 17.04
C GLY A 75 -37.38 18.69 17.96
N ALA A 76 -38.02 19.72 17.41
CA ALA A 76 -38.06 21.12 17.87
C ALA A 76 -39.04 21.52 19.01
N GLU A 77 -38.78 22.74 19.53
CA GLU A 77 -39.67 23.80 20.09
C GLU A 77 -39.72 24.14 21.62
N GLU A 78 -39.24 25.37 21.87
CA GLU A 78 -39.72 26.46 22.77
C GLU A 78 -39.76 26.32 24.31
N ALA A 79 -38.87 27.06 25.02
CA ALA A 79 -39.12 28.46 25.46
C ALA A 79 -38.34 28.87 26.74
N ALA A 80 -37.84 30.11 26.69
CA ALA A 80 -37.63 31.09 27.78
C ALA A 80 -36.35 31.06 28.66
N GLY A 81 -35.44 32.02 28.36
CA GLY A 81 -35.25 33.17 29.27
C GLY A 81 -33.87 33.45 29.90
N GLN A 82 -33.21 34.47 29.34
CA GLN A 82 -32.46 35.57 29.98
C GLN A 82 -30.91 35.58 30.14
N GLU A 83 -30.37 36.56 29.40
CA GLU A 83 -29.28 37.51 29.70
C GLU A 83 -27.83 37.19 29.28
N ALA A 84 -27.53 37.66 28.07
CA ALA A 84 -26.21 37.99 27.54
C ALA A 84 -25.65 39.27 28.17
N ASN A 85 -24.33 39.32 28.39
CA ASN A 85 -23.60 40.59 28.49
C ASN A 85 -22.09 40.43 28.24
N GLY A 86 -21.53 41.32 27.41
CA GLY A 86 -20.13 41.76 27.50
C GLY A 86 -19.22 41.41 26.32
N VAL A 87 -19.28 40.19 25.80
CA VAL A 87 -18.23 39.71 24.87
C VAL A 87 -18.56 39.96 23.40
N GLU A 88 -19.84 39.86 23.02
CA GLU A 88 -20.27 40.06 21.62
C GLU A 88 -20.14 41.53 21.15
N GLN A 89 -20.26 42.50 22.06
CA GLN A 89 -20.04 43.91 21.74
C GLN A 89 -18.54 44.23 21.52
N LEU A 90 -17.63 43.53 22.20
CA LEU A 90 -16.18 43.68 22.01
C LEU A 90 -15.71 43.08 20.67
N GLN A 91 -16.31 41.96 20.28
CA GLN A 91 -15.96 41.27 19.03
C GLN A 91 -16.50 41.98 17.78
N GLN A 92 -17.60 42.75 17.89
CA GLN A 92 -18.11 43.59 16.80
C GLN A 92 -17.27 44.86 16.57
N ALA A 93 -16.67 45.43 17.61
CA ALA A 93 -15.77 46.60 17.49
C ALA A 93 -14.44 46.26 16.82
N ILE A 94 -13.90 45.06 17.08
CA ILE A 94 -12.65 44.55 16.48
C ILE A 94 -12.84 44.23 14.98
N ARG A 95 -14.02 43.76 14.57
CA ARG A 95 -14.37 43.53 13.15
C ARG A 95 -14.54 44.82 12.33
N ALA A 96 -14.69 45.98 12.97
CA ALA A 96 -14.91 47.27 12.30
C ALA A 96 -13.64 48.14 12.15
N GLY A 97 -12.47 47.68 12.62
CA GLY A 97 -11.20 48.35 12.38
C GLY A 97 -11.01 49.70 13.08
N ALA A 98 -11.69 49.95 14.19
CA ALA A 98 -11.51 51.15 15.02
C ALA A 98 -10.66 50.86 16.28
N ASP A 99 -9.73 51.76 16.61
CA ASP A 99 -8.82 51.68 17.76
C ASP A 99 -9.59 51.83 19.10
N PRO A 100 -9.56 50.80 19.98
CA PRO A 100 -10.31 50.82 21.24
C PRO A 100 -9.64 51.66 22.35
N THR A 101 -8.53 52.37 22.08
CA THR A 101 -7.81 53.15 23.09
C THR A 101 -8.26 54.61 23.25
N LEU A 102 -9.28 55.08 22.50
CA LEU A 102 -9.72 56.49 22.49
C LEU A 102 -11.12 56.77 23.07
N SER A 103 -11.65 55.92 23.96
CA SER A 103 -12.82 56.30 24.78
C SER A 103 -12.72 55.80 26.23
N ALA A 104 -11.79 56.43 26.97
CA ALA A 104 -11.79 56.86 28.39
C ALA A 104 -12.44 55.97 29.49
N GLU A 105 -11.96 55.90 30.74
CA GLU A 105 -10.86 56.51 31.53
C GLU A 105 -10.65 55.67 32.82
N PRO A 106 -9.50 55.76 33.51
CA PRO A 106 -9.20 55.11 34.81
C PRO A 106 -9.63 56.04 35.98
N PRO A 107 -9.17 55.94 37.25
CA PRO A 107 -8.69 54.85 38.13
C PRO A 107 -9.46 54.83 39.49
N ALA A 108 -9.21 53.86 40.39
CA ALA A 108 -9.11 54.13 41.85
C ALA A 108 -8.69 52.90 42.67
N ALA A 109 -7.82 53.15 43.63
CA ALA A 109 -7.19 52.20 44.55
C ALA A 109 -7.90 52.15 45.93
N GLY A 110 -7.86 50.96 46.53
CA GLY A 110 -7.81 50.66 47.98
C GLY A 110 -9.09 50.87 48.82
N PRO A 111 -9.10 50.51 50.13
CA PRO A 111 -8.12 49.73 50.91
C PRO A 111 -8.72 48.72 51.95
N GLY A 112 -7.88 47.85 52.51
CA GLY A 112 -8.05 47.23 53.85
C GLY A 112 -8.66 45.82 53.89
N GLY A 113 -8.15 44.84 54.64
CA GLY A 113 -7.04 44.84 55.58
C GLY A 113 -6.82 43.45 56.21
N ASP A 114 -5.65 43.34 56.84
CA ASP A 114 -5.24 42.47 57.96
C ASP A 114 -4.60 41.06 57.77
N ALA A 115 -3.33 41.06 58.23
CA ALA A 115 -2.51 40.03 58.90
C ALA A 115 -1.97 38.84 58.09
N GLY A 116 -0.67 38.53 58.03
CA GLY A 116 0.55 39.09 58.62
C GLY A 116 1.69 38.05 58.64
N GLY A 117 2.80 38.32 57.95
CA GLY A 117 4.19 37.82 58.13
C GLY A 117 4.49 36.31 57.92
N ALA A 118 5.66 35.86 57.45
CA ALA A 118 6.85 36.44 56.80
C ALA A 118 7.71 35.24 56.35
N GLY A 119 8.40 35.31 55.20
CA GLY A 119 9.58 34.45 54.97
C GLY A 119 9.85 33.99 53.54
N GLY A 120 11.06 34.32 53.07
CA GLY A 120 11.81 33.60 52.03
C GLY A 120 11.49 34.01 50.60
N GLY A 121 12.41 34.47 49.75
CA GLY A 121 13.87 34.43 49.80
C GLY A 121 14.40 33.74 48.56
N GLY A 122 14.79 34.54 47.55
CA GLY A 122 15.87 34.22 46.60
C GLY A 122 15.67 33.06 45.60
N ILE A 123 16.43 32.94 44.51
CA ILE A 123 17.25 33.84 43.68
C ILE A 123 17.46 33.01 42.39
N SER A 124 17.42 33.64 41.22
CA SER A 124 17.96 33.06 39.98
C SER A 124 19.34 33.67 39.67
N PHE A 125 20.23 32.80 39.19
CA PHE A 125 21.61 32.96 38.73
C PHE A 125 21.77 34.08 37.68
N VAL A 126 22.69 35.02 37.91
CA VAL A 126 24.03 35.21 37.29
C VAL A 126 24.01 35.60 35.80
N LEU A 127 24.56 36.77 35.50
CA LEU A 127 25.43 36.98 34.35
C LEU A 127 26.46 38.08 34.66
N LEU A 128 27.73 37.69 34.49
CA LEU A 128 28.92 38.53 34.58
C LEU A 128 29.26 39.12 33.21
N GLY A 129 29.92 40.27 33.24
CA GLY A 129 30.65 40.86 32.12
C GLY A 129 31.18 42.25 32.49
N GLU A 130 32.46 42.29 32.90
CA GLU A 130 33.56 43.18 32.45
C GLU A 130 33.27 44.63 31.99
N THR A 131 34.13 45.64 32.12
CA THR A 131 35.45 45.91 32.70
C THR A 131 35.54 47.45 32.77
N ALA A 132 36.23 48.02 33.78
CA ALA A 132 37.07 49.24 33.66
C ALA A 132 37.26 49.94 35.03
N GLY A 133 38.52 50.22 35.37
CA GLY A 133 38.86 51.54 35.92
C GLY A 133 39.50 51.62 37.31
N ARG A 134 40.84 51.63 37.29
CA ARG A 134 41.74 52.56 38.01
C ARG A 134 42.26 52.20 39.40
N VAL A 135 43.59 52.34 39.50
CA VAL A 135 44.50 52.20 40.65
C VAL A 135 44.78 53.57 41.27
N ASP A 136 44.92 53.62 42.60
CA ASP A 136 45.77 54.55 43.36
C ASP A 136 46.17 53.90 44.70
N PRO A 137 47.48 53.71 45.02
CA PRO A 137 47.94 53.40 46.36
C PRO A 137 48.46 54.66 47.09
N GLU A 138 48.03 54.83 48.33
CA GLU A 138 48.42 55.95 49.20
C GLU A 138 49.54 55.54 50.19
N ILE A 139 50.57 56.38 50.25
CA ILE A 139 51.81 56.24 51.04
C ILE A 139 51.59 56.69 52.49
N GLY A 140 52.19 55.99 53.47
CA GLY A 140 52.26 56.44 54.87
C GLY A 140 53.47 55.89 55.65
N PHE A 141 54.48 56.74 55.85
CA PHE A 141 55.44 56.73 56.99
C PHE A 141 54.90 57.69 58.08
N PRO A 142 55.29 57.72 59.39
CA PRO A 142 56.68 58.02 59.85
C PRO A 142 57.13 57.70 61.32
N THR A 143 58.39 58.12 61.63
CA THR A 143 59.06 58.48 62.93
C THR A 143 59.74 57.34 63.73
N GLY A 144 61.01 57.38 64.21
CA GLY A 144 62.13 58.35 64.38
C GLY A 144 62.87 58.01 65.72
N PRO A 145 63.93 58.70 66.22
CA PRO A 145 65.13 59.32 65.61
C PRO A 145 66.46 59.03 66.40
N LEU A 146 67.55 59.77 66.05
CA LEU A 146 68.80 60.12 66.83
C LEU A 146 70.05 59.22 66.63
N SER A 147 71.31 59.68 66.62
CA SER A 147 72.05 60.95 66.39
C SER A 147 73.53 60.74 66.79
N PHE A 148 74.45 61.13 65.88
CA PHE A 148 75.90 61.44 65.91
C PHE A 148 76.78 61.62 67.19
N VAL A 149 78.11 61.66 66.89
CA VAL A 149 79.27 62.47 67.38
C VAL A 149 80.38 61.82 68.28
N PRO A 150 81.62 62.39 68.46
CA PRO A 150 82.95 61.90 67.99
C PRO A 150 84.01 61.74 69.14
N LEU A 151 85.33 61.60 68.85
CA LEU A 151 86.52 62.09 69.63
C LEU A 151 87.82 61.56 68.95
N GLN A 152 88.68 62.32 68.25
CA GLN A 152 89.73 63.30 68.63
C GLN A 152 90.88 62.82 69.56
N ALA A 153 92.05 62.61 68.90
CA ALA A 153 93.43 63.07 69.16
C ALA A 153 93.94 63.31 70.60
N GLU A 154 95.17 62.85 70.88
CA GLU A 154 96.27 63.74 71.29
C GLU A 154 97.67 63.10 71.22
N GLU A 155 98.62 64.01 71.06
CA GLU A 155 100.03 63.97 70.69
C GLU A 155 100.96 63.89 71.92
N LEU A 156 102.24 63.46 71.76
CA LEU A 156 103.38 63.88 72.60
C LEU A 156 104.74 63.36 72.04
N VAL A 157 105.57 64.30 71.58
CA VAL A 157 107.05 64.23 71.42
C VAL A 157 107.71 64.74 72.74
N PRO A 158 109.04 64.86 72.95
CA PRO A 158 110.29 64.25 72.40
C PRO A 158 111.34 63.86 73.50
N ALA A 159 112.54 63.34 73.12
CA ALA A 159 113.89 63.90 73.44
C ALA A 159 115.09 62.91 73.38
N GLU A 160 116.10 63.28 72.55
CA GLU A 160 117.58 63.21 72.66
C GLU A 160 118.41 61.87 72.77
N ASP A 161 119.16 61.56 71.68
CA ASP A 161 120.64 61.32 71.51
C ASP A 161 121.42 60.22 72.31
N PRO A 162 122.65 59.75 71.90
CA PRO A 162 123.11 58.94 70.74
C PRO A 162 123.91 57.62 71.08
N GLN A 163 124.22 56.82 70.02
CA GLN A 163 125.42 55.95 69.75
C GLN A 163 125.23 54.42 69.50
N ALA A 164 125.98 53.91 68.51
CA ALA A 164 125.81 52.72 67.64
C ALA A 164 126.14 51.31 68.19
N GLU A 165 125.48 50.24 67.65
CA GLU A 165 125.84 48.78 67.58
C GLU A 165 124.78 48.03 66.64
N PRO A 166 124.88 46.70 66.34
CA PRO A 166 125.01 45.99 65.03
C PRO A 166 123.73 45.76 64.17
N SER A 167 123.83 45.43 62.85
CA SER A 167 122.69 45.34 61.89
C SER A 167 122.19 43.91 61.59
N ILE A 168 120.89 43.65 61.81
CA ILE A 168 120.15 42.39 61.52
C ILE A 168 119.77 42.31 60.01
N PRO A 169 119.81 41.13 59.35
CA PRO A 169 119.43 40.98 57.93
C PRO A 169 117.91 41.11 57.70
N THR A 170 117.51 41.58 56.52
CA THR A 170 116.08 41.73 56.12
C THR A 170 115.73 40.83 54.92
N LEU A 171 114.44 40.43 54.86
CA LEU A 171 113.85 39.62 53.79
C LEU A 171 112.53 40.25 53.33
N GLU A 172 112.40 40.42 52.01
CA GLU A 172 111.19 40.86 51.31
C GLU A 172 110.83 39.86 50.21
N ILE A 173 109.53 39.72 49.93
CA ILE A 173 109.01 38.81 48.90
C ILE A 173 108.41 39.68 47.80
N GLU A 174 108.98 39.56 46.62
CA GLU A 174 108.48 40.15 45.39
C GLU A 174 107.68 39.09 44.61
N TYR A 175 106.58 39.50 44.00
CA TYR A 175 105.76 38.66 43.13
C TYR A 175 105.86 39.19 41.71
N PHE A 176 105.89 38.30 40.72
CA PHE A 176 105.97 38.64 39.29
C PHE A 176 104.79 38.03 38.53
N ASP A 177 104.37 38.73 37.47
CA ASP A 177 103.34 38.29 36.53
C ASP A 177 103.82 37.17 35.59
N ASP A 178 105.12 37.08 35.32
CA ASP A 178 105.71 36.02 34.49
C ASP A 178 107.15 35.63 34.95
N PRO A 179 107.71 34.49 34.52
CA PRO A 179 109.02 34.00 35.00
C PRO A 179 110.22 34.83 34.53
N SER A 180 110.03 35.69 33.52
CA SER A 180 111.02 36.57 32.90
C SER A 180 110.88 38.05 33.28
N ALA A 181 109.77 38.43 33.91
CA ALA A 181 109.40 39.81 34.20
C ALA A 181 110.13 40.42 35.42
N GLN A 182 110.12 41.76 35.48
CA GLN A 182 110.54 42.59 36.62
C GLN A 182 109.39 43.44 37.18
N VAL A 183 108.15 43.16 36.76
CA VAL A 183 106.96 43.90 37.22
C VAL A 183 106.49 43.27 38.52
N LEU A 184 106.48 44.07 39.58
CA LEU A 184 105.98 43.69 40.89
C LEU A 184 104.46 43.66 40.89
N ILE A 185 103.88 42.51 41.20
CA ILE A 185 102.45 42.36 41.50
C ILE A 185 102.23 42.19 43.00
N ASP A 186 101.00 42.42 43.46
CA ASP A 186 100.69 42.45 44.89
C ASP A 186 100.58 41.05 45.53
N ARG A 187 100.36 39.99 44.74
CA ARG A 187 100.20 38.61 45.19
C ARG A 187 100.42 37.60 44.05
N ALA A 188 100.62 36.33 44.40
CA ALA A 188 100.59 35.21 43.45
C ALA A 188 99.16 34.68 43.30
N ALA A 189 98.72 34.44 42.07
CA ALA A 189 97.44 33.81 41.75
C ALA A 189 97.60 32.80 40.61
N VAL A 190 96.81 31.73 40.64
CA VAL A 190 96.69 30.70 39.61
C VAL A 190 95.20 30.36 39.38
N ASP A 191 94.86 29.78 38.23
CA ASP A 191 93.49 29.49 37.80
C ASP A 191 93.37 28.04 37.29
N GLU A 192 92.31 27.35 37.70
CA GLU A 192 92.01 25.95 37.34
C GLU A 192 91.65 25.80 35.86
N SER A 193 91.16 26.86 35.21
CA SER A 193 90.92 26.87 33.77
C SER A 193 92.13 26.44 32.95
N GLY A 194 93.36 26.66 33.45
CA GLY A 194 94.60 26.26 32.79
C GLY A 194 94.96 24.78 32.90
N LEU A 195 94.29 24.02 33.77
CA LEU A 195 94.50 22.58 33.92
C LEU A 195 94.03 21.82 32.68
N PRO A 196 94.51 20.58 32.43
CA PRO A 196 94.14 19.82 31.22
C PRO A 196 92.63 19.63 30.99
N ALA A 197 91.81 19.75 32.05
CA ALA A 197 90.37 19.57 32.01
C ALA A 197 89.57 20.89 31.95
N GLY A 198 90.18 22.01 32.36
CA GLY A 198 89.51 23.30 32.53
C GLY A 198 89.22 24.05 31.21
N SER A 199 88.47 25.14 31.34
CA SER A 199 87.97 25.99 30.24
C SER A 199 89.05 26.64 29.36
N GLN A 200 90.32 26.66 29.77
CA GLN A 200 91.49 27.12 29.02
C GLN A 200 92.69 26.15 29.09
N ALA A 201 92.43 24.86 28.86
CA ALA A 201 93.43 23.81 29.01
C ALA A 201 94.81 24.12 28.40
N GLY A 202 95.85 24.08 29.24
CA GLY A 202 97.25 24.32 28.87
C GLY A 202 97.70 25.78 28.93
N SER A 203 96.90 26.69 29.49
CA SER A 203 97.30 28.07 29.75
C SER A 203 98.39 28.14 30.84
N ALA A 204 99.12 29.25 30.88
CA ALA A 204 100.15 29.49 31.91
C ALA A 204 99.55 29.84 33.28
N GLU A 205 98.23 29.95 33.39
CA GLU A 205 97.50 30.36 34.59
C GLU A 205 97.64 29.35 35.74
N THR A 206 98.21 28.16 35.51
CA THR A 206 98.50 27.18 36.58
C THR A 206 99.78 27.48 37.38
N SER A 207 100.53 28.55 37.04
CA SER A 207 101.81 28.85 37.68
C SER A 207 101.97 30.32 38.05
N ALA A 208 102.57 30.58 39.20
CA ALA A 208 102.88 31.92 39.73
C ALA A 208 104.38 32.09 40.02
N TYR A 209 104.88 33.33 40.00
CA TYR A 209 106.33 33.61 39.99
C TYR A 209 106.71 34.73 40.96
N GLY A 210 107.98 34.79 41.36
CA GLY A 210 108.49 35.92 42.14
C GLY A 210 109.95 35.79 42.57
N ARG A 211 110.37 36.58 43.57
CA ARG A 211 111.73 36.56 44.11
C ARG A 211 111.80 36.89 45.61
N PHE A 212 112.71 36.21 46.30
CA PHE A 212 113.14 36.59 47.65
C PHE A 212 114.27 37.61 47.56
N VAL A 213 114.01 38.83 48.02
CA VAL A 213 114.99 39.91 48.10
C VAL A 213 115.56 39.94 49.52
N VAL A 214 116.87 39.74 49.61
CA VAL A 214 117.59 39.67 50.87
C VAL A 214 118.60 40.80 50.94
N ASP A 215 118.55 41.59 52.01
CA ASP A 215 119.61 42.52 52.38
C ASP A 215 120.29 42.05 53.66
N ALA A 216 121.52 41.57 53.50
CA ALA A 216 122.38 41.10 54.57
C ALA A 216 123.76 41.74 54.35
N PRO A 217 124.07 42.88 54.99
CA PRO A 217 125.32 43.62 54.79
C PRO A 217 126.58 42.76 55.04
N ASP A 218 126.47 41.76 55.92
CA ASP A 218 127.54 40.81 56.27
C ASP A 218 127.52 39.50 55.46
N GLY A 219 126.56 39.35 54.54
CA GLY A 219 126.38 38.22 53.62
C GLY A 219 125.47 37.10 54.15
N VAL A 220 124.86 36.33 53.24
CA VAL A 220 123.88 35.28 53.56
C VAL A 220 124.54 33.94 53.89
N LEU A 221 124.09 33.29 54.97
CA LEU A 221 124.45 31.92 55.35
C LEU A 221 123.38 30.89 54.92
N ALA A 222 122.10 31.20 55.11
CA ALA A 222 120.99 30.33 54.72
C ALA A 222 119.72 31.12 54.39
N LEU A 223 118.99 30.70 53.36
CA LEU A 223 117.63 31.15 53.03
C LEU A 223 116.75 29.93 53.21
N GLN A 224 115.81 29.95 54.16
CA GLN A 224 115.04 28.78 54.55
C GLN A 224 113.56 28.98 54.28
N VAL A 225 112.92 27.96 53.70
CA VAL A 225 111.47 27.84 53.55
C VAL A 225 110.98 26.70 54.42
N ARG A 226 109.84 26.88 55.07
CA ARG A 226 109.21 25.84 55.90
C ARG A 226 108.40 24.90 55.01
N ASP A 227 108.66 23.60 55.10
CA ASP A 227 107.86 22.59 54.41
C ASP A 227 106.51 22.32 55.11
N ALA A 228 105.63 21.56 54.45
CA ALA A 228 104.33 21.16 55.01
C ALA A 228 104.43 20.36 56.32
N GLY A 229 105.59 19.75 56.61
CA GLY A 229 105.89 19.07 57.88
C GLY A 229 106.38 19.99 58.99
N GLY A 230 106.52 21.29 58.72
CA GLY A 230 106.97 22.32 59.66
C GLY A 230 108.49 22.43 59.79
N ASN A 231 109.28 21.68 59.01
CA ASN A 231 110.74 21.71 59.05
C ASN A 231 111.30 22.81 58.15
N TRP A 232 112.43 23.39 58.55
CA TRP A 232 113.12 24.41 57.76
C TRP A 232 114.05 23.77 56.73
N VAL A 233 113.76 24.01 55.45
CA VAL A 233 114.55 23.57 54.30
C VAL A 233 115.39 24.73 53.80
N ASN A 234 116.72 24.57 53.75
CA ASN A 234 117.61 25.59 53.20
C ASN A 234 117.60 25.54 51.68
N VAL A 235 117.17 26.63 51.04
CA VAL A 235 117.03 26.80 49.59
C VAL A 235 118.02 27.80 49.00
N ALA A 236 119.00 28.28 49.78
CA ALA A 236 119.97 29.30 49.33
C ALA A 236 120.81 28.90 48.10
N ALA A 237 120.98 27.60 47.82
CA ALA A 237 121.69 27.09 46.63
C ALA A 237 120.73 26.58 45.53
N GLY A 238 119.44 26.87 45.67
CA GLY A 238 118.33 26.28 44.91
C GLY A 238 117.72 25.05 45.62
N GLY A 239 116.40 24.86 45.50
CA GLY A 239 115.64 23.75 46.08
C GLY A 239 114.13 23.84 45.82
N SER A 240 113.37 22.80 46.14
CA SER A 240 111.90 22.80 46.03
C SER A 240 111.22 22.35 47.32
N VAL A 241 110.00 22.83 47.53
CA VAL A 241 109.14 22.58 48.68
C VAL A 241 107.72 22.31 48.18
N GLN A 242 107.15 21.16 48.55
CA GLN A 242 105.79 20.76 48.18
C GLN A 242 104.77 21.43 49.10
N GLY A 243 103.74 22.02 48.50
CA GLY A 243 102.52 22.52 49.14
C GLY A 243 101.36 21.50 49.11
N LEU A 244 100.19 21.94 49.53
CA LEU A 244 98.92 21.20 49.54
C LEU A 244 98.29 21.11 48.14
N TYR A 245 98.33 22.19 47.36
CA TYR A 245 97.72 22.25 46.01
C TYR A 245 98.77 22.38 44.90
N GLY A 246 99.97 22.84 45.23
CA GLY A 246 101.04 22.98 44.25
C GLY A 246 102.44 22.92 44.82
N THR A 247 103.43 23.06 43.94
CA THR A 247 104.85 22.91 44.26
C THR A 247 105.57 24.25 44.16
N LEU A 248 106.28 24.68 45.22
CA LEU A 248 107.16 25.86 45.22
C LEU A 248 108.61 25.46 44.91
N VAL A 249 109.20 26.04 43.87
CA VAL A 249 110.59 25.85 43.47
C VAL A 249 111.34 27.17 43.61
N VAL A 250 112.49 27.18 44.30
CA VAL A 250 113.33 28.36 44.52
C VAL A 250 114.68 28.15 43.84
N ALA A 251 115.10 29.07 42.99
CA ALA A 251 116.38 29.08 42.31
C ALA A 251 117.51 29.70 43.17
N ALA A 252 118.77 29.40 42.83
CA ALA A 252 119.93 29.85 43.58
C ALA A 252 120.14 31.38 43.60
N ASP A 253 119.49 32.13 42.71
CA ASP A 253 119.50 33.60 42.66
C ASP A 253 118.35 34.25 43.47
N GLY A 254 117.55 33.42 44.15
CA GLY A 254 116.43 33.81 45.00
C GLY A 254 115.07 33.87 44.29
N ARG A 255 114.98 33.62 42.96
CA ARG A 255 113.68 33.56 42.27
C ARG A 255 112.89 32.33 42.68
N TRP A 256 111.57 32.42 42.68
CA TRP A 256 110.70 31.30 42.98
C TRP A 256 109.57 31.14 41.96
N THR A 257 109.07 29.92 41.83
CA THR A 257 107.94 29.54 40.97
C THR A 257 107.05 28.58 41.74
N TYR A 258 105.75 28.84 41.76
CA TYR A 258 104.72 27.95 42.26
C TYR A 258 103.95 27.38 41.05
N THR A 259 103.64 26.08 41.06
CA THR A 259 102.83 25.44 40.02
C THR A 259 101.75 24.57 40.65
N LEU A 260 100.50 24.71 40.18
CA LEU A 260 99.33 23.94 40.60
C LEU A 260 99.36 22.52 40.03
N ASP A 261 99.10 21.52 40.88
CA ASP A 261 99.23 20.10 40.51
C ASP A 261 97.91 19.46 40.02
N GLY A 262 96.74 20.07 40.31
CA GLY A 262 95.40 19.58 39.94
C GLY A 262 94.28 20.48 40.47
N PRO A 263 93.00 20.15 40.21
CA PRO A 263 91.88 20.98 40.63
C PRO A 263 91.74 21.00 42.15
N ALA A 264 91.39 22.14 42.72
CA ALA A 264 91.26 22.33 44.16
C ALA A 264 89.78 22.24 44.56
N PHE A 265 89.52 21.65 45.73
CA PHE A 265 88.15 21.56 46.23
C PHE A 265 87.76 22.84 46.96
N HIS A 266 86.83 23.62 46.40
CA HIS A 266 86.34 24.87 46.97
C HIS A 266 85.21 24.59 47.97
N LEU A 267 85.50 24.71 49.28
CA LEU A 267 84.46 24.66 50.33
C LEU A 267 83.74 26.01 50.42
N GLY A 268 83.00 26.33 49.35
CA GLY A 268 82.37 27.63 49.09
C GLY A 268 80.85 27.63 48.92
N GLY A 269 80.17 26.48 48.86
CA GLY A 269 78.71 26.41 49.02
C GLY A 269 77.93 26.42 47.70
N ALA A 270 77.34 25.27 47.40
CA ALA A 270 76.35 25.08 46.35
C ALA A 270 75.30 26.21 46.34
N GLY A 271 75.31 27.03 45.28
CA GLY A 271 74.17 27.91 44.97
C GLY A 271 74.45 29.31 44.45
N LEU A 272 75.70 29.71 44.16
CA LEU A 272 75.95 30.98 43.48
C LEU A 272 76.34 30.71 42.02
N SER A 273 75.34 30.77 41.15
CA SER A 273 75.53 30.77 39.70
C SER A 273 76.54 31.85 39.28
N GLY A 274 77.72 31.44 38.82
CA GLY A 274 78.61 32.25 37.98
C GLY A 274 79.63 33.16 38.67
N GLY A 275 80.22 32.77 39.79
CA GLY A 275 81.38 33.48 40.38
C GLY A 275 82.54 32.54 40.66
N MET A 276 83.77 32.90 40.25
CA MET A 276 85.00 32.18 40.61
C MET A 276 85.11 32.10 42.13
N ASP A 277 85.02 30.91 42.72
CA ASP A 277 85.44 30.69 44.09
C ASP A 277 86.98 30.59 44.15
N VAL A 278 87.58 31.10 45.24
CA VAL A 278 89.05 31.15 45.39
C VAL A 278 89.53 30.50 46.69
N VAL A 279 90.53 29.61 46.59
CA VAL A 279 91.22 28.95 47.73
C VAL A 279 92.68 29.43 47.82
N GLY A 280 93.24 29.53 49.03
CA GLY A 280 94.61 30.03 49.26
C GLY A 280 95.59 29.00 49.84
N GLU A 281 96.87 29.14 49.48
CA GLU A 281 98.02 28.36 49.98
C GLU A 281 99.17 29.28 50.44
N SER A 282 99.86 28.96 51.55
CA SER A 282 100.92 29.81 52.13
C SER A 282 102.22 29.06 52.46
N PHE A 283 103.37 29.69 52.19
CA PHE A 283 104.71 29.21 52.57
C PHE A 283 105.43 30.21 53.50
N VAL A 284 106.10 29.73 54.55
CA VAL A 284 106.84 30.60 55.51
C VAL A 284 108.33 30.61 55.20
N VAL A 285 108.95 31.80 55.11
CA VAL A 285 110.33 32.01 54.63
C VAL A 285 111.13 32.91 55.58
N ARG A 286 112.42 32.62 55.78
CA ARG A 286 113.36 33.44 56.58
C ARG A 286 114.79 33.37 56.05
N VAL A 287 115.63 34.34 56.42
CA VAL A 287 117.06 34.35 56.09
C VAL A 287 117.95 34.49 57.32
N ILE A 288 119.15 33.90 57.26
CA ILE A 288 120.17 33.91 58.30
C ILE A 288 121.48 34.43 57.69
N ASP A 289 122.13 35.41 58.32
CA ASP A 289 123.41 35.95 57.85
C ASP A 289 124.64 35.14 58.33
N ARG A 290 125.84 35.57 57.93
CA ARG A 290 127.11 34.91 58.30
C ARG A 290 127.54 35.11 59.74
N THR A 291 127.03 36.14 60.44
CA THR A 291 127.26 36.34 61.88
C THR A 291 126.29 35.53 62.73
N GLY A 292 125.22 35.00 62.12
CA GLY A 292 124.22 34.11 62.71
C GLY A 292 122.91 34.81 63.08
N ASP A 293 122.75 36.08 62.72
CA ASP A 293 121.53 36.85 62.97
C ASP A 293 120.43 36.45 61.97
N MET A 294 119.18 36.46 62.43
CA MET A 294 118.02 35.97 61.67
C MET A 294 117.06 37.11 61.33
N SER A 295 116.52 37.08 60.12
CA SER A 295 115.40 37.97 59.74
C SER A 295 114.10 37.55 60.43
N ALA A 296 113.12 38.46 60.44
CA ALA A 296 111.74 38.07 60.70
C ALA A 296 111.25 37.07 59.63
N GLU A 297 110.33 36.18 60.03
CA GLU A 297 109.64 35.27 59.11
C GLU A 297 108.67 36.07 58.21
N ARG A 298 108.49 35.63 56.96
CA ARG A 298 107.59 36.18 55.95
C ARG A 298 106.72 35.08 55.36
N GLN A 299 105.51 35.41 54.94
CA GLN A 299 104.59 34.50 54.28
C GLN A 299 104.49 34.82 52.79
N LEU A 300 104.61 33.78 51.96
CA LEU A 300 104.30 33.78 50.54
C LEU A 300 102.91 33.15 50.37
N ASP A 301 101.92 33.93 49.92
CA ASP A 301 100.55 33.47 49.71
C ASP A 301 100.24 33.33 48.21
N VAL A 302 99.58 32.24 47.82
CA VAL A 302 99.10 31.95 46.46
C VAL A 302 97.59 31.68 46.49
N THR A 303 96.81 32.32 45.62
CA THR A 303 95.36 32.08 45.46
C THR A 303 95.05 31.28 44.20
N ILE A 304 94.06 30.38 44.25
CA ILE A 304 93.63 29.46 43.17
C ILE A 304 92.16 29.77 42.83
N ALA A 305 91.79 30.00 41.57
CA ALA A 305 90.42 30.35 41.11
C ALA A 305 89.75 29.23 40.27
N ASP A 306 88.42 29.11 40.37
CA ASP A 306 87.57 28.04 39.79
C ASP A 306 86.78 28.40 38.50
N ASP A 307 86.31 27.42 37.69
CA ASP A 307 85.58 27.63 36.42
C ASP A 307 84.18 26.95 36.29
N ALA A 308 83.14 27.73 35.91
CA ALA A 308 81.71 27.30 35.94
C ALA A 308 81.11 26.71 34.63
N PRO A 309 79.97 25.95 34.68
CA PRO A 309 79.34 25.32 33.50
C PRO A 309 78.35 26.23 32.73
N ARG A 310 78.03 25.88 31.46
CA ARG A 310 77.14 26.68 30.56
C ARG A 310 75.99 25.87 29.93
N ALA A 311 74.74 26.28 30.17
CA ALA A 311 73.50 25.71 29.59
C ALA A 311 72.74 26.72 28.68
N VAL A 312 72.06 26.27 27.63
CA VAL A 312 71.43 27.07 26.55
C VAL A 312 70.07 26.50 26.13
N ASP A 313 69.04 27.34 25.99
CA ASP A 313 67.69 26.89 25.61
C ASP A 313 67.60 26.17 24.24
N ASP A 314 66.71 25.18 24.15
CA ASP A 314 66.41 24.35 22.97
C ASP A 314 64.97 24.58 22.47
N THR A 315 64.77 24.74 21.14
CA THR A 315 63.45 25.02 20.55
C THR A 315 63.14 24.19 19.29
N PRO A 316 62.93 22.87 19.40
CA PRO A 316 62.56 22.05 18.24
C PRO A 316 61.07 22.21 17.82
N GLU A 317 60.76 21.89 16.56
CA GLU A 317 59.41 22.03 15.97
C GLU A 317 58.94 20.71 15.32
N ILE A 318 57.65 20.42 15.45
CA ILE A 318 56.93 19.33 14.77
C ILE A 318 55.62 19.86 14.19
N ARG A 319 55.18 19.34 13.02
CA ARG A 319 53.86 19.66 12.46
C ARG A 319 52.83 18.60 12.86
N GLU A 320 51.58 19.00 12.93
CA GLU A 320 50.46 18.07 12.93
C GLU A 320 50.55 17.08 11.77
N ASN A 321 50.04 15.86 11.96
CA ASN A 321 50.11 14.75 11.02
C ASN A 321 51.53 14.21 10.79
N ALA A 322 52.54 14.71 11.51
CA ALA A 322 53.86 14.08 11.54
C ALA A 322 53.78 12.68 12.16
N THR A 323 54.35 11.69 11.47
CA THR A 323 54.36 10.28 11.90
C THR A 323 55.67 9.87 12.57
N ASP A 324 56.75 10.59 12.29
CA ASP A 324 58.06 10.37 12.88
C ASP A 324 58.19 11.11 14.22
N ALA A 325 58.82 10.46 15.21
CA ALA A 325 59.11 11.10 16.48
C ALA A 325 60.18 12.20 16.34
N LEU A 326 59.94 13.35 16.98
CA LEU A 326 60.91 14.41 17.11
C LEU A 326 61.93 14.03 18.19
N ALA A 327 63.19 13.80 17.83
CA ALA A 327 64.25 13.40 18.77
C ALA A 327 65.47 14.31 18.69
N GLY A 328 66.15 14.52 19.82
CA GLY A 328 67.36 15.35 19.92
C GLY A 328 68.05 15.18 21.27
N SER A 329 69.07 15.99 21.53
CA SER A 329 69.72 16.09 22.83
C SER A 329 69.77 17.55 23.25
N VAL A 330 69.47 17.83 24.53
CA VAL A 330 69.65 19.18 25.09
C VAL A 330 71.12 19.55 25.27
N LEU A 331 72.03 18.57 25.14
CA LEU A 331 73.47 18.83 25.25
C LEU A 331 74.10 19.28 23.93
N ASP A 332 73.37 19.27 22.81
CA ASP A 332 73.93 19.53 21.49
C ASP A 332 74.43 20.99 21.33
N ASN A 333 73.81 21.94 22.05
CA ASN A 333 74.16 23.36 22.05
C ASN A 333 74.89 23.81 23.35
N ASP A 334 75.09 22.91 24.31
CA ASP A 334 75.67 23.12 25.64
C ASP A 334 77.16 22.76 25.72
N LEU A 335 77.93 23.16 24.70
CA LEU A 335 79.35 22.80 24.58
C LEU A 335 80.30 23.86 25.18
N HIS A 336 81.39 23.38 25.80
CA HIS A 336 82.55 24.19 26.18
C HIS A 336 83.53 24.38 25.00
N ALA A 337 84.54 25.26 25.17
CA ALA A 337 85.55 25.54 24.15
C ALA A 337 86.40 24.33 23.73
N ASN A 338 86.50 23.30 24.59
CA ASN A 338 87.15 22.01 24.33
C ASN A 338 86.25 21.01 23.56
N GLY A 339 85.01 21.39 23.24
CA GLY A 339 84.05 20.57 22.49
C GLY A 339 83.38 19.47 23.31
N GLN A 340 83.46 19.49 24.65
CA GLN A 340 82.74 18.57 25.52
C GLN A 340 81.58 19.28 26.25
N PRO A 341 80.49 18.55 26.61
CA PRO A 341 79.44 19.07 27.46
C PRO A 341 79.86 19.07 28.94
N GLY A 342 79.80 20.23 29.60
CA GLY A 342 80.26 20.46 30.98
C GLY A 342 81.76 20.81 31.13
N ALA A 343 82.11 21.59 32.16
CA ALA A 343 83.49 21.81 32.58
C ALA A 343 84.01 20.51 33.22
N ASP A 344 85.27 20.15 32.94
CA ASP A 344 85.95 18.98 33.52
C ASP A 344 85.42 17.57 33.20
N GLY A 345 84.62 17.43 32.13
CA GLY A 345 84.28 16.12 31.55
C GLY A 345 83.24 15.31 32.35
N HIS A 346 82.53 15.96 33.27
CA HIS A 346 81.38 15.41 33.97
C HIS A 346 80.18 16.35 33.77
N SER A 347 79.13 15.88 33.07
CA SER A 347 77.85 16.58 32.99
C SER A 347 76.73 15.63 33.41
N PHE A 348 76.09 15.90 34.54
CA PHE A 348 74.84 15.24 34.94
C PHE A 348 73.66 16.09 34.48
N VAL A 349 72.78 15.52 33.63
CA VAL A 349 71.53 16.20 33.24
C VAL A 349 70.43 15.84 34.24
N ALA A 350 69.96 16.84 34.96
CA ALA A 350 68.82 16.73 35.87
C ALA A 350 67.61 17.45 35.26
N TRP A 351 66.56 16.69 34.94
CA TRP A 351 65.28 17.25 34.56
C TRP A 351 64.50 17.67 35.81
N ASP A 352 63.89 18.85 35.82
CA ASP A 352 63.06 19.30 36.96
C ASP A 352 61.77 18.45 37.10
N ASN A 353 61.44 17.62 36.09
CA ASN A 353 60.35 16.67 36.12
C ASN A 353 60.82 15.29 36.66
N PRO A 354 60.19 14.73 37.71
CA PRO A 354 60.62 13.46 38.31
C PRO A 354 60.31 12.22 37.46
N LEU A 355 59.61 12.35 36.33
CA LEU A 355 59.23 11.25 35.44
C LEU A 355 60.10 11.22 34.18
N SER A 356 60.58 10.03 33.80
CA SER A 356 61.28 9.79 32.53
C SER A 356 60.36 9.90 31.30
N THR A 357 59.05 9.80 31.50
CA THR A 357 58.03 9.88 30.43
C THR A 357 56.95 10.85 30.87
N VAL A 358 56.70 11.88 30.07
CA VAL A 358 55.69 12.91 30.28
C VAL A 358 54.59 12.75 29.24
N LEU A 359 53.37 12.50 29.70
CA LEU A 359 52.18 12.56 28.86
C LEU A 359 51.76 14.02 28.74
N SER A 360 51.80 14.55 27.51
CA SER A 360 51.40 15.92 27.25
C SER A 360 49.97 16.01 26.72
N GLN A 361 49.50 17.21 26.38
CA GLN A 361 48.19 17.39 25.74
C GLN A 361 48.17 16.78 24.33
N TYR A 362 49.27 16.92 23.59
CA TYR A 362 49.36 16.57 22.17
C TYR A 362 50.11 15.26 21.89
N GLY A 363 50.90 14.74 22.84
CA GLY A 363 51.70 13.54 22.60
C GLY A 363 52.35 12.95 23.85
N THR A 364 53.44 12.23 23.64
CA THR A 364 54.26 11.63 24.70
C THR A 364 55.72 12.07 24.55
N LEU A 365 56.27 12.68 25.58
CA LEU A 365 57.67 13.09 25.67
C LEU A 365 58.46 12.11 26.55
N GLN A 366 59.54 11.56 26.03
CA GLN A 366 60.52 10.77 26.78
C GLN A 366 61.75 11.64 27.05
N LEU A 367 62.18 11.70 28.31
CA LEU A 367 63.35 12.44 28.78
C LEU A 367 64.34 11.45 29.41
N ASN A 368 65.60 11.49 28.97
CA ASN A 368 66.64 10.58 29.45
C ASN A 368 67.70 11.33 30.27
N ALA A 369 68.34 10.61 31.20
CA ALA A 369 69.37 11.17 32.08
C ALA A 369 70.68 11.52 31.36
N ASP A 370 70.85 11.08 30.11
CA ASP A 370 71.98 11.44 29.23
C ASP A 370 71.73 12.73 28.42
N GLY A 371 70.60 13.42 28.66
CA GLY A 371 70.21 14.62 27.94
C GLY A 371 69.45 14.39 26.64
N SER A 372 69.31 13.13 26.19
CA SER A 372 68.49 12.82 25.00
C SER A 372 66.98 12.91 25.31
N TYR A 373 66.21 13.34 24.32
CA TYR A 373 64.74 13.39 24.38
C TYR A 373 64.11 12.84 23.09
N SER A 374 62.87 12.34 23.21
CA SER A 374 62.01 12.04 22.05
C SER A 374 60.55 12.40 22.31
N PHE A 375 59.92 13.07 21.37
CA PHE A 375 58.51 13.44 21.40
C PHE A 375 57.76 12.73 20.28
N LEU A 376 56.79 11.89 20.64
CA LEU A 376 55.88 11.25 19.71
C LEU A 376 54.55 11.99 19.75
N LEU A 377 54.19 12.66 18.65
CA LEU A 377 52.90 13.30 18.47
C LEU A 377 51.80 12.22 18.35
N ASP A 378 50.68 12.45 19.02
CA ASP A 378 49.52 11.56 18.97
C ASP A 378 48.44 12.18 18.07
N ASN A 379 48.47 11.83 16.78
CA ASN A 379 47.52 12.33 15.76
C ASN A 379 46.11 11.78 15.96
N ALA A 380 45.89 10.80 16.84
CA ALA A 380 44.53 10.30 17.12
C ALA A 380 43.79 11.16 18.16
N ARG A 381 44.45 12.15 18.76
CA ARG A 381 43.82 12.99 19.79
C ARG A 381 43.03 14.12 19.18
N ALA A 382 41.82 14.32 19.70
CA ALA A 382 40.95 15.44 19.33
C ALA A 382 41.59 16.82 19.52
N ALA A 383 42.52 16.97 20.47
CA ALA A 383 43.23 18.24 20.65
C ALA A 383 44.28 18.50 19.56
N THR A 384 44.83 17.45 18.95
CA THR A 384 45.76 17.57 17.82
C THR A 384 44.95 17.90 16.57
N GLN A 385 43.96 17.06 16.23
CA GLN A 385 43.06 17.16 15.05
C GLN A 385 42.14 18.39 15.01
N ALA A 386 42.26 19.31 15.97
CA ALA A 386 41.50 20.56 15.97
C ALA A 386 42.41 21.77 15.65
N LEU A 387 43.67 21.53 15.28
CA LEU A 387 44.64 22.58 15.01
C LEU A 387 44.62 22.97 13.53
N ARG A 388 43.91 24.06 13.24
CA ARG A 388 43.80 24.63 11.90
C ARG A 388 45.13 24.96 11.26
N GLU A 389 45.17 25.03 9.93
CA GLU A 389 46.34 25.55 9.23
C GLU A 389 46.73 26.96 9.72
N GLY A 390 47.95 27.09 10.22
CA GLY A 390 48.48 28.34 10.79
C GLY A 390 48.39 28.45 12.31
N ASP A 391 47.66 27.55 12.98
CA ASP A 391 47.70 27.47 14.44
C ASP A 391 49.09 27.04 14.95
N VAL A 392 49.53 27.65 16.04
CA VAL A 392 50.81 27.34 16.71
C VAL A 392 50.56 27.11 18.20
N ARG A 393 51.11 26.02 18.74
CA ARG A 393 51.08 25.65 20.17
C ARG A 393 52.49 25.28 20.63
N SER A 394 52.81 25.47 21.91
CA SER A 394 54.12 25.11 22.46
C SER A 394 54.06 24.55 23.88
N GLU A 395 55.01 23.68 24.21
CA GLU A 395 55.21 23.08 25.53
C GLU A 395 56.67 23.22 25.97
N SER A 396 56.92 23.67 27.21
CA SER A 396 58.27 23.97 27.73
C SER A 396 58.64 23.13 28.96
N PHE A 397 59.87 22.62 29.00
CA PHE A 397 60.44 21.74 30.03
C PHE A 397 61.81 22.25 30.50
N THR A 398 62.07 22.35 31.81
CA THR A 398 63.33 22.86 32.36
C THR A 398 64.31 21.72 32.69
N TYR A 399 65.59 21.91 32.38
CA TYR A 399 66.69 21.00 32.74
C TYR A 399 67.88 21.74 33.35
N ARG A 400 68.73 21.01 34.07
CA ARG A 400 69.96 21.50 34.70
C ARG A 400 71.14 20.61 34.35
N ILE A 401 72.32 21.20 34.21
CA ILE A 401 73.61 20.52 34.10
C ILE A 401 74.48 20.85 35.32
N GLN A 402 75.36 19.94 35.71
CA GLN A 402 76.28 20.11 36.84
C GLN A 402 77.68 19.59 36.48
N ASP A 403 78.75 20.27 36.88
CA ASP A 403 80.15 19.85 36.64
C ASP A 403 80.72 18.91 37.72
N GLY A 404 82.04 18.63 37.64
CA GLY A 404 82.73 17.58 38.39
C GLY A 404 82.90 17.83 39.88
N ASP A 405 82.85 19.08 40.33
CA ASP A 405 82.97 19.48 41.73
C ASP A 405 81.66 20.06 42.31
N GLY A 406 80.69 20.39 41.46
CA GLY A 406 79.27 20.41 41.83
C GLY A 406 78.50 21.69 41.51
N ASP A 407 78.96 22.52 40.59
CA ASP A 407 78.31 23.77 40.20
C ASP A 407 77.20 23.55 39.15
N PRO A 408 75.99 24.15 39.33
CA PRO A 408 74.87 23.95 38.40
C PRO A 408 74.67 25.08 37.37
N ALA A 409 74.22 24.74 36.17
CA ALA A 409 73.62 25.64 35.17
C ALA A 409 72.24 25.11 34.70
N SER A 410 71.33 25.97 34.19
CA SER A 410 69.96 25.56 33.82
C SER A 410 69.47 26.21 32.53
N ALA A 411 68.62 25.50 31.78
CA ALA A 411 68.01 25.93 30.51
C ALA A 411 66.66 25.21 30.25
N THR A 412 66.00 25.51 29.13
CA THR A 412 64.67 24.99 28.78
C THR A 412 64.60 24.34 27.39
N LEU A 413 63.84 23.25 27.28
CA LEU A 413 63.43 22.60 26.04
C LEU A 413 61.98 23.00 25.71
N THR A 414 61.75 23.69 24.58
CA THR A 414 60.43 24.11 24.12
C THR A 414 60.05 23.45 22.80
N ILE A 415 59.09 22.53 22.84
CA ILE A 415 58.56 21.85 21.65
C ILE A 415 57.44 22.70 21.05
N THR A 416 57.56 23.07 19.77
CA THR A 416 56.54 23.83 19.04
C THR A 416 55.76 22.92 18.08
N LEU A 417 54.43 22.96 18.15
CA LEU A 417 53.50 22.24 17.27
C LEU A 417 52.79 23.23 16.32
N ARG A 418 52.70 22.91 15.02
CA ARG A 418 51.92 23.67 14.03
C ARG A 418 50.77 22.85 13.45
N GLY A 419 49.58 23.45 13.37
CA GLY A 419 48.39 22.84 12.76
C GLY A 419 48.47 22.70 11.24
N SER A 420 47.64 21.83 10.69
CA SER A 420 47.48 21.58 9.24
C SER A 420 46.00 21.70 8.84
N ASN A 421 45.70 21.84 7.54
CA ASN A 421 44.29 21.78 7.07
C ASN A 421 43.88 20.32 6.90
N ASP A 422 42.85 19.89 7.62
CA ASP A 422 42.21 18.60 7.40
C ASP A 422 41.19 18.70 6.25
N GLY A 423 40.78 17.56 5.69
CA GLY A 423 39.84 17.54 4.57
C GLY A 423 38.40 17.41 5.07
N PRO A 424 37.42 18.07 4.44
CA PRO A 424 36.04 17.96 4.89
C PRO A 424 35.49 16.55 4.58
N THR A 425 34.46 16.17 5.31
CA THR A 425 33.82 14.85 5.30
C THR A 425 32.31 14.99 5.10
N VAL A 426 31.71 13.96 4.52
CA VAL A 426 30.26 13.84 4.35
C VAL A 426 29.84 12.48 4.87
N ASP A 427 28.81 12.48 5.69
CA ASP A 427 28.10 11.28 6.15
C ASP A 427 26.63 11.42 5.77
N VAL A 428 26.05 10.41 5.14
CA VAL A 428 24.64 10.43 4.72
C VAL A 428 23.88 9.44 5.59
N ASP A 429 22.83 9.92 6.27
CA ASP A 429 21.95 9.09 7.08
C ASP A 429 20.63 8.90 6.32
N PRO A 430 20.43 7.76 5.63
CA PRO A 430 19.14 7.46 5.02
C PRO A 430 18.10 7.39 6.14
N GLY A 431 17.02 8.16 6.02
CA GLY A 431 16.04 8.44 7.07
C GLY A 431 15.21 7.25 7.56
N ASN A 432 15.55 6.02 7.19
CA ASN A 432 14.84 4.79 7.51
C ASN A 432 15.64 3.93 8.50
N PRO A 433 15.08 3.45 9.63
CA PRO A 433 15.83 2.69 10.63
C PRO A 433 16.21 1.30 10.11
N GLY A 434 17.39 1.20 9.47
CA GLY A 434 18.05 -0.07 9.11
C GLY A 434 18.24 -0.35 7.60
N GLY A 435 17.98 0.61 6.70
CA GLY A 435 18.18 0.46 5.25
C GLY A 435 19.43 1.19 4.71
N ILE A 436 19.83 0.87 3.46
CA ILE A 436 20.91 1.57 2.72
C ILE A 436 20.39 2.69 1.79
N ALA A 437 19.07 2.89 1.71
CA ALA A 437 18.38 3.86 0.86
C ALA A 437 17.01 4.24 1.47
N ASP A 438 16.50 5.44 1.15
CA ASP A 438 15.11 5.82 1.44
C ASP A 438 14.17 5.25 0.36
N CYS A 439 12.91 5.00 0.66
CA CYS A 439 11.95 4.42 -0.29
C CYS A 439 10.86 5.42 -0.67
N VAL A 440 10.53 5.47 -1.95
CA VAL A 440 9.28 6.02 -2.49
C VAL A 440 8.50 4.93 -3.20
N TYR A 441 7.20 5.12 -3.34
CA TYR A 441 6.29 4.15 -3.95
C TYR A 441 5.58 4.78 -5.14
N GLU A 442 5.60 4.08 -6.26
CA GLU A 442 4.85 4.48 -7.46
C GLU A 442 3.35 4.52 -7.20
N ALA A 443 2.87 3.73 -6.22
CA ALA A 443 1.48 3.70 -5.80
C ALA A 443 0.97 5.09 -5.38
N GLY A 444 1.85 5.99 -4.91
CA GLY A 444 1.49 7.37 -4.56
C GLY A 444 1.37 8.32 -5.77
N LEU A 445 1.85 7.93 -6.95
CA LEU A 445 1.78 8.77 -8.15
C LEU A 445 0.34 8.92 -8.67
N PRO A 446 0.06 9.97 -9.46
CA PRO A 446 -1.22 10.10 -10.17
C PRO A 446 -1.44 8.92 -11.12
N GLY A 447 -2.42 8.07 -10.82
CA GLY A 447 -2.71 6.85 -11.56
C GLY A 447 -2.32 5.55 -10.83
N GLY A 448 -1.54 5.67 -9.74
CA GLY A 448 -1.17 4.53 -8.92
C GLY A 448 -2.28 4.07 -7.95
N SER A 449 -2.12 2.86 -7.42
CA SER A 449 -3.08 2.17 -6.55
C SER A 449 -3.38 2.89 -5.22
N ALA A 450 -2.55 3.87 -4.84
CA ALA A 450 -2.67 4.66 -3.62
C ALA A 450 -2.46 6.17 -3.86
N ALA A 451 -2.93 6.71 -5.00
CA ALA A 451 -2.71 8.10 -5.45
C ALA A 451 -3.19 9.23 -4.49
N ALA A 452 -3.87 8.88 -3.39
CA ALA A 452 -4.26 9.81 -2.32
C ALA A 452 -3.31 9.82 -1.11
N GLY A 453 -2.28 8.97 -1.11
CA GLY A 453 -1.25 8.90 -0.08
C GLY A 453 -0.10 9.88 -0.33
N ASP A 454 0.94 9.79 0.52
CA ASP A 454 2.19 10.57 0.39
C ASP A 454 3.37 9.63 0.02
N GLY A 455 3.07 8.52 -0.66
CA GLY A 455 4.04 7.44 -0.96
C GLY A 455 5.15 7.88 -1.93
N GLU A 456 4.90 8.91 -2.73
CA GLU A 456 5.84 9.53 -3.67
C GLU A 456 6.89 10.41 -2.97
N PHE A 457 6.82 10.60 -1.65
CA PHE A 457 7.74 11.44 -0.89
C PHE A 457 8.66 10.64 0.04
N ALA A 458 9.93 11.03 0.10
CA ALA A 458 10.91 10.50 1.04
C ALA A 458 11.73 11.63 1.67
N SER A 459 12.10 11.52 2.95
CA SER A 459 12.90 12.55 3.64
C SER A 459 14.02 11.92 4.46
N GLY A 460 15.18 12.58 4.49
CA GLY A 460 16.33 12.12 5.26
C GLY A 460 17.29 13.25 5.61
N THR A 461 18.47 12.89 6.11
CA THR A 461 19.49 13.87 6.52
C THR A 461 20.88 13.49 6.04
N PHE A 462 21.77 14.48 5.95
CA PHE A 462 23.20 14.28 5.79
C PHE A 462 23.95 15.20 6.73
N ARG A 463 25.17 14.83 7.07
CA ARG A 463 26.05 15.58 7.97
C ARG A 463 27.34 15.92 7.24
N LEU A 464 27.63 17.21 7.20
CA LEU A 464 28.91 17.75 6.75
C LEU A 464 29.81 17.89 7.98
N GLY A 465 31.07 17.51 7.84
CA GLY A 465 32.05 17.53 8.91
C GLY A 465 33.37 18.11 8.45
N ASP A 466 34.06 18.80 9.34
CA ASP A 466 35.48 19.13 9.19
C ASP A 466 36.13 19.07 10.58
N ALA A 467 37.33 18.52 10.67
CA ALA A 467 38.06 18.39 11.92
C ALA A 467 38.56 19.76 12.41
N ASP A 468 38.82 20.69 11.48
CA ASP A 468 39.21 22.06 11.74
C ASP A 468 38.06 22.95 12.25
N GLY A 469 36.82 22.50 12.06
CA GLY A 469 35.58 23.19 12.43
C GLY A 469 34.71 23.48 11.20
N LEU A 470 33.42 23.71 11.40
CA LEU A 470 32.46 23.81 10.29
C LEU A 470 32.37 25.19 9.62
N ASP A 471 33.11 26.19 10.14
CA ASP A 471 33.01 27.59 9.75
C ASP A 471 33.70 27.93 8.42
N ASP A 472 34.51 27.03 7.89
CA ASP A 472 35.25 27.16 6.62
C ASP A 472 34.63 26.38 5.45
N LEU A 473 33.61 25.56 5.69
CA LEU A 473 32.85 24.90 4.61
C LEU A 473 32.30 25.95 3.63
N ALA A 474 32.64 25.83 2.34
CA ALA A 474 32.35 26.83 1.32
C ALA A 474 31.17 26.46 0.43
N SER A 475 31.10 25.21 -0.04
CA SER A 475 30.08 24.78 -1.00
C SER A 475 29.80 23.29 -0.96
N VAL A 476 28.61 22.93 -1.41
CA VAL A 476 28.18 21.55 -1.66
C VAL A 476 27.96 21.36 -3.16
N THR A 477 28.43 20.24 -3.71
CA THR A 477 28.17 19.83 -5.08
C THR A 477 27.29 18.58 -5.07
N ILE A 478 26.12 18.65 -5.71
CA ILE A 478 25.21 17.51 -5.92
C ILE A 478 24.99 17.31 -7.41
N ASN A 479 25.20 16.10 -7.92
CA ASN A 479 25.08 15.74 -9.35
C ASN A 479 25.77 16.75 -10.30
N GLY A 480 26.94 17.24 -9.88
CA GLY A 480 27.76 18.20 -10.64
C GLY A 480 27.30 19.67 -10.53
N GLN A 481 26.22 19.98 -9.82
CA GLN A 481 25.80 21.35 -9.53
C GLN A 481 26.36 21.81 -8.17
N THR A 482 27.19 22.86 -8.18
CA THR A 482 27.79 23.45 -6.98
C THR A 482 26.94 24.59 -6.43
N VAL A 483 26.61 24.53 -5.14
CA VAL A 483 25.82 25.51 -4.39
C VAL A 483 26.62 26.00 -3.19
N ALA A 484 26.68 27.32 -2.98
CA ALA A 484 27.34 27.90 -1.81
C ALA A 484 26.61 27.49 -0.52
N ILE A 485 27.35 27.28 0.58
CA ILE A 485 26.80 26.71 1.82
C ILE A 485 25.64 27.55 2.40
N ASP A 486 25.68 28.87 2.23
CA ASP A 486 24.67 29.83 2.68
C ASP A 486 23.38 29.83 1.83
N GLN A 487 23.42 29.19 0.66
CA GLN A 487 22.32 29.05 -0.29
C GLN A 487 21.80 27.61 -0.40
N LEU A 488 22.36 26.70 0.40
CA LEU A 488 22.07 25.27 0.33
C LEU A 488 20.61 24.97 0.73
N ALA A 489 20.11 25.60 1.80
CA ALA A 489 18.73 25.44 2.23
C ALA A 489 17.75 26.05 1.22
N GLY A 490 16.79 25.26 0.77
CA GLY A 490 15.78 25.60 -0.25
C GLY A 490 16.21 25.31 -1.69
N HIS A 491 17.42 24.79 -1.93
CA HIS A 491 17.86 24.44 -3.28
C HIS A 491 17.20 23.15 -3.78
N VAL A 492 16.93 23.08 -5.08
CA VAL A 492 16.29 21.93 -5.74
C VAL A 492 17.22 21.34 -6.79
N PHE A 493 17.40 20.03 -6.74
CA PHE A 493 18.19 19.24 -7.68
C PHE A 493 17.26 18.28 -8.42
N THR A 494 17.28 18.32 -9.75
CA THR A 494 16.45 17.45 -10.59
C THR A 494 17.16 16.13 -10.86
N GLY A 495 16.50 15.02 -10.52
CA GLY A 495 16.90 13.67 -10.90
C GLY A 495 16.33 13.26 -12.26
N SER A 496 16.55 12.01 -12.62
CA SER A 496 15.92 11.28 -13.71
C SER A 496 14.44 10.97 -13.47
N TYR A 497 14.04 10.65 -12.24
CA TYR A 497 12.68 10.21 -11.89
C TYR A 497 11.95 11.16 -10.94
N GLY A 498 12.69 11.92 -10.15
CA GLY A 498 12.11 12.88 -9.21
C GLY A 498 12.96 14.11 -8.95
N THR A 499 12.63 14.82 -7.88
CA THR A 499 13.34 16.03 -7.46
C THR A 499 13.78 15.92 -6.00
N LEU A 500 15.04 16.27 -5.73
CA LEU A 500 15.61 16.35 -4.40
C LEU A 500 15.66 17.83 -3.97
N THR A 501 14.91 18.18 -2.94
CA THR A 501 14.92 19.51 -2.33
C THR A 501 15.65 19.47 -1.01
N ILE A 502 16.65 20.33 -0.82
CA ILE A 502 17.29 20.49 0.49
C ILE A 502 16.40 21.41 1.33
N THR A 503 15.75 20.88 2.37
CA THR A 503 14.73 21.60 3.14
C THR A 503 15.32 22.46 4.26
N GLY A 504 16.54 22.15 4.71
CA GLY A 504 17.24 22.95 5.73
C GLY A 504 18.70 22.56 5.89
N TYR A 505 19.51 23.48 6.45
CA TYR A 505 20.90 23.25 6.84
C TYR A 505 21.21 23.99 8.14
N ASP A 506 21.78 23.27 9.12
CA ASP A 506 22.24 23.82 10.40
C ASP A 506 23.77 23.92 10.41
N ALA A 507 24.28 25.14 10.28
CA ALA A 507 25.71 25.42 10.25
C ALA A 507 26.44 25.13 11.58
N ALA A 508 25.73 25.04 12.71
CA ALA A 508 26.36 24.72 14.00
C ALA A 508 26.64 23.22 14.16
N THR A 509 25.82 22.38 13.52
CA THR A 509 25.94 20.92 13.61
C THR A 509 26.40 20.27 12.32
N GLY A 510 26.39 21.00 11.20
CA GLY A 510 26.70 20.51 9.86
C GLY A 510 25.56 19.68 9.25
N THR A 511 24.38 19.67 9.87
CA THR A 511 23.29 18.78 9.48
C THR A 511 22.42 19.41 8.40
N GLY A 512 22.34 18.78 7.24
CA GLY A 512 21.37 19.07 6.18
C GLY A 512 20.18 18.12 6.24
N SER A 513 19.01 18.62 5.87
CA SER A 513 17.77 17.83 5.70
C SER A 513 17.28 17.95 4.28
N TYR A 514 16.72 16.87 3.73
CA TYR A 514 16.18 16.85 2.37
C TYR A 514 14.79 16.22 2.31
N LEU A 515 14.06 16.58 1.26
CA LEU A 515 12.82 15.97 0.82
C LEU A 515 12.98 15.61 -0.65
N TYR A 516 12.74 14.35 -0.98
CA TYR A 516 12.65 13.84 -2.33
C TYR A 516 11.16 13.66 -2.71
N GLN A 517 10.83 13.95 -3.96
CA GLN A 517 9.52 13.69 -4.56
C GLN A 517 9.67 12.97 -5.89
N LEU A 518 9.09 11.77 -6.01
CA LEU A 518 8.94 11.03 -7.26
C LEU A 518 7.93 11.77 -8.15
N SER A 519 8.28 11.97 -9.43
CA SER A 519 7.51 12.84 -10.34
C SER A 519 6.88 12.11 -11.52
N GLY A 520 7.28 10.87 -11.77
CA GLY A 520 6.71 10.01 -12.80
C GLY A 520 7.09 8.54 -12.55
N PRO A 521 6.33 7.62 -13.15
CA PRO A 521 6.53 6.19 -12.97
C PRO A 521 7.76 5.70 -13.73
N THR A 522 8.27 4.55 -13.35
CA THR A 522 9.31 3.79 -14.03
C THR A 522 8.69 2.77 -14.99
N THR A 523 9.51 2.01 -15.71
CA THR A 523 9.03 1.01 -16.71
C THR A 523 9.99 -0.16 -16.64
N ASP A 524 10.15 -0.72 -15.45
CA ASP A 524 11.26 -1.57 -15.02
C ASP A 524 11.51 -2.81 -15.90
N GLY A 525 12.63 -3.47 -15.60
CA GLY A 525 12.69 -4.93 -15.66
C GLY A 525 13.13 -5.46 -14.30
N PRO A 526 13.01 -6.77 -14.01
CA PRO A 526 13.12 -7.33 -12.66
C PRO A 526 14.38 -6.87 -11.90
N GLY A 527 14.21 -6.11 -10.80
CA GLY A 527 15.31 -5.51 -10.03
C GLY A 527 14.86 -4.59 -8.90
N VAL A 528 15.82 -3.89 -8.28
CA VAL A 528 15.58 -2.78 -7.34
C VAL A 528 16.01 -1.50 -8.03
N GLU A 529 15.06 -0.61 -8.33
CA GLU A 529 15.35 0.66 -8.97
C GLU A 529 15.81 1.71 -7.97
N ARG A 530 16.85 2.45 -8.35
CA ARG A 530 17.46 3.45 -7.47
C ARG A 530 17.82 4.71 -8.22
N GLU A 531 17.42 5.84 -7.65
CA GLU A 531 17.91 7.14 -7.99
C GLU A 531 19.03 7.57 -7.03
N LEU A 532 20.17 8.01 -7.59
CA LEU A 532 21.36 8.38 -6.84
C LEU A 532 21.67 9.87 -7.01
N PHE A 533 21.93 10.54 -5.89
CA PHE A 533 22.46 11.90 -5.85
C PHE A 533 23.86 11.88 -5.25
N GLU A 534 24.87 12.09 -6.07
CA GLU A 534 26.27 12.12 -5.64
C GLU A 534 26.58 13.48 -4.98
N LEU A 535 27.00 13.45 -3.72
CA LEU A 535 27.20 14.59 -2.84
C LEU A 535 28.70 14.73 -2.48
N GLN A 536 29.25 15.92 -2.69
CA GLN A 536 30.59 16.31 -2.25
C GLN A 536 30.54 17.67 -1.55
N VAL A 537 31.37 17.90 -0.54
CA VAL A 537 31.53 19.19 0.12
C VAL A 537 32.97 19.70 -0.06
N SER A 538 33.13 21.02 -0.10
CA SER A 538 34.44 21.68 -0.16
C SER A 538 34.49 22.84 0.82
N ASP A 539 35.62 22.99 1.51
CA ASP A 539 36.04 24.14 2.33
C ASP A 539 36.72 25.26 1.47
N GLY A 540 36.77 25.06 0.14
CA GLY A 540 37.44 25.96 -0.80
C GLY A 540 38.92 25.63 -1.06
N THR A 541 39.53 24.73 -0.30
CA THR A 541 40.93 24.28 -0.49
C THR A 541 41.03 22.80 -0.83
N ALA A 542 40.18 21.97 -0.22
CA ALA A 542 40.03 20.54 -0.42
C ALA A 542 38.55 20.20 -0.68
N ALA A 543 38.31 18.97 -1.15
CA ALA A 543 36.97 18.43 -1.32
C ALA A 543 36.90 17.06 -0.64
N SER A 544 35.72 16.73 -0.09
CA SER A 544 35.48 15.43 0.51
C SER A 544 35.50 14.31 -0.54
N ALA A 545 35.62 13.07 -0.10
CA ALA A 545 35.21 11.94 -0.93
C ALA A 545 33.70 12.06 -1.26
N PRO A 546 33.25 11.57 -2.43
CA PRO A 546 31.83 11.54 -2.74
C PRO A 546 31.06 10.60 -1.81
N ALA A 547 29.92 11.07 -1.34
CA ALA A 547 28.87 10.29 -0.70
C ALA A 547 27.65 10.23 -1.63
N GLN A 548 26.67 9.38 -1.30
CA GLN A 548 25.46 9.22 -2.10
C GLN A 548 24.22 9.28 -1.23
N ILE A 549 23.25 10.09 -1.64
CA ILE A 549 21.86 9.94 -1.22
C ILE A 549 21.22 8.97 -2.23
N ALA A 550 20.71 7.84 -1.75
CA ALA A 550 20.08 6.82 -2.57
C ALA A 550 18.59 6.75 -2.25
N ILE A 551 17.76 6.86 -3.29
CA ILE A 551 16.30 6.69 -3.23
C ILE A 551 15.97 5.41 -3.98
N GLU A 552 15.37 4.45 -3.29
CA GLU A 552 14.79 3.23 -3.86
C GLU A 552 13.35 3.53 -4.31
N ILE A 553 13.05 3.21 -5.55
CA ILE A 553 11.71 3.36 -6.12
C ILE A 553 11.06 1.97 -6.06
N VAL A 554 9.93 1.90 -5.37
CA VAL A 554 9.15 0.67 -5.22
C VAL A 554 7.99 0.74 -6.20
N ASP A 555 8.03 -0.19 -7.15
CA ASP A 555 7.03 -0.38 -8.20
C ASP A 555 5.60 -0.61 -7.67
N ASP A 556 4.61 -0.15 -8.45
CA ASP A 556 3.16 -0.26 -8.20
C ASP A 556 2.51 -1.32 -9.09
N ARG A 557 2.62 -2.56 -8.62
CA ARG A 557 2.06 -3.72 -9.30
C ARG A 557 0.58 -3.55 -9.68
N PRO A 558 0.15 -4.15 -10.80
CA PRO A 558 -1.25 -4.21 -11.19
C PRO A 558 -2.10 -4.86 -10.10
N SER A 559 -3.36 -4.45 -10.03
CA SER A 559 -4.35 -4.97 -9.09
C SER A 559 -5.57 -5.43 -9.86
N ALA A 560 -5.82 -6.74 -9.83
CA ALA A 560 -7.04 -7.36 -10.34
C ALA A 560 -7.95 -7.73 -9.17
N VAL A 561 -9.27 -7.56 -9.33
CA VAL A 561 -10.26 -7.79 -8.28
C VAL A 561 -11.31 -8.73 -8.84
N ASP A 562 -11.77 -9.72 -8.06
CA ASP A 562 -12.89 -10.55 -8.51
C ASP A 562 -14.12 -9.66 -8.71
N GLN A 563 -14.73 -9.77 -9.89
CA GLN A 563 -15.87 -8.96 -10.29
C GLN A 563 -17.07 -9.86 -10.56
N ALA A 564 -18.25 -9.31 -10.37
CA ALA A 564 -19.45 -9.86 -10.97
C ALA A 564 -20.12 -8.79 -11.83
N ALA A 565 -20.56 -9.18 -13.02
CA ALA A 565 -21.53 -8.42 -13.77
C ALA A 565 -22.83 -9.21 -13.70
N HIS A 566 -23.80 -8.64 -12.99
CA HIS A 566 -25.09 -9.25 -12.77
C HIS A 566 -26.16 -8.46 -13.51
N GLU A 567 -26.97 -9.16 -14.29
CA GLU A 567 -28.13 -8.57 -14.94
C GLU A 567 -29.28 -9.57 -14.85
N GLN A 568 -30.44 -9.08 -14.45
CA GLN A 568 -31.66 -9.85 -14.54
C GLN A 568 -32.05 -9.86 -16.00
N ASN A 569 -32.15 -11.03 -16.65
CA ASN A 569 -32.62 -11.10 -18.03
C ASN A 569 -34.03 -10.50 -18.10
N THR A 570 -34.12 -9.20 -18.38
CA THR A 570 -35.41 -8.58 -18.60
C THR A 570 -35.80 -8.97 -20.00
N LEU A 571 -36.43 -10.14 -20.17
CA LEU A 571 -37.29 -10.42 -21.32
C LEU A 571 -38.56 -9.55 -21.21
N SER A 572 -38.36 -8.25 -21.04
CA SER A 572 -39.28 -7.20 -21.36
C SER A 572 -38.61 -6.31 -22.41
N ASN A 573 -38.02 -6.96 -23.44
CA ASN A 573 -37.46 -6.23 -24.57
C ASN A 573 -38.61 -5.75 -25.44
N LYS A 574 -38.79 -4.43 -25.50
CA LYS A 574 -39.60 -3.83 -26.55
C LYS A 574 -39.07 -4.32 -27.89
N THR A 575 -39.90 -4.97 -28.69
CA THR A 575 -39.46 -5.55 -29.95
C THR A 575 -40.31 -5.03 -31.10
N ASN A 576 -39.66 -4.51 -32.13
CA ASN A 576 -40.28 -4.24 -33.42
C ASN A 576 -40.00 -5.41 -34.35
N LEU A 577 -41.02 -6.25 -34.58
CA LEU A 577 -40.91 -7.43 -35.42
C LEU A 577 -41.42 -7.19 -36.84
N LEU A 578 -40.55 -7.40 -37.83
CA LEU A 578 -40.87 -7.27 -39.25
C LEU A 578 -40.96 -8.65 -39.91
N ILE A 579 -42.15 -9.09 -40.27
CA ILE A 579 -42.38 -10.35 -40.99
C ILE A 579 -42.51 -10.05 -42.49
N VAL A 580 -41.67 -10.68 -43.31
CA VAL A 580 -41.72 -10.60 -44.78
C VAL A 580 -41.99 -12.00 -45.34
N LEU A 581 -43.23 -12.28 -45.70
CA LEU A 581 -43.71 -13.62 -46.05
C LEU A 581 -44.00 -13.76 -47.55
N ASP A 582 -43.37 -14.76 -48.16
CA ASP A 582 -43.68 -15.22 -49.51
C ASP A 582 -45.05 -15.91 -49.52
N VAL A 583 -45.93 -15.42 -50.39
CA VAL A 583 -47.26 -15.98 -50.66
C VAL A 583 -47.38 -16.35 -52.14
N SER A 584 -46.29 -16.69 -52.83
CA SER A 584 -46.31 -17.14 -54.22
C SER A 584 -46.87 -18.55 -54.38
N ASP A 585 -47.27 -18.92 -55.59
CA ASP A 585 -47.87 -20.26 -55.88
C ASP A 585 -46.94 -21.43 -55.47
N SER A 586 -45.61 -21.24 -55.45
CA SER A 586 -44.66 -22.28 -55.04
C SER A 586 -44.67 -22.56 -53.53
N MET A 587 -45.25 -21.67 -52.73
CA MET A 587 -45.52 -21.91 -51.30
C MET A 587 -46.71 -22.86 -51.07
N ASN A 588 -47.49 -23.19 -52.11
CA ASN A 588 -48.58 -24.17 -52.04
C ASN A 588 -48.10 -25.63 -52.29
N GLU A 589 -46.79 -25.87 -52.36
CA GLU A 589 -46.25 -27.23 -52.35
C GLU A 589 -46.37 -27.85 -50.95
N SER A 590 -46.39 -29.17 -50.89
CA SER A 590 -46.42 -29.88 -49.60
C SER A 590 -45.18 -29.51 -48.76
N ALA A 591 -45.41 -29.24 -47.48
CA ALA A 591 -44.37 -29.10 -46.47
C ALA A 591 -43.69 -30.44 -46.13
N GLN A 592 -44.21 -31.56 -46.64
CA GLN A 592 -43.80 -32.94 -46.34
C GLN A 592 -43.99 -33.36 -44.87
N PHE A 593 -44.71 -32.55 -44.10
CA PHE A 593 -44.97 -32.74 -42.67
C PHE A 593 -46.41 -32.31 -42.33
N GLY A 594 -47.09 -32.99 -41.38
CA GLY A 594 -48.44 -32.65 -40.89
C GLY A 594 -49.59 -32.67 -41.91
N GLY A 595 -49.33 -32.96 -43.20
CA GLY A 595 -50.32 -32.83 -44.27
C GLY A 595 -50.52 -31.42 -44.80
N TYR A 596 -49.77 -30.44 -44.29
CA TYR A 596 -49.85 -29.02 -44.67
C TYR A 596 -49.06 -28.70 -45.95
N ASN A 597 -49.44 -27.59 -46.60
CA ASN A 597 -48.59 -26.90 -47.57
C ASN A 597 -47.60 -25.95 -46.87
N ARG A 598 -46.58 -25.43 -47.58
CA ARG A 598 -45.52 -24.60 -46.96
C ARG A 598 -46.05 -23.27 -46.41
N LEU A 599 -47.06 -22.66 -47.07
CA LEU A 599 -47.70 -21.43 -46.60
C LEU A 599 -48.51 -21.66 -45.32
N GLU A 600 -49.27 -22.74 -45.26
CA GLU A 600 -50.02 -23.18 -44.08
C GLU A 600 -49.08 -23.39 -42.90
N ALA A 601 -47.97 -24.11 -43.11
CA ALA A 601 -46.95 -24.32 -42.10
C ALA A 601 -46.30 -22.99 -41.66
N ALA A 602 -45.97 -22.10 -42.61
CA ALA A 602 -45.37 -20.80 -42.32
C ALA A 602 -46.29 -19.89 -41.51
N ARG A 603 -47.59 -19.80 -41.84
CA ARG A 603 -48.55 -18.94 -41.09
C ARG A 603 -48.61 -19.33 -39.62
N GLN A 604 -48.68 -20.62 -39.34
CA GLN A 604 -48.80 -21.14 -37.99
C GLN A 604 -47.49 -20.98 -37.21
N ALA A 605 -46.33 -21.26 -37.81
CA ALA A 605 -45.04 -21.01 -37.18
C ALA A 605 -44.78 -19.52 -36.92
N ILE A 606 -45.33 -18.64 -37.76
CA ILE A 606 -45.33 -17.19 -37.48
C ILE A 606 -46.22 -16.88 -36.27
N CYS A 607 -47.38 -17.52 -36.10
CA CYS A 607 -48.22 -17.28 -34.92
C CYS A 607 -47.47 -17.66 -33.64
N GLU A 608 -46.86 -18.85 -33.63
CA GLU A 608 -46.00 -19.31 -32.54
C GLU A 608 -44.87 -18.30 -32.23
N LEU A 609 -44.12 -17.89 -33.27
CA LEU A 609 -43.08 -16.88 -33.12
C LEU A 609 -43.59 -15.59 -32.47
N LEU A 610 -44.78 -15.11 -32.86
CA LEU A 610 -45.35 -13.89 -32.31
C LEU A 610 -45.70 -14.04 -30.83
N GLU A 611 -46.29 -15.17 -30.44
CA GLU A 611 -46.63 -15.48 -29.06
C GLU A 611 -45.36 -15.63 -28.20
N GLN A 612 -44.30 -16.22 -28.74
CA GLN A 612 -43.02 -16.31 -28.03
C GLN A 612 -42.32 -14.97 -27.87
N TYR A 613 -42.41 -14.07 -28.85
CA TYR A 613 -41.94 -12.70 -28.65
C TYR A 613 -42.79 -11.96 -27.61
N GLU A 614 -44.11 -12.21 -27.55
CA GLU A 614 -45.02 -11.62 -26.56
C GLU A 614 -44.71 -12.09 -25.13
N ALA A 615 -44.41 -13.39 -24.97
CA ALA A 615 -43.94 -13.97 -23.72
C ALA A 615 -42.64 -13.30 -23.22
N ARG A 616 -41.89 -12.65 -24.12
CA ARG A 616 -40.59 -12.02 -23.86
C ARG A 616 -40.62 -10.48 -23.89
N GLY A 617 -41.81 -9.87 -23.87
CA GLY A 617 -41.96 -8.43 -23.68
C GLY A 617 -43.00 -7.76 -24.57
N GLU A 618 -42.99 -6.43 -24.60
CA GLU A 618 -43.89 -5.66 -25.45
C GLU A 618 -43.46 -5.80 -26.93
N VAL A 619 -44.37 -6.23 -27.81
CA VAL A 619 -44.07 -6.45 -29.23
C VAL A 619 -44.96 -5.58 -30.11
N ALA A 620 -44.35 -4.94 -31.09
CA ALA A 620 -45.04 -4.32 -32.21
C ALA A 620 -44.67 -5.05 -33.50
N VAL A 621 -45.66 -5.50 -34.25
CA VAL A 621 -45.48 -6.37 -35.41
C VAL A 621 -45.85 -5.64 -36.70
N LYS A 622 -45.08 -5.90 -37.75
CA LYS A 622 -45.38 -5.44 -39.11
C LYS A 622 -45.22 -6.59 -40.09
N VAL A 623 -46.32 -6.95 -40.74
CA VAL A 623 -46.34 -8.02 -41.74
C VAL A 623 -46.36 -7.43 -43.15
N VAL A 624 -45.47 -7.93 -44.00
CA VAL A 624 -45.37 -7.65 -45.43
C VAL A 624 -45.49 -8.98 -46.15
N ILE A 625 -46.46 -9.13 -47.04
CA ILE A 625 -46.59 -10.32 -47.89
C ILE A 625 -46.15 -10.01 -49.31
N PHE A 626 -45.60 -10.98 -50.04
CA PHE A 626 -45.20 -10.78 -51.43
C PHE A 626 -45.35 -12.01 -52.33
N GLY A 627 -45.58 -11.75 -53.62
CA GLY A 627 -45.56 -12.73 -54.70
C GLY A 627 -45.08 -12.03 -55.98
N SER A 628 -45.98 -11.78 -56.94
CA SER A 628 -45.67 -10.89 -58.07
C SER A 628 -45.50 -9.41 -57.67
N ALA A 629 -46.15 -9.00 -56.59
CA ALA A 629 -46.03 -7.69 -55.95
C ALA A 629 -46.01 -7.86 -54.41
N ALA A 630 -45.58 -6.83 -53.68
CA ALA A 630 -45.58 -6.81 -52.23
C ALA A 630 -46.74 -5.96 -51.67
N GLN A 631 -47.29 -6.37 -50.53
CA GLN A 631 -48.36 -5.71 -49.80
C GLN A 631 -47.98 -5.61 -48.33
N VAL A 632 -48.12 -4.41 -47.74
CA VAL A 632 -47.97 -4.19 -46.29
C VAL A 632 -49.33 -4.37 -45.62
N LEU A 633 -49.40 -5.21 -44.58
CA LEU A 633 -50.62 -5.45 -43.80
C LEU A 633 -50.73 -4.43 -42.65
N GLY A 634 -51.95 -3.97 -42.41
CA GLY A 634 -52.25 -2.88 -41.46
C GLY A 634 -51.74 -1.49 -41.91
N SER A 635 -52.26 -0.43 -41.28
CA SER A 635 -51.82 0.96 -41.51
C SER A 635 -50.82 1.47 -40.47
N GLU A 636 -50.69 0.78 -39.35
CA GLU A 636 -49.77 1.04 -38.23
C GLU A 636 -49.17 -0.31 -37.78
N TRP A 637 -48.07 -0.29 -37.04
CA TRP A 637 -47.55 -1.50 -36.40
C TRP A 637 -48.58 -2.05 -35.42
N GLN A 638 -48.77 -3.37 -35.44
CA GLN A 638 -49.89 -4.08 -34.82
C GLN A 638 -49.45 -4.72 -33.50
N SER A 639 -50.40 -4.93 -32.60
CA SER A 639 -50.20 -5.87 -31.48
C SER A 639 -50.04 -7.30 -31.98
N VAL A 640 -49.57 -8.21 -31.13
CA VAL A 640 -49.39 -9.64 -31.45
C VAL A 640 -50.72 -10.27 -31.87
N ASN A 641 -51.77 -10.11 -31.07
CA ASN A 641 -53.12 -10.60 -31.42
C ASN A 641 -53.63 -10.08 -32.78
N GLU A 642 -53.48 -8.79 -33.06
CA GLU A 642 -53.88 -8.21 -34.35
C GLU A 642 -53.03 -8.72 -35.53
N ALA A 643 -51.77 -9.09 -35.27
CA ALA A 643 -50.88 -9.67 -36.26
C ALA A 643 -51.16 -11.16 -36.49
N ILE A 644 -51.45 -11.93 -35.44
CA ILE A 644 -51.92 -13.33 -35.53
C ILE A 644 -53.20 -13.38 -36.38
N ASP A 645 -54.19 -12.55 -36.07
CA ASP A 645 -55.42 -12.41 -36.86
C ASP A 645 -55.11 -12.11 -38.34
N ALA A 646 -54.17 -11.19 -38.59
CA ALA A 646 -53.79 -10.81 -39.94
C ALA A 646 -53.05 -11.93 -40.70
N VAL A 647 -52.21 -12.71 -40.01
CA VAL A 647 -51.46 -13.83 -40.57
C VAL A 647 -52.40 -15.00 -40.88
N LEU A 648 -53.28 -15.38 -39.95
CA LEU A 648 -54.27 -16.46 -40.15
C LEU A 648 -55.29 -16.12 -41.25
N ALA A 649 -55.59 -14.84 -41.47
CA ALA A 649 -56.47 -14.38 -42.53
C ALA A 649 -55.82 -14.33 -43.94
N ILE A 650 -54.53 -14.64 -44.08
CA ILE A 650 -53.87 -14.73 -45.39
C ILE A 650 -54.45 -15.94 -46.11
N ASP A 651 -55.25 -15.72 -47.16
CA ASP A 651 -55.80 -16.81 -47.99
C ASP A 651 -54.70 -17.49 -48.84
N ASP A 652 -54.94 -18.74 -49.25
CA ASP A 652 -54.13 -19.42 -50.28
C ASP A 652 -54.01 -18.54 -51.54
N PRO A 653 -52.81 -18.42 -52.13
CA PRO A 653 -52.58 -17.44 -53.17
C PRO A 653 -53.45 -17.68 -54.39
N SER A 654 -54.09 -16.60 -54.87
CA SER A 654 -55.03 -16.65 -55.98
C SER A 654 -54.46 -16.17 -57.32
N ASP A 655 -53.21 -15.70 -57.38
CA ASP A 655 -52.64 -15.16 -58.62
C ASP A 655 -51.10 -15.02 -58.58
N SER A 656 -50.35 -16.04 -59.04
CA SER A 656 -49.14 -15.97 -59.92
C SER A 656 -47.88 -16.74 -59.47
N ASP A 657 -47.28 -17.45 -60.44
CA ASP A 657 -45.99 -18.19 -60.39
C ASP A 657 -44.74 -17.28 -60.30
N LEU A 658 -44.84 -16.07 -59.72
CA LEU A 658 -43.73 -15.12 -59.58
C LEU A 658 -43.42 -14.83 -58.11
N THR A 659 -42.13 -14.68 -57.82
CA THR A 659 -41.56 -14.50 -56.48
C THR A 659 -40.59 -13.32 -56.52
N ASN A 660 -41.07 -12.12 -56.16
CA ASN A 660 -40.39 -10.85 -56.43
C ASN A 660 -39.74 -10.24 -55.18
N TYR A 661 -38.48 -10.59 -54.94
CA TYR A 661 -37.71 -10.10 -53.78
C TYR A 661 -37.47 -8.58 -53.83
N ASP A 662 -37.25 -8.00 -55.01
CA ASP A 662 -37.03 -6.55 -55.16
C ASP A 662 -38.25 -5.76 -54.68
N ALA A 663 -39.46 -6.24 -54.99
CA ALA A 663 -40.70 -5.62 -54.52
C ALA A 663 -40.85 -5.74 -52.99
N ALA A 664 -40.45 -6.87 -52.41
CA ALA A 664 -40.51 -7.10 -50.97
C ALA A 664 -39.57 -6.15 -50.21
N LEU A 665 -38.29 -6.09 -50.59
CA LEU A 665 -37.29 -5.20 -49.99
C LEU A 665 -37.69 -3.72 -50.14
N GLN A 666 -38.21 -3.32 -51.30
CA GLN A 666 -38.71 -1.95 -51.51
C GLN A 666 -39.93 -1.63 -50.67
N ALA A 667 -40.85 -2.57 -50.46
CA ALA A 667 -42.02 -2.37 -49.61
C ALA A 667 -41.61 -2.17 -48.15
N VAL A 668 -40.63 -2.94 -47.67
CA VAL A 668 -40.03 -2.77 -46.34
C VAL A 668 -39.43 -1.37 -46.19
N MET A 669 -38.42 -1.05 -47.02
CA MET A 669 -37.63 0.19 -46.89
C MET A 669 -38.47 1.46 -47.06
N ASN A 670 -39.41 1.45 -48.01
CA ASN A 670 -40.12 2.68 -48.40
C ASN A 670 -41.51 2.84 -47.79
N SER A 671 -42.15 1.75 -47.33
CA SER A 671 -43.58 1.77 -46.98
C SER A 671 -43.92 1.17 -45.62
N ALA A 672 -43.25 0.09 -45.20
CA ALA A 672 -43.56 -0.58 -43.94
C ALA A 672 -42.81 0.07 -42.76
N TRP A 673 -41.49 0.27 -42.89
CA TRP A 673 -40.64 0.69 -41.79
C TRP A 673 -40.99 2.08 -41.23
N GLY A 674 -41.46 2.99 -42.08
CA GLY A 674 -41.80 4.36 -41.69
C GLY A 674 -43.19 4.56 -41.06
N GLN A 675 -43.99 3.51 -40.91
CA GLN A 675 -45.34 3.62 -40.29
C GLN A 675 -45.26 3.89 -38.78
N ALA A 676 -46.32 4.51 -38.23
CA ALA A 676 -46.45 4.74 -36.79
C ALA A 676 -46.76 3.43 -36.04
N GLY A 677 -46.52 3.42 -34.72
CA GLY A 677 -46.80 2.28 -33.83
C GLY A 677 -45.57 1.47 -33.42
N LYS A 678 -44.38 1.75 -33.98
CA LYS A 678 -43.12 1.15 -33.50
C LYS A 678 -42.85 1.55 -32.05
N LEU A 679 -42.33 0.60 -31.29
CA LEU A 679 -41.87 0.80 -29.93
C LEU A 679 -40.57 1.60 -29.94
N PRO A 680 -40.52 2.77 -29.26
CA PRO A 680 -39.29 3.51 -29.04
C PRO A 680 -38.31 2.67 -28.21
N ASP A 681 -37.03 2.73 -28.58
CA ASP A 681 -35.93 2.01 -27.91
C ASP A 681 -36.05 0.49 -27.94
N GLY A 682 -36.94 -0.05 -28.79
CA GLY A 682 -37.07 -1.48 -28.99
C GLY A 682 -36.04 -2.06 -29.96
N GLN A 683 -35.66 -3.32 -29.73
CA GLN A 683 -34.86 -4.07 -30.69
C GLN A 683 -35.63 -4.25 -32.01
N ASN A 684 -34.91 -4.32 -33.12
CA ASN A 684 -35.50 -4.37 -34.44
C ASN A 684 -35.10 -5.69 -35.12
N VAL A 685 -36.06 -6.62 -35.23
CA VAL A 685 -35.81 -7.94 -35.80
C VAL A 685 -36.70 -8.15 -37.00
N GLY A 686 -36.17 -8.77 -38.06
CA GLY A 686 -36.94 -9.11 -39.25
C GLY A 686 -36.72 -10.53 -39.73
N TYR A 687 -37.77 -11.13 -40.28
CA TYR A 687 -37.73 -12.46 -40.89
C TYR A 687 -38.21 -12.40 -42.32
N PHE A 688 -37.40 -12.94 -43.24
CA PHE A 688 -37.72 -13.08 -44.65
C PHE A 688 -37.95 -14.56 -44.96
N LEU A 689 -39.20 -14.98 -45.13
CA LEU A 689 -39.57 -16.37 -45.35
C LEU A 689 -39.95 -16.59 -46.82
N SER A 690 -39.24 -17.49 -47.51
CA SER A 690 -39.53 -17.83 -48.91
C SER A 690 -39.04 -19.23 -49.25
N ASP A 691 -39.45 -19.79 -50.38
CA ASP A 691 -38.91 -21.06 -50.90
C ASP A 691 -37.49 -20.92 -51.50
N GLY A 692 -36.90 -19.71 -51.49
CA GLY A 692 -35.55 -19.46 -52.00
C GLY A 692 -35.47 -19.42 -53.54
N ILE A 693 -36.60 -19.34 -54.24
CA ILE A 693 -36.65 -19.39 -55.71
C ILE A 693 -37.22 -18.06 -56.25
N PRO A 694 -36.43 -16.98 -56.28
CA PRO A 694 -36.89 -15.71 -56.84
C PRO A 694 -37.22 -15.87 -58.34
N LYS A 695 -38.42 -15.46 -58.73
CA LYS A 695 -38.95 -15.51 -60.10
C LYS A 695 -39.44 -14.13 -60.49
N LEU A 696 -38.59 -13.37 -61.19
CA LEU A 696 -38.97 -12.10 -61.82
C LEU A 696 -39.45 -12.29 -63.27
N PRO A 697 -40.20 -11.33 -63.83
CA PRO A 697 -40.38 -11.21 -65.27
C PRO A 697 -39.02 -10.91 -65.94
N ALA A 698 -38.32 -11.98 -66.38
CA ALA A 698 -37.06 -12.03 -67.15
C ALA A 698 -35.74 -12.14 -66.37
N GLY A 699 -35.34 -13.37 -66.03
CA GLY A 699 -33.95 -13.83 -66.05
C GLY A 699 -33.00 -13.36 -64.94
N SER A 700 -33.50 -12.71 -63.87
CA SER A 700 -32.72 -12.50 -62.64
C SER A 700 -32.78 -13.76 -61.74
N VAL A 701 -31.86 -13.84 -60.79
CA VAL A 701 -31.66 -14.97 -59.85
C VAL A 701 -31.75 -14.53 -58.39
N GLY A 702 -32.38 -13.38 -58.11
CA GLY A 702 -32.41 -12.73 -56.79
C GLY A 702 -32.11 -11.23 -56.88
N ILE A 703 -31.71 -10.63 -55.75
CA ILE A 703 -31.35 -9.21 -55.66
C ILE A 703 -29.97 -8.95 -56.29
N SER A 704 -29.75 -7.75 -56.83
CA SER A 704 -28.44 -7.35 -57.38
C SER A 704 -27.50 -6.83 -56.30
N ALA A 705 -26.18 -6.83 -56.56
CA ALA A 705 -25.18 -6.29 -55.62
C ALA A 705 -25.40 -4.81 -55.24
N ALA A 706 -26.08 -4.02 -56.08
CA ALA A 706 -26.43 -2.64 -55.74
C ALA A 706 -27.64 -2.54 -54.81
N GLU A 707 -28.58 -3.49 -54.93
CA GLU A 707 -29.73 -3.61 -54.04
C GLU A 707 -29.32 -4.20 -52.69
N GLU A 708 -28.42 -5.20 -52.69
CA GLU A 708 -27.79 -5.77 -51.49
C GLU A 708 -27.05 -4.68 -50.69
N ALA A 709 -26.22 -3.85 -51.34
CA ALA A 709 -25.56 -2.74 -50.65
C ALA A 709 -26.56 -1.74 -50.05
N ALA A 710 -27.64 -1.40 -50.77
CA ALA A 710 -28.67 -0.52 -50.26
C ALA A 710 -29.48 -1.14 -49.11
N TRP A 711 -29.64 -2.47 -49.13
CA TRP A 711 -30.28 -3.24 -48.07
C TRP A 711 -29.43 -3.24 -46.80
N ILE A 712 -28.13 -3.54 -46.92
CA ILE A 712 -27.17 -3.48 -45.80
C ILE A 712 -27.14 -2.08 -45.18
N ASP A 713 -26.99 -1.02 -45.99
CA ASP A 713 -27.01 0.36 -45.51
C ASP A 713 -28.31 0.69 -44.74
N PHE A 714 -29.45 0.16 -45.19
CA PHE A 714 -30.73 0.34 -44.51
C PHE A 714 -30.81 -0.42 -43.19
N LEU A 715 -30.36 -1.67 -43.14
CA LEU A 715 -30.36 -2.49 -41.94
C LEU A 715 -29.43 -1.90 -40.87
N GLU A 716 -28.20 -1.51 -41.23
CA GLU A 716 -27.26 -0.85 -40.33
C GLU A 716 -27.81 0.48 -39.80
N ALA A 717 -28.35 1.33 -40.67
CA ALA A 717 -28.87 2.65 -40.27
C ALA A 717 -30.07 2.58 -39.30
N ASN A 718 -30.75 1.44 -39.23
CA ASN A 718 -31.90 1.22 -38.37
C ASN A 718 -31.65 0.14 -37.31
N GLY A 719 -30.43 -0.42 -37.23
CA GLY A 719 -30.08 -1.51 -36.32
C GLY A 719 -31.00 -2.72 -36.44
N ILE A 720 -31.34 -3.13 -37.67
CA ILE A 720 -32.24 -4.26 -37.93
C ILE A 720 -31.42 -5.53 -38.14
N THR A 721 -31.68 -6.57 -37.34
CA THR A 721 -31.18 -7.93 -37.59
C THR A 721 -32.18 -8.66 -38.48
N MET A 722 -31.77 -9.03 -39.70
CA MET A 722 -32.62 -9.67 -40.70
C MET A 722 -32.23 -11.14 -40.89
N HIS A 723 -33.13 -12.05 -40.54
CA HIS A 723 -33.01 -13.48 -40.79
C HIS A 723 -33.68 -13.85 -42.12
N ALA A 724 -33.04 -14.69 -42.94
CA ALA A 724 -33.63 -15.22 -44.17
C ALA A 724 -33.80 -16.74 -44.08
N LEU A 725 -35.01 -17.20 -44.36
CA LEU A 725 -35.44 -18.59 -44.16
C LEU A 725 -35.97 -19.18 -45.46
N GLY A 726 -35.37 -20.29 -45.85
CA GLY A 726 -35.73 -21.10 -47.00
C GLY A 726 -36.69 -22.23 -46.62
N MET A 727 -37.89 -22.23 -47.17
CA MET A 727 -38.99 -23.11 -46.74
C MET A 727 -39.13 -24.33 -47.64
N GLY A 728 -38.93 -25.53 -47.07
CA GLY A 728 -39.16 -26.82 -47.70
C GLY A 728 -38.01 -27.34 -48.57
N SER A 729 -38.26 -28.43 -49.31
CA SER A 729 -37.24 -29.03 -50.17
C SER A 729 -37.04 -28.25 -51.48
N GLY A 730 -35.77 -28.04 -51.90
CA GLY A 730 -35.43 -27.39 -53.17
C GLY A 730 -35.07 -25.90 -53.08
N VAL A 731 -34.85 -25.40 -51.86
CA VAL A 731 -34.40 -24.04 -51.54
C VAL A 731 -33.03 -23.74 -52.16
N THR A 732 -32.82 -22.49 -52.57
CA THR A 732 -31.51 -21.97 -53.00
C THR A 732 -31.01 -20.89 -52.03
N GLU A 733 -30.13 -21.28 -51.10
CA GLU A 733 -29.52 -20.39 -50.09
C GLU A 733 -28.83 -19.18 -50.73
N ALA A 734 -28.13 -19.37 -51.86
CA ALA A 734 -27.42 -18.31 -52.57
C ALA A 734 -28.30 -17.12 -53.02
N ALA A 735 -29.63 -17.28 -53.08
CA ALA A 735 -30.57 -16.19 -53.37
C ALA A 735 -31.07 -15.47 -52.11
N LEU A 736 -30.97 -16.10 -50.94
CA LEU A 736 -31.40 -15.61 -49.63
C LEU A 736 -30.23 -15.04 -48.82
N ASP A 737 -29.00 -15.56 -48.96
CA ASP A 737 -27.81 -15.06 -48.25
C ASP A 737 -27.62 -13.53 -48.39
N PRO A 738 -27.82 -12.91 -49.56
CA PRO A 738 -27.72 -11.45 -49.69
C PRO A 738 -28.77 -10.64 -48.90
N ILE A 739 -29.82 -11.30 -48.40
CA ILE A 739 -30.88 -10.70 -47.59
C ILE A 739 -30.58 -10.86 -46.09
N ALA A 740 -29.94 -11.96 -45.71
CA ALA A 740 -29.59 -12.29 -44.32
C ALA A 740 -28.42 -11.42 -43.85
N TYR A 741 -28.67 -10.52 -42.89
CA TYR A 741 -27.64 -9.61 -42.41
C TYR A 741 -27.98 -9.07 -41.01
N ASP A 742 -26.97 -9.02 -40.14
CA ASP A 742 -27.09 -8.41 -38.82
C ASP A 742 -26.67 -6.94 -38.86
N GLY A 743 -27.65 -6.06 -39.07
CA GLY A 743 -27.46 -4.61 -39.09
C GLY A 743 -27.08 -4.02 -37.73
N ALA A 744 -27.37 -4.71 -36.62
CA ALA A 744 -26.94 -4.28 -35.29
C ALA A 744 -25.45 -4.55 -35.06
N ALA A 745 -24.95 -5.71 -35.54
CA ALA A 745 -23.54 -6.09 -35.41
C ALA A 745 -22.64 -5.67 -36.58
N GLY A 746 -23.21 -5.23 -37.71
CA GLY A 746 -22.46 -4.92 -38.93
C GLY A 746 -21.81 -6.16 -39.57
N ALA A 747 -22.48 -7.30 -39.48
CA ALA A 747 -21.96 -8.60 -39.91
C ALA A 747 -22.94 -9.32 -40.85
N GLY A 748 -22.40 -10.00 -41.86
CA GLY A 748 -23.18 -10.89 -42.71
C GLY A 748 -23.57 -12.17 -41.98
N SER A 749 -24.73 -12.72 -42.32
CA SER A 749 -25.25 -14.00 -41.82
C SER A 749 -25.67 -14.89 -42.98
N ASP A 750 -25.65 -16.21 -42.79
CA ASP A 750 -26.09 -17.16 -43.82
C ASP A 750 -27.61 -17.40 -43.71
N ALA A 751 -28.26 -17.64 -44.85
CA ALA A 751 -29.67 -18.04 -44.85
C ALA A 751 -29.85 -19.47 -44.33
N GLN A 752 -30.96 -19.70 -43.63
CA GLN A 752 -31.26 -21.00 -43.03
C GLN A 752 -32.27 -21.77 -43.88
N THR A 753 -31.95 -23.03 -44.23
CA THR A 753 -32.89 -23.91 -44.95
C THR A 753 -33.67 -24.78 -43.95
N ILE A 754 -34.99 -24.64 -43.96
CA ILE A 754 -35.92 -25.37 -43.10
C ILE A 754 -36.58 -26.48 -43.92
N THR A 755 -36.06 -27.70 -43.80
CA THR A 755 -36.62 -28.89 -44.46
C THR A 755 -37.56 -29.68 -43.59
N ASP A 756 -37.47 -29.50 -42.27
CA ASP A 756 -38.35 -30.08 -41.27
C ASP A 756 -39.02 -28.92 -40.52
N PHE A 757 -40.34 -28.81 -40.66
CA PHE A 757 -41.09 -27.68 -40.13
C PHE A 757 -41.27 -27.77 -38.60
N ALA A 758 -41.01 -28.94 -38.00
CA ALA A 758 -40.88 -29.11 -36.55
C ALA A 758 -39.72 -28.27 -35.97
N GLN A 759 -38.67 -28.01 -36.76
CA GLN A 759 -37.52 -27.21 -36.33
C GLN A 759 -37.72 -25.71 -36.59
N LEU A 760 -38.84 -25.31 -37.18
CA LEU A 760 -39.05 -23.93 -37.63
C LEU A 760 -39.30 -23.00 -36.45
N SER A 761 -40.14 -23.41 -35.49
CA SER A 761 -40.34 -22.70 -34.21
C SER A 761 -38.99 -22.56 -33.50
N ASP A 762 -38.29 -23.66 -33.23
CA ASP A 762 -37.00 -23.65 -32.53
C ASP A 762 -35.96 -22.75 -33.22
N THR A 763 -35.81 -22.88 -34.55
CA THR A 763 -34.87 -22.04 -35.33
C THR A 763 -35.24 -20.56 -35.28
N LEU A 764 -36.54 -20.25 -35.24
CA LEU A 764 -37.05 -18.88 -35.16
C LEU A 764 -36.91 -18.31 -33.74
N VAL A 765 -37.02 -19.13 -32.72
CA VAL A 765 -36.99 -18.76 -31.30
C VAL A 765 -35.55 -18.59 -30.80
N ASP A 766 -34.63 -19.42 -31.31
CA ASP A 766 -33.18 -19.32 -31.09
C ASP A 766 -32.57 -17.98 -31.56
N SER A 767 -33.34 -17.16 -32.28
CA SER A 767 -32.92 -15.82 -32.66
C SER A 767 -33.26 -14.73 -31.62
N VAL A 768 -34.04 -15.05 -30.58
CA VAL A 768 -34.38 -14.11 -29.51
C VAL A 768 -33.26 -14.06 -28.46
N ARG A 769 -32.66 -12.88 -28.26
CA ARG A 769 -31.52 -12.68 -27.33
C ARG A 769 -31.86 -11.75 -26.16
N ALA A 770 -31.24 -12.03 -25.02
CA ALA A 770 -31.21 -11.17 -23.85
C ALA A 770 -30.35 -9.91 -24.08
N ALA A 771 -30.50 -8.89 -23.24
CA ALA A 771 -29.65 -7.70 -23.27
C ALA A 771 -28.17 -8.07 -23.01
N SER A 772 -27.24 -7.31 -23.61
CA SER A 772 -25.80 -7.53 -23.38
C SER A 772 -25.33 -6.82 -22.11
N LEU A 773 -24.47 -7.49 -21.33
CA LEU A 773 -23.81 -6.93 -20.16
C LEU A 773 -22.56 -6.18 -20.62
N ALA A 774 -22.28 -5.02 -20.04
CA ALA A 774 -21.06 -4.27 -20.31
C ALA A 774 -20.36 -3.88 -19.02
N GLY A 775 -19.03 -3.90 -19.02
CA GLY A 775 -18.22 -3.59 -17.84
C GLY A 775 -16.77 -3.32 -18.20
N ASN A 776 -15.90 -3.32 -17.19
CA ASN A 776 -14.46 -3.21 -17.41
C ASN A 776 -13.70 -4.05 -16.37
N LEU A 777 -12.78 -4.91 -16.83
CA LEU A 777 -11.94 -5.79 -16.01
C LEU A 777 -11.01 -5.06 -15.03
N THR A 778 -10.80 -3.75 -15.22
CA THR A 778 -10.05 -2.88 -14.32
C THR A 778 -10.92 -2.21 -13.26
N SER A 779 -12.24 -2.39 -13.27
CA SER A 779 -13.13 -1.84 -12.23
C SER A 779 -12.74 -2.32 -10.82
N GLY A 780 -12.58 -1.39 -9.88
CA GLY A 780 -12.10 -1.69 -8.53
C GLY A 780 -10.59 -1.99 -8.43
N GLY A 781 -9.88 -2.04 -9.56
CA GLY A 781 -8.45 -2.28 -9.67
C GLY A 781 -7.78 -1.38 -10.72
N GLY A 782 -6.73 -1.88 -11.37
CA GLY A 782 -6.02 -1.14 -12.42
C GLY A 782 -4.70 -1.78 -12.83
N PHE A 783 -4.08 -1.22 -13.88
CA PHE A 783 -2.80 -1.67 -14.40
C PHE A 783 -1.58 -1.21 -13.59
N GLY A 784 -1.75 -0.35 -12.59
CA GLY A 784 -0.62 0.32 -11.93
C GLY A 784 -0.36 1.73 -12.48
N ALA A 785 0.61 2.43 -11.89
CA ALA A 785 0.91 3.83 -12.19
C ALA A 785 1.56 4.06 -13.58
N ASP A 786 2.30 3.09 -14.08
CA ASP A 786 2.98 3.10 -15.39
C ASP A 786 2.06 2.68 -16.55
N GLY A 787 0.89 2.11 -16.24
CA GLY A 787 -0.11 1.63 -17.20
C GLY A 787 0.15 0.20 -17.66
N GLY A 788 -0.68 -0.32 -18.57
CA GLY A 788 -0.57 -1.73 -18.96
C GLY A 788 -1.63 -2.17 -19.95
N HIS A 789 -1.88 -3.48 -19.99
CA HIS A 789 -2.90 -4.10 -20.84
C HIS A 789 -3.39 -5.42 -20.22
N VAL A 790 -4.48 -5.97 -20.76
CA VAL A 790 -4.94 -7.31 -20.40
C VAL A 790 -3.98 -8.34 -21.01
N GLN A 791 -3.22 -9.05 -20.17
CA GLN A 791 -2.26 -10.05 -20.63
C GLN A 791 -2.96 -11.28 -21.19
N SER A 792 -3.98 -11.77 -20.48
CA SER A 792 -4.70 -12.96 -20.89
C SER A 792 -6.10 -13.04 -20.32
N VAL A 793 -6.96 -13.75 -21.04
CA VAL A 793 -8.33 -14.11 -20.64
C VAL A 793 -8.49 -15.62 -20.78
N THR A 794 -9.12 -16.26 -19.81
CA THR A 794 -9.39 -17.69 -19.76
C THR A 794 -10.90 -17.91 -19.68
N VAL A 795 -11.45 -18.59 -20.68
CA VAL A 795 -12.88 -18.92 -20.78
C VAL A 795 -12.98 -20.42 -21.06
N ASP A 796 -13.81 -21.14 -20.31
CA ASP A 796 -14.05 -22.58 -20.46
C ASP A 796 -12.75 -23.43 -20.45
N GLY A 797 -11.77 -23.01 -19.65
CA GLY A 797 -10.45 -23.65 -19.56
C GLY A 797 -9.50 -23.39 -20.75
N VAL A 798 -9.87 -22.54 -21.71
CA VAL A 798 -9.02 -22.09 -22.82
C VAL A 798 -8.47 -20.69 -22.52
N THR A 799 -7.14 -20.55 -22.53
CA THR A 799 -6.46 -19.27 -22.26
C THR A 799 -6.02 -18.60 -23.55
N TYR A 800 -6.41 -17.35 -23.72
CA TYR A 800 -6.06 -16.44 -24.81
C TYR A 800 -5.07 -15.39 -24.28
N THR A 801 -3.85 -15.36 -24.83
CA THR A 801 -2.76 -14.46 -24.39
C THR A 801 -2.51 -13.38 -25.43
N TYR A 802 -2.59 -12.11 -25.04
CA TYR A 802 -2.37 -10.96 -25.90
C TYR A 802 -0.89 -10.66 -26.10
N GLN A 803 -0.54 -10.30 -27.33
CA GLN A 803 0.80 -9.93 -27.77
C GLN A 803 0.72 -8.62 -28.55
N PRO A 804 0.95 -7.46 -27.90
CA PRO A 804 0.71 -6.15 -28.52
C PRO A 804 1.70 -5.79 -29.65
N ALA A 805 2.84 -6.48 -29.77
CA ALA A 805 3.88 -6.14 -30.73
C ALA A 805 3.45 -6.31 -32.21
N GLY A 806 3.54 -5.23 -33.00
CA GLY A 806 3.38 -5.28 -34.46
C GLY A 806 1.94 -5.17 -34.98
N GLY A 807 1.01 -4.66 -34.17
CA GLY A 807 -0.42 -4.52 -34.49
C GLY A 807 -1.34 -5.48 -33.74
N GLY A 808 -0.87 -6.08 -32.64
CA GLY A 808 -1.66 -7.01 -31.81
C GLY A 808 -1.82 -8.42 -32.40
N SER A 809 -1.71 -9.45 -31.56
CA SER A 809 -2.12 -10.82 -31.89
C SER A 809 -2.48 -11.61 -30.63
N ILE A 810 -3.16 -12.74 -30.81
CA ILE A 810 -3.60 -13.63 -29.70
C ILE A 810 -2.99 -15.02 -29.86
N GLY A 811 -2.34 -15.50 -28.80
CA GLY A 811 -1.94 -16.90 -28.63
C GLY A 811 -3.01 -17.69 -27.89
N VAL A 812 -3.21 -18.96 -28.25
CA VAL A 812 -4.22 -19.84 -27.62
C VAL A 812 -3.55 -21.07 -27.00
N SER A 813 -3.94 -21.43 -25.78
CA SER A 813 -3.49 -22.64 -25.09
C SER A 813 -4.61 -23.26 -24.23
N GLY A 814 -4.45 -24.52 -23.80
CA GLY A 814 -5.45 -25.21 -22.96
C GLY A 814 -6.57 -25.94 -23.73
N GLY A 815 -6.78 -25.63 -25.01
CA GLY A 815 -7.77 -26.30 -25.87
C GLY A 815 -7.76 -25.80 -27.31
N THR A 816 -8.83 -26.08 -28.06
CA THR A 816 -9.08 -25.46 -29.37
C THR A 816 -9.74 -24.10 -29.16
N GLY A 817 -9.15 -23.03 -29.69
CA GLY A 817 -9.70 -21.68 -29.54
C GLY A 817 -11.01 -21.49 -30.30
N ALA A 818 -12.01 -20.93 -29.62
CA ALA A 818 -13.28 -20.48 -30.18
C ALA A 818 -13.32 -18.94 -30.38
N GLY A 819 -12.23 -18.24 -30.06
CA GLY A 819 -12.13 -16.79 -30.16
C GLY A 819 -11.58 -16.26 -31.49
N SER A 820 -12.04 -15.06 -31.87
CA SER A 820 -11.55 -14.25 -32.98
C SER A 820 -10.97 -12.93 -32.45
N PHE A 821 -9.87 -12.46 -33.03
CA PHE A 821 -9.19 -11.23 -32.60
C PHE A 821 -9.10 -10.24 -33.77
N ASP A 822 -9.55 -9.01 -33.55
CA ASP A 822 -9.38 -7.91 -34.49
C ASP A 822 -8.14 -7.07 -34.13
N ALA A 823 -7.12 -7.15 -34.99
CA ALA A 823 -5.87 -6.42 -34.85
C ALA A 823 -5.99 -4.90 -35.01
N ALA A 824 -7.09 -4.37 -35.56
CA ALA A 824 -7.29 -2.93 -35.71
C ALA A 824 -7.94 -2.28 -34.48
N SER A 825 -8.87 -2.99 -33.84
CA SER A 825 -9.60 -2.54 -32.65
C SER A 825 -9.06 -3.14 -31.34
N HIS A 826 -8.17 -4.14 -31.42
CA HIS A 826 -7.64 -4.92 -30.29
C HIS A 826 -8.70 -5.66 -29.47
N ILE A 827 -9.88 -5.87 -30.05
CA ILE A 827 -10.97 -6.60 -29.42
C ILE A 827 -10.79 -8.11 -29.66
N LEU A 828 -10.73 -8.86 -28.56
CA LEU A 828 -10.86 -10.31 -28.54
C LEU A 828 -12.33 -10.68 -28.32
N THR A 829 -12.91 -11.43 -29.24
CA THR A 829 -14.27 -11.99 -29.08
C THR A 829 -14.23 -13.50 -28.96
N ILE A 830 -14.80 -14.05 -27.89
CA ILE A 830 -14.86 -15.49 -27.58
C ILE A 830 -16.32 -15.91 -27.55
N THR A 831 -16.64 -17.04 -28.18
CA THR A 831 -17.94 -17.72 -27.96
C THR A 831 -17.73 -18.79 -26.91
N THR A 832 -18.52 -18.77 -25.85
CA THR A 832 -18.47 -19.71 -24.74
C THR A 832 -19.16 -21.03 -25.10
N VAL A 833 -18.93 -22.07 -24.31
CA VAL A 833 -19.58 -23.39 -24.50
C VAL A 833 -21.10 -23.28 -24.35
N ALA A 834 -21.59 -22.41 -23.46
CA ALA A 834 -23.02 -22.16 -23.29
C ALA A 834 -23.63 -21.34 -24.45
N GLY A 835 -22.82 -20.86 -25.40
CA GLY A 835 -23.28 -20.10 -26.57
C GLY A 835 -23.31 -18.58 -26.38
N GLY A 836 -22.86 -18.08 -25.22
CA GLY A 836 -22.61 -16.67 -24.96
C GLY A 836 -21.42 -16.14 -25.74
N ARG A 837 -21.34 -14.82 -25.92
CA ARG A 837 -20.27 -14.15 -26.67
C ARG A 837 -19.64 -13.06 -25.81
N PHE A 838 -18.41 -13.28 -25.37
CA PHE A 838 -17.62 -12.32 -24.60
C PHE A 838 -16.67 -11.56 -25.51
N ALA A 839 -16.87 -10.25 -25.66
CA ALA A 839 -15.98 -9.34 -26.38
C ALA A 839 -15.26 -8.43 -25.39
N VAL A 840 -13.93 -8.38 -25.43
CA VAL A 840 -13.10 -7.57 -24.54
C VAL A 840 -12.04 -6.82 -25.32
N ASP A 841 -11.89 -5.53 -25.03
CA ASP A 841 -10.76 -4.72 -25.47
C ASP A 841 -9.54 -5.07 -24.63
N MET A 842 -8.50 -5.61 -25.28
CA MET A 842 -7.32 -6.10 -24.58
C MET A 842 -6.39 -4.98 -24.11
N ASP A 843 -6.57 -3.74 -24.56
CA ASP A 843 -5.74 -2.62 -24.13
C ASP A 843 -6.23 -2.01 -22.80
N ASP A 844 -7.55 -1.90 -22.59
CA ASP A 844 -8.12 -1.22 -21.41
C ASP A 844 -9.07 -2.07 -20.55
N GLY A 845 -9.38 -3.30 -20.98
CA GLY A 845 -10.23 -4.23 -20.26
C GLY A 845 -11.72 -3.95 -20.36
N ALA A 846 -12.18 -2.99 -21.16
CA ALA A 846 -13.59 -2.78 -21.42
C ALA A 846 -14.19 -4.02 -22.11
N PHE A 847 -15.33 -4.51 -21.62
CA PHE A 847 -15.95 -5.71 -22.19
C PHE A 847 -17.45 -5.53 -22.42
N VAL A 848 -17.95 -6.30 -23.37
CA VAL A 848 -19.37 -6.55 -23.63
C VAL A 848 -19.57 -8.06 -23.71
N TYR A 849 -20.47 -8.58 -22.89
CA TYR A 849 -20.92 -9.95 -22.92
C TYR A 849 -22.34 -10.01 -23.48
N THR A 850 -22.53 -10.74 -24.58
CA THR A 850 -23.85 -11.05 -25.13
C THR A 850 -24.24 -12.46 -24.70
N PRO A 851 -25.31 -12.65 -23.92
CA PRO A 851 -25.73 -13.97 -23.47
C PRO A 851 -26.13 -14.90 -24.64
N PRO A 852 -26.17 -16.22 -24.43
CA PRO A 852 -26.75 -17.14 -25.40
C PRO A 852 -28.23 -16.84 -25.67
N ALA A 853 -28.75 -17.35 -26.79
CA ALA A 853 -30.20 -17.33 -27.02
C ALA A 853 -30.90 -18.29 -26.06
N GLY A 854 -32.14 -17.98 -25.67
CA GLY A 854 -32.95 -18.93 -24.87
C GLY A 854 -32.50 -19.14 -23.42
N VAL A 855 -32.00 -18.11 -22.72
CA VAL A 855 -31.69 -18.19 -21.26
C VAL A 855 -32.98 -18.42 -20.45
N GLY A 856 -33.43 -19.68 -20.38
CA GLY A 856 -34.59 -20.14 -19.62
C GLY A 856 -34.27 -20.48 -18.16
N GLN A 857 -32.98 -20.56 -17.80
CA GLN A 857 -32.47 -20.67 -16.44
C GLN A 857 -31.32 -19.68 -16.24
N SER A 858 -31.01 -19.33 -14.99
CA SER A 858 -29.93 -18.38 -14.69
C SER A 858 -28.60 -18.95 -15.20
N ALA A 859 -27.95 -18.24 -16.11
CA ALA A 859 -26.65 -18.63 -16.65
C ALA A 859 -25.54 -17.92 -15.87
N ARG A 860 -24.54 -18.69 -15.43
CA ARG A 860 -23.35 -18.17 -14.77
C ARG A 860 -22.11 -18.61 -15.51
N GLU A 861 -21.30 -17.65 -15.95
CA GLU A 861 -20.03 -17.92 -16.62
C GLU A 861 -18.87 -17.28 -15.88
N HIS A 862 -17.81 -18.05 -15.68
CA HIS A 862 -16.59 -17.58 -15.02
C HIS A 862 -15.49 -17.35 -16.05
N ILE A 863 -15.01 -16.10 -16.10
CA ILE A 863 -13.93 -15.66 -16.97
C ILE A 863 -12.73 -15.28 -16.10
N GLY A 864 -11.69 -16.11 -16.14
CA GLY A 864 -10.42 -15.75 -15.52
C GLY A 864 -9.69 -14.70 -16.36
N TYR A 865 -9.07 -13.70 -15.74
CA TYR A 865 -8.26 -12.72 -16.48
C TYR A 865 -6.99 -12.37 -15.72
N VAL A 866 -5.97 -11.93 -16.46
CA VAL A 866 -4.69 -11.46 -15.94
C VAL A 866 -4.37 -10.11 -16.55
N LEU A 867 -4.16 -9.12 -15.69
CA LEU A 867 -3.63 -7.81 -16.05
C LEU A 867 -2.10 -7.86 -16.00
N ILE A 868 -1.46 -7.13 -16.89
CA ILE A 868 -0.01 -6.88 -16.88
C ILE A 868 0.22 -5.37 -17.03
N ASP A 869 1.19 -4.84 -16.31
CA ASP A 869 1.69 -3.48 -16.49
C ASP A 869 2.70 -3.40 -17.66
N ASN A 870 3.38 -2.27 -17.82
CA ASN A 870 4.36 -2.09 -18.89
C ASN A 870 5.73 -2.71 -18.57
N ASP A 871 5.98 -3.06 -17.32
CA ASP A 871 7.25 -3.62 -16.85
C ASP A 871 7.25 -5.16 -16.76
N GLY A 872 6.07 -5.76 -16.73
CA GLY A 872 5.81 -7.19 -16.83
C GLY A 872 5.27 -7.85 -15.56
N ASP A 873 5.02 -7.11 -14.47
CA ASP A 873 4.33 -7.62 -13.29
C ASP A 873 2.85 -7.91 -13.60
N THR A 874 2.27 -8.90 -12.90
CA THR A 874 0.95 -9.46 -13.25
C THR A 874 0.04 -9.63 -12.05
N ALA A 875 -1.26 -9.45 -12.27
CA ALA A 875 -2.31 -9.75 -11.29
C ALA A 875 -3.50 -10.43 -11.96
N GLY A 876 -4.02 -11.49 -11.35
CA GLY A 876 -5.14 -12.27 -11.88
C GLY A 876 -6.35 -12.27 -10.96
N ALA A 877 -7.54 -12.31 -11.56
CA ALA A 877 -8.83 -12.40 -10.89
C ALA A 877 -9.86 -13.10 -11.80
N ASN A 878 -11.09 -13.28 -11.31
CA ASN A 878 -12.20 -13.83 -12.07
C ASN A 878 -13.32 -12.80 -12.24
N LEU A 879 -13.92 -12.79 -13.42
CA LEU A 879 -15.17 -12.13 -13.71
C LEU A 879 -16.27 -13.20 -13.75
N SER A 880 -17.24 -13.09 -12.85
CA SER A 880 -18.47 -13.88 -12.87
C SER A 880 -19.54 -13.11 -13.63
N LEU A 881 -19.92 -13.61 -14.80
CA LEU A 881 -21.03 -13.10 -15.57
C LEU A 881 -22.27 -13.85 -15.13
N ILE A 882 -23.26 -13.14 -14.60
CA ILE A 882 -24.48 -13.72 -14.07
C ILE A 882 -25.63 -13.10 -14.84
N VAL A 883 -26.35 -13.93 -15.58
CA VAL A 883 -27.56 -13.57 -16.30
C VAL A 883 -28.67 -14.38 -15.68
N ASP A 884 -29.51 -13.76 -14.86
CA ASP A 884 -30.60 -14.52 -14.26
C ASP A 884 -31.59 -15.00 -15.31
N ALA A 885 -32.29 -16.12 -15.04
CA ALA A 885 -33.44 -16.53 -15.83
C ALA A 885 -34.45 -15.38 -15.93
N ALA A 886 -35.13 -15.27 -17.06
CA ALA A 886 -35.97 -14.12 -17.30
C ALA A 886 -37.22 -14.05 -16.44
N SER A 887 -37.29 -13.04 -15.57
CA SER A 887 -38.50 -12.78 -14.79
C SER A 887 -39.46 -11.94 -15.63
N GLY A 888 -40.58 -12.56 -16.04
CA GLY A 888 -41.67 -11.90 -16.76
C GLY A 888 -43.00 -12.11 -16.06
N PRO A 889 -43.95 -11.17 -16.16
CA PRO A 889 -45.31 -11.41 -15.67
C PRO A 889 -45.93 -12.61 -16.40
N LEU A 890 -46.91 -13.26 -15.78
CA LEU A 890 -47.76 -14.23 -16.46
C LEU A 890 -48.28 -13.63 -17.77
N VAL A 891 -47.98 -14.27 -18.90
CA VAL A 891 -48.57 -13.94 -20.20
C VAL A 891 -49.65 -14.97 -20.47
N VAL A 892 -50.89 -14.50 -20.51
CA VAL A 892 -52.07 -15.35 -20.74
C VAL A 892 -52.27 -15.45 -22.25
N ARG A 893 -52.12 -16.66 -22.81
CA ARG A 893 -52.11 -16.99 -24.24
C ARG A 893 -53.34 -17.82 -24.62
N ASP A 894 -53.74 -17.76 -25.88
CA ASP A 894 -54.84 -18.60 -26.37
C ASP A 894 -54.44 -20.09 -26.34
N ASP A 895 -55.37 -20.97 -25.95
CA ASP A 895 -55.10 -22.40 -25.77
C ASP A 895 -55.75 -23.25 -26.84
N ARG A 896 -55.04 -24.28 -27.31
CA ARG A 896 -55.61 -25.33 -28.17
C ARG A 896 -55.70 -26.66 -27.42
N VAL A 897 -56.91 -27.17 -27.26
CA VAL A 897 -57.20 -28.39 -26.50
C VAL A 897 -57.69 -29.50 -27.44
N LEU A 898 -56.93 -30.59 -27.51
CA LEU A 898 -57.27 -31.80 -28.23
C LEU A 898 -57.77 -32.87 -27.25
N SER A 899 -58.84 -33.59 -27.58
CA SER A 899 -59.30 -34.68 -26.72
C SER A 899 -59.84 -35.90 -27.46
N ASN A 900 -59.53 -37.09 -26.95
CA ASN A 900 -60.12 -38.35 -27.39
C ASN A 900 -61.22 -38.88 -26.44
N VAL A 901 -61.70 -38.02 -25.52
CA VAL A 901 -62.80 -38.35 -24.62
C VAL A 901 -64.06 -38.64 -25.44
N PRO A 902 -64.68 -39.84 -25.29
CA PRO A 902 -65.80 -40.24 -26.13
C PRO A 902 -66.99 -39.29 -26.01
N ILE A 903 -67.67 -39.06 -27.14
CA ILE A 903 -68.93 -38.32 -27.17
C ILE A 903 -69.96 -38.99 -26.26
N GLN A 904 -70.51 -38.25 -25.30
CA GLN A 904 -71.48 -38.77 -24.34
C GLN A 904 -72.92 -38.70 -24.87
N SER A 905 -73.81 -39.59 -24.39
CA SER A 905 -75.25 -39.49 -24.70
C SER A 905 -75.93 -38.50 -23.74
N GLY A 906 -76.04 -37.23 -24.12
CA GLY A 906 -76.57 -36.17 -23.25
C GLY A 906 -75.92 -34.82 -23.56
N PRO A 907 -75.96 -33.83 -22.64
CA PRO A 907 -75.01 -32.71 -22.70
C PRO A 907 -73.60 -33.30 -22.59
N ASP A 908 -72.78 -33.06 -23.60
CA ASP A 908 -71.40 -33.55 -23.66
C ASP A 908 -70.50 -32.60 -22.86
N SER A 909 -69.64 -33.14 -22.01
CA SER A 909 -68.80 -32.36 -21.10
C SER A 909 -67.33 -32.77 -21.22
N LEU A 910 -66.45 -31.78 -21.38
CA LEU A 910 -65.00 -31.95 -21.30
C LEU A 910 -64.49 -31.23 -20.05
N THR A 911 -63.65 -31.90 -19.25
CA THR A 911 -63.06 -31.32 -18.04
C THR A 911 -61.58 -31.07 -18.30
N ILE A 912 -61.18 -29.82 -18.16
CA ILE A 912 -59.81 -29.33 -18.39
C ILE A 912 -59.24 -28.94 -17.03
N PRO A 913 -58.07 -29.48 -16.64
CA PRO A 913 -57.39 -29.03 -15.43
C PRO A 913 -56.96 -27.56 -15.55
N LYS A 914 -57.21 -26.76 -14.51
CA LYS A 914 -56.81 -25.33 -14.52
C LYS A 914 -55.30 -25.15 -14.62
N TRP A 915 -54.54 -26.05 -14.00
CA TRP A 915 -53.08 -26.00 -14.06
C TRP A 915 -52.56 -26.20 -15.49
N ALA A 916 -53.27 -26.95 -16.35
CA ALA A 916 -52.84 -27.19 -17.73
C ALA A 916 -53.00 -25.91 -18.57
N LEU A 917 -54.08 -25.15 -18.38
CA LEU A 917 -54.23 -23.83 -19.02
C LEU A 917 -53.14 -22.86 -18.54
N LEU A 918 -52.91 -22.79 -17.22
CA LEU A 918 -51.86 -21.91 -16.66
C LEU A 918 -50.44 -22.30 -17.06
N ALA A 919 -50.17 -23.59 -17.21
CA ALA A 919 -48.85 -24.07 -17.59
C ALA A 919 -48.58 -23.85 -19.08
N ASN A 920 -49.62 -23.67 -19.89
CA ASN A 920 -49.50 -23.17 -21.26
C ASN A 920 -49.36 -21.64 -21.27
N ASP A 921 -49.95 -20.95 -20.30
CA ASP A 921 -49.76 -19.50 -20.08
C ASP A 921 -48.43 -19.19 -19.38
N THR A 922 -47.28 -19.54 -19.95
CA THR A 922 -46.02 -19.29 -19.27
C THR A 922 -45.33 -18.01 -19.69
N GLY A 923 -44.92 -17.22 -18.70
CA GLY A 923 -43.77 -16.32 -18.82
C GLY A 923 -42.48 -17.12 -18.54
N PRO A 924 -41.29 -16.57 -18.86
CA PRO A 924 -40.04 -17.32 -18.80
C PRO A 924 -39.65 -17.86 -17.41
N ASN A 925 -40.28 -17.36 -16.33
CA ASN A 925 -40.18 -17.86 -14.95
C ASN A 925 -41.55 -18.01 -14.25
N SER A 926 -42.66 -18.18 -14.98
CA SER A 926 -43.96 -18.27 -14.31
C SER A 926 -44.12 -19.65 -13.65
N HIS A 927 -43.65 -19.78 -12.41
CA HIS A 927 -43.91 -20.93 -11.54
C HIS A 927 -45.36 -20.96 -11.01
N LEU A 928 -46.31 -20.37 -11.75
CA LEU A 928 -47.66 -20.10 -11.26
C LEU A 928 -48.52 -21.37 -11.25
N LEU A 929 -48.53 -22.04 -10.11
CA LEU A 929 -49.54 -23.03 -9.75
C LEU A 929 -50.64 -22.42 -8.87
N ALA A 930 -50.87 -21.12 -8.99
CA ALA A 930 -52.00 -20.43 -8.37
C ALA A 930 -53.32 -20.81 -9.07
N LEU A 931 -53.83 -22.03 -8.85
CA LEU A 931 -55.10 -22.55 -9.40
C LEU A 931 -56.33 -21.68 -9.03
N ALA A 932 -56.20 -20.73 -8.10
CA ALA A 932 -57.31 -19.94 -7.55
C ALA A 932 -57.76 -18.76 -8.43
N ALA A 933 -57.12 -18.52 -9.59
CA ALA A 933 -57.20 -17.26 -10.33
C ALA A 933 -58.06 -17.26 -11.61
N ILE A 934 -58.49 -18.42 -12.14
CA ILE A 934 -59.19 -18.47 -13.44
C ILE A 934 -60.71 -18.34 -13.28
N ALA A 935 -61.31 -17.39 -13.99
CA ALA A 935 -62.76 -17.30 -14.22
C ALA A 935 -63.08 -17.42 -15.73
N ALA A 936 -64.08 -18.22 -16.10
CA ALA A 936 -64.38 -18.51 -17.52
C ALA A 936 -65.75 -18.00 -17.99
N SER A 937 -65.84 -17.60 -19.26
CA SER A 937 -67.07 -17.19 -19.95
C SER A 937 -67.11 -17.80 -21.37
N ALA A 938 -68.28 -18.23 -21.85
CA ALA A 938 -68.37 -18.95 -23.15
C ALA A 938 -69.29 -18.27 -24.16
N SER A 939 -68.97 -18.49 -25.44
CA SER A 939 -69.88 -18.28 -26.57
C SER A 939 -70.28 -19.66 -27.12
N GLY A 940 -71.59 -20.01 -27.07
CA GLY A 940 -72.08 -21.27 -27.65
C GLY A 940 -72.09 -22.54 -26.76
N GLY A 941 -71.84 -22.46 -25.45
CA GLY A 941 -71.93 -23.59 -24.50
C GLY A 941 -72.19 -23.13 -23.05
N GLN A 942 -72.24 -24.05 -22.09
CA GLN A 942 -72.19 -23.71 -20.65
C GLN A 942 -70.80 -24.04 -20.09
N VAL A 943 -70.14 -23.11 -19.42
CA VAL A 943 -68.88 -23.37 -18.71
C VAL A 943 -69.13 -23.40 -17.21
N LEU A 944 -68.60 -24.42 -16.53
CA LEU A 944 -68.61 -24.54 -15.08
C LEU A 944 -67.18 -24.44 -14.56
N ASP A 945 -66.94 -23.40 -13.76
CA ASP A 945 -65.72 -23.26 -12.99
C ASP A 945 -65.88 -23.97 -11.64
N ALA A 946 -65.05 -24.99 -11.39
CA ALA A 946 -65.12 -25.82 -10.19
C ALA A 946 -63.73 -26.13 -9.63
N GLY A 947 -63.29 -25.33 -8.66
CA GLY A 947 -62.06 -25.59 -7.90
C GLY A 947 -60.83 -25.63 -8.82
N SER A 948 -60.28 -26.82 -9.03
CA SER A 948 -59.08 -27.08 -9.84
C SER A 948 -59.34 -27.40 -11.31
N THR A 949 -60.60 -27.39 -11.75
CA THR A 949 -60.97 -27.77 -13.13
C THR A 949 -61.98 -26.80 -13.72
N ILE A 950 -61.94 -26.65 -15.05
CA ILE A 950 -62.98 -26.01 -15.86
C ILE A 950 -63.69 -27.09 -16.65
N THR A 951 -65.02 -27.13 -16.57
CA THR A 951 -65.82 -28.05 -17.38
C THR A 951 -66.54 -27.28 -18.47
N PHE A 952 -66.18 -27.52 -19.72
CA PHE A 952 -66.92 -27.06 -20.89
C PHE A 952 -68.07 -28.04 -21.19
N ILE A 953 -69.29 -27.53 -21.29
CA ILE A 953 -70.49 -28.30 -21.64
C ILE A 953 -71.04 -27.79 -22.98
N GLU A 954 -71.11 -28.66 -23.97
CA GLU A 954 -71.53 -28.31 -25.33
C GLU A 954 -73.04 -27.97 -25.40
N GLY A 955 -73.36 -26.96 -26.20
CA GLY A 955 -74.66 -26.28 -26.25
C GLY A 955 -75.75 -26.95 -27.10
N GLY A 956 -76.01 -28.25 -26.98
CA GLY A 956 -77.11 -28.86 -27.74
C GLY A 956 -77.05 -30.38 -27.81
N GLN A 957 -78.01 -31.02 -28.50
CA GLN A 957 -78.01 -32.48 -28.70
C GLN A 957 -77.42 -32.88 -30.07
N THR A 958 -77.04 -31.90 -30.91
CA THR A 958 -76.68 -32.07 -32.33
C THR A 958 -75.33 -31.47 -32.73
N GLU A 959 -74.74 -30.61 -31.91
CA GLU A 959 -73.34 -30.17 -32.04
C GLU A 959 -72.51 -31.29 -31.38
N ARG A 960 -71.49 -31.81 -32.08
CA ARG A 960 -70.75 -33.01 -31.65
C ARG A 960 -69.24 -32.97 -31.96
N ASP A 961 -68.74 -31.83 -32.42
CA ASP A 961 -67.45 -31.77 -33.13
C ASP A 961 -66.53 -30.61 -32.67
N GLY A 962 -66.70 -30.06 -31.45
CA GLY A 962 -65.79 -29.04 -30.87
C GLY A 962 -66.48 -27.73 -30.44
N GLY A 963 -65.71 -26.78 -29.88
CA GLY A 963 -66.22 -25.49 -29.39
C GLY A 963 -65.13 -24.55 -28.87
N SER A 964 -65.51 -23.37 -28.36
CA SER A 964 -64.56 -22.46 -27.69
C SER A 964 -65.17 -21.73 -26.49
N PHE A 965 -64.30 -21.30 -25.57
CA PHE A 965 -64.66 -20.41 -24.45
C PHE A 965 -63.48 -19.53 -24.07
N SER A 966 -63.73 -18.40 -23.44
CA SER A 966 -62.69 -17.50 -22.95
C SER A 966 -62.50 -17.63 -21.44
N TYR A 967 -61.32 -17.35 -20.93
CA TYR A 967 -61.07 -17.21 -19.50
C TYR A 967 -60.24 -15.98 -19.17
N GLU A 968 -60.36 -15.53 -17.93
CA GLU A 968 -59.58 -14.44 -17.34
C GLU A 968 -58.75 -15.02 -16.20
N VAL A 969 -57.46 -14.65 -16.14
CA VAL A 969 -56.59 -14.96 -15.00
C VAL A 969 -56.51 -13.74 -14.09
N SER A 970 -56.68 -13.94 -12.78
CA SER A 970 -56.65 -12.87 -11.77
C SER A 970 -55.67 -13.15 -10.63
N LEU A 971 -54.63 -12.33 -10.49
CA LEU A 971 -53.68 -12.38 -9.38
C LEU A 971 -54.01 -11.30 -8.33
N GLY A 972 -54.09 -11.67 -7.05
CA GLY A 972 -54.38 -10.73 -5.96
C GLY A 972 -55.73 -10.00 -6.06
N GLY A 973 -56.66 -10.52 -6.88
CA GLY A 973 -57.97 -9.90 -7.14
C GLY A 973 -58.02 -8.91 -8.32
N SER A 974 -56.93 -8.77 -9.07
CA SER A 974 -56.87 -8.01 -10.32
C SER A 974 -56.71 -8.95 -11.51
N VAL A 975 -57.47 -8.73 -12.58
CA VAL A 975 -57.29 -9.45 -13.86
C VAL A 975 -55.93 -9.08 -14.44
N VAL A 976 -55.11 -10.09 -14.72
CA VAL A 976 -53.76 -9.95 -15.29
C VAL A 976 -53.72 -10.29 -16.78
N GLY A 977 -54.68 -11.06 -17.28
CA GLY A 977 -54.83 -11.38 -18.70
C GLY A 977 -56.11 -12.16 -19.00
N SER A 978 -56.38 -12.36 -20.29
CA SER A 978 -57.51 -13.15 -20.78
C SER A 978 -57.15 -13.85 -22.07
N ALA A 979 -57.64 -15.08 -22.25
CA ALA A 979 -57.39 -15.91 -23.42
C ALA A 979 -58.63 -16.68 -23.87
N ASP A 980 -58.62 -17.13 -25.12
CA ASP A 980 -59.58 -18.04 -25.72
C ASP A 980 -59.04 -19.48 -25.76
N VAL A 981 -59.89 -20.45 -25.43
CA VAL A 981 -59.61 -21.88 -25.53
C VAL A 981 -60.37 -22.46 -26.72
N HIS A 982 -59.67 -23.04 -27.69
CA HIS A 982 -60.22 -23.77 -28.81
C HIS A 982 -60.21 -25.28 -28.54
N LEU A 983 -61.35 -25.95 -28.67
CA LEU A 983 -61.51 -27.38 -28.35
C LEU A 983 -61.81 -28.19 -29.60
N GLU A 984 -60.97 -29.18 -29.87
CA GLU A 984 -61.16 -30.16 -30.93
C GLU A 984 -61.24 -31.58 -30.35
N ARG A 985 -62.08 -32.43 -30.95
CA ARG A 985 -62.19 -33.85 -30.57
C ARG A 985 -61.75 -34.76 -31.69
N ASP A 986 -60.82 -35.65 -31.38
CA ASP A 986 -60.44 -36.75 -32.25
C ASP A 986 -61.00 -38.08 -31.69
N PRO A 987 -61.91 -38.77 -32.41
CA PRO A 987 -62.42 -40.07 -31.99
C PRO A 987 -61.39 -41.22 -32.09
N GLY A 988 -60.16 -40.93 -32.53
CA GLY A 988 -59.03 -41.86 -32.60
C GLY A 988 -58.72 -42.58 -31.29
N SER A 989 -58.14 -43.78 -31.39
CA SER A 989 -57.61 -44.48 -30.22
C SER A 989 -56.24 -43.97 -29.78
N VAL A 990 -55.58 -43.21 -30.66
CA VAL A 990 -54.34 -42.46 -30.43
C VAL A 990 -54.72 -41.01 -30.70
N LEU A 991 -54.40 -40.11 -29.77
CA LEU A 991 -54.51 -38.67 -29.96
C LEU A 991 -53.13 -38.17 -30.40
N VAL A 992 -53.07 -37.42 -31.49
CA VAL A 992 -51.83 -36.91 -32.07
C VAL A 992 -51.96 -35.39 -32.19
N GLY A 993 -51.00 -34.65 -31.64
CA GLY A 993 -50.85 -33.21 -31.72
C GLY A 993 -50.29 -32.78 -33.08
N SER A 994 -49.76 -31.56 -33.15
CA SER A 994 -49.18 -31.00 -34.36
C SER A 994 -47.76 -30.47 -34.13
N TYR A 995 -47.51 -29.20 -34.39
CA TYR A 995 -46.25 -28.51 -34.09
C TYR A 995 -46.49 -27.26 -33.24
N LEU A 996 -47.71 -27.12 -32.74
CA LEU A 996 -48.15 -25.99 -31.95
C LEU A 996 -48.17 -26.44 -30.49
N ASP A 997 -48.14 -25.49 -29.56
CA ASP A 997 -48.29 -25.81 -28.15
C ASP A 997 -49.74 -26.25 -27.87
N GLU A 998 -49.98 -27.55 -27.64
CA GLU A 998 -51.31 -28.13 -27.53
C GLU A 998 -51.55 -28.88 -26.21
N ILE A 999 -52.77 -28.76 -25.67
CA ILE A 999 -53.20 -29.51 -24.49
C ILE A 999 -53.95 -30.77 -24.93
N LEU A 1000 -53.31 -31.94 -24.77
CA LEU A 1000 -53.86 -33.24 -25.15
C LEU A 1000 -54.50 -33.95 -23.95
N LEU A 1001 -55.80 -34.19 -24.01
CA LEU A 1001 -56.58 -34.83 -22.93
C LEU A 1001 -57.03 -36.24 -23.29
N GLY A 1002 -56.49 -37.22 -22.57
CA GLY A 1002 -56.82 -38.65 -22.65
C GLY A 1002 -58.18 -39.01 -22.05
N ARG A 1003 -58.64 -40.23 -22.33
CA ARG A 1003 -59.88 -40.82 -21.81
C ARG A 1003 -59.59 -41.77 -20.65
N GLU A 1004 -60.63 -42.08 -19.87
CA GLU A 1004 -60.54 -43.17 -18.88
C GLU A 1004 -60.22 -44.53 -19.54
N GLY A 1005 -59.31 -45.29 -18.93
CA GLY A 1005 -59.07 -46.70 -19.27
C GLY A 1005 -57.91 -46.98 -20.22
N GLY A 1006 -56.92 -46.09 -20.30
CA GLY A 1006 -55.72 -46.24 -21.11
C GLY A 1006 -55.83 -45.58 -22.48
N SER A 1007 -54.93 -44.65 -22.71
CA SER A 1007 -54.83 -43.75 -23.85
C SER A 1007 -53.41 -43.77 -24.42
N THR A 1008 -53.28 -43.42 -25.69
CA THR A 1008 -51.99 -43.11 -26.30
C THR A 1008 -52.05 -41.68 -26.81
N LEU A 1009 -51.20 -40.82 -26.28
CA LEU A 1009 -51.09 -39.41 -26.60
C LEU A 1009 -49.72 -39.19 -27.22
N LYS A 1010 -49.67 -38.43 -28.32
CA LYS A 1010 -48.44 -38.05 -29.02
C LYS A 1010 -48.48 -36.55 -29.26
N GLY A 1011 -47.57 -35.78 -28.69
CA GLY A 1011 -47.48 -34.34 -28.97
C GLY A 1011 -47.00 -34.06 -30.39
N ASP A 1012 -45.99 -34.84 -30.81
CA ASP A 1012 -45.22 -34.69 -32.06
C ASP A 1012 -44.22 -33.52 -32.00
N SER A 1013 -44.62 -32.27 -32.17
CA SER A 1013 -43.72 -31.10 -32.07
C SER A 1013 -44.41 -29.95 -31.33
N GLY A 1014 -43.65 -29.00 -30.80
CA GLY A 1014 -44.18 -27.90 -29.98
C GLY A 1014 -44.11 -28.24 -28.49
N ASP A 1015 -44.40 -27.27 -27.63
CA ASP A 1015 -44.33 -27.45 -26.18
C ASP A 1015 -45.71 -27.94 -25.68
N ASP A 1016 -45.94 -29.26 -25.70
CA ASP A 1016 -47.27 -29.84 -25.47
C ASP A 1016 -47.55 -30.20 -24.01
N ILE A 1017 -48.82 -30.17 -23.61
CA ILE A 1017 -49.30 -30.65 -22.31
C ILE A 1017 -50.14 -31.91 -22.47
N LEU A 1018 -49.59 -33.05 -22.12
CA LEU A 1018 -50.24 -34.36 -22.25
C LEU A 1018 -50.81 -34.83 -20.91
N VAL A 1019 -52.13 -35.02 -20.83
CA VAL A 1019 -52.83 -35.50 -19.63
C VAL A 1019 -53.51 -36.84 -19.88
N GLY A 1020 -52.94 -37.93 -19.35
CA GLY A 1020 -53.43 -39.31 -19.52
C GLY A 1020 -54.71 -39.61 -18.75
N GLY A 1021 -54.78 -39.14 -17.50
CA GLY A 1021 -55.96 -39.26 -16.64
C GLY A 1021 -55.92 -40.50 -15.75
N SER A 1022 -56.77 -41.49 -16.03
CA SER A 1022 -56.76 -42.74 -15.24
C SER A 1022 -56.68 -43.94 -16.16
N GLY A 1023 -55.90 -44.93 -15.78
CA GLY A 1023 -55.62 -46.08 -16.63
C GLY A 1023 -54.13 -46.33 -16.72
N ASN A 1024 -53.72 -47.13 -17.70
CA ASN A 1024 -52.31 -47.27 -18.02
C ASN A 1024 -52.12 -46.60 -19.36
N ASP A 1025 -51.57 -45.40 -19.33
CA ASP A 1025 -51.46 -44.49 -20.45
C ASP A 1025 -50.05 -44.51 -21.06
N VAL A 1026 -49.95 -44.15 -22.33
CA VAL A 1026 -48.68 -43.94 -23.05
C VAL A 1026 -48.67 -42.52 -23.55
N LEU A 1027 -47.80 -41.70 -22.99
CA LEU A 1027 -47.60 -40.30 -23.34
C LEU A 1027 -46.21 -40.20 -23.99
N ASP A 1028 -46.17 -39.58 -25.17
CA ASP A 1028 -44.99 -39.39 -26.00
C ASP A 1028 -45.00 -37.92 -26.39
N GLY A 1029 -44.17 -37.09 -25.77
CA GLY A 1029 -44.11 -35.65 -26.00
C GLY A 1029 -43.73 -35.36 -27.45
N GLY A 1030 -42.48 -35.67 -27.81
CA GLY A 1030 -42.00 -35.59 -29.17
C GLY A 1030 -40.79 -34.69 -29.27
N SER A 1031 -40.95 -33.50 -29.86
CA SER A 1031 -39.91 -32.47 -29.92
C SER A 1031 -40.47 -31.17 -29.34
N GLY A 1032 -39.72 -30.46 -28.51
CA GLY A 1032 -40.23 -29.33 -27.73
C GLY A 1032 -40.14 -29.62 -26.24
N ASP A 1033 -40.47 -28.64 -25.41
CA ASP A 1033 -40.40 -28.72 -23.95
C ASP A 1033 -41.77 -29.18 -23.40
N ASP A 1034 -42.01 -30.48 -23.33
CA ASP A 1034 -43.34 -31.04 -23.05
C ASP A 1034 -43.64 -31.24 -21.55
N ILE A 1035 -44.90 -31.12 -21.14
CA ILE A 1035 -45.39 -31.50 -19.79
C ILE A 1035 -46.26 -32.76 -19.86
N LEU A 1036 -45.79 -33.86 -19.24
CA LEU A 1036 -46.45 -35.15 -19.25
C LEU A 1036 -47.04 -35.51 -17.88
N ALA A 1037 -48.37 -35.53 -17.78
CA ALA A 1037 -49.14 -35.94 -16.61
C ALA A 1037 -49.89 -37.26 -16.86
N GLY A 1038 -49.26 -38.40 -16.53
CA GLY A 1038 -49.87 -39.73 -16.69
C GLY A 1038 -51.15 -39.91 -15.87
N GLY A 1039 -51.11 -39.46 -14.61
CA GLY A 1039 -52.23 -39.54 -13.68
C GLY A 1039 -52.20 -40.82 -12.85
N ALA A 1040 -53.33 -41.50 -12.73
CA ALA A 1040 -53.44 -42.69 -11.89
C ALA A 1040 -53.34 -43.99 -12.69
N GLY A 1041 -52.35 -44.83 -12.38
CA GLY A 1041 -52.20 -46.18 -12.87
C GLY A 1041 -50.74 -46.54 -13.16
N ASN A 1042 -50.46 -47.27 -14.24
CA ASN A 1042 -49.09 -47.62 -14.57
C ASN A 1042 -48.77 -47.08 -15.96
N ASP A 1043 -48.13 -45.92 -16.00
CA ASP A 1043 -48.02 -45.13 -17.21
C ASP A 1043 -46.63 -45.24 -17.83
N THR A 1044 -46.54 -44.95 -19.12
CA THR A 1044 -45.27 -44.79 -19.85
C THR A 1044 -45.19 -43.35 -20.32
N LEU A 1045 -44.25 -42.60 -19.77
CA LEU A 1045 -43.99 -41.20 -20.08
C LEU A 1045 -42.66 -41.14 -20.84
N ILE A 1046 -42.73 -40.62 -22.06
CA ILE A 1046 -41.60 -40.43 -22.98
C ILE A 1046 -41.63 -38.95 -23.31
N GLY A 1047 -40.66 -38.14 -22.87
CA GLY A 1047 -40.62 -36.73 -23.26
C GLY A 1047 -40.23 -36.64 -24.71
N GLY A 1048 -38.94 -36.75 -25.01
CA GLY A 1048 -38.49 -36.88 -26.38
C GLY A 1048 -37.20 -36.11 -26.60
N ALA A 1049 -37.26 -35.11 -27.46
CA ALA A 1049 -36.20 -34.13 -27.66
C ALA A 1049 -36.69 -32.77 -27.16
N GLY A 1050 -35.87 -32.05 -26.41
CA GLY A 1050 -36.30 -30.85 -25.69
C GLY A 1050 -36.02 -31.02 -24.20
N ASN A 1051 -36.59 -30.14 -23.39
CA ASN A 1051 -36.48 -30.12 -21.94
C ASN A 1051 -37.83 -30.47 -21.30
N ASP A 1052 -38.05 -31.77 -21.10
CA ASP A 1052 -39.38 -32.32 -20.82
C ASP A 1052 -39.64 -32.51 -19.31
N THR A 1053 -40.89 -32.36 -18.90
CA THR A 1053 -41.31 -32.41 -17.49
C THR A 1053 -42.30 -33.55 -17.21
N ALA A 1054 -41.99 -34.42 -16.25
CA ALA A 1054 -42.98 -35.34 -15.67
C ALA A 1054 -43.75 -34.66 -14.53
N SER A 1055 -45.09 -34.62 -14.64
CA SER A 1055 -45.95 -33.99 -13.64
C SER A 1055 -46.83 -34.98 -12.88
N TYR A 1056 -46.72 -34.92 -11.55
CA TYR A 1056 -47.51 -35.70 -10.59
C TYR A 1056 -48.52 -34.84 -9.82
N ILE A 1057 -48.82 -33.64 -10.33
CA ILE A 1057 -49.69 -32.65 -9.69
C ILE A 1057 -51.09 -33.17 -9.33
N SER A 1058 -51.56 -34.20 -10.04
CA SER A 1058 -52.86 -34.84 -9.82
C SER A 1058 -52.83 -36.06 -8.89
N ALA A 1059 -51.65 -36.46 -8.39
CA ALA A 1059 -51.50 -37.61 -7.50
C ALA A 1059 -52.21 -37.36 -6.15
N THR A 1060 -52.82 -38.40 -5.61
CA THR A 1060 -53.67 -38.32 -4.40
C THR A 1060 -52.92 -38.61 -3.09
N SER A 1061 -51.61 -38.84 -3.18
CA SER A 1061 -50.67 -39.00 -2.08
C SER A 1061 -49.26 -38.72 -2.59
N GLY A 1062 -48.30 -38.54 -1.68
CA GLY A 1062 -46.91 -38.29 -2.02
C GLY A 1062 -46.29 -39.32 -2.97
N VAL A 1063 -45.39 -38.84 -3.83
CA VAL A 1063 -44.72 -39.60 -4.88
C VAL A 1063 -43.23 -39.76 -4.59
N ARG A 1064 -42.64 -40.80 -5.19
CA ARG A 1064 -41.19 -41.03 -5.18
C ARG A 1064 -40.70 -41.28 -6.59
N VAL A 1065 -39.97 -40.33 -7.16
CA VAL A 1065 -39.60 -40.34 -8.57
C VAL A 1065 -38.13 -39.98 -8.73
N SER A 1066 -37.41 -40.71 -9.57
CA SER A 1066 -35.98 -40.45 -9.82
C SER A 1066 -35.66 -40.49 -11.31
N LEU A 1067 -35.00 -39.46 -11.81
CA LEU A 1067 -34.47 -39.38 -13.18
C LEU A 1067 -33.03 -39.90 -13.29
N SER A 1068 -32.46 -40.42 -12.20
CA SER A 1068 -31.10 -40.97 -12.21
C SER A 1068 -30.92 -42.03 -13.30
N GLU A 1069 -29.74 -42.05 -13.93
CA GLU A 1069 -29.41 -42.98 -15.04
C GLU A 1069 -29.69 -44.45 -14.71
N SER A 1070 -29.67 -44.81 -13.42
CA SER A 1070 -29.91 -46.19 -12.96
C SER A 1070 -31.38 -46.62 -13.00
N LEU A 1071 -32.32 -45.66 -13.02
CA LEU A 1071 -33.77 -45.88 -12.94
C LEU A 1071 -34.52 -45.37 -14.18
N ILE A 1072 -33.93 -44.48 -14.97
CA ILE A 1072 -34.52 -44.03 -16.24
C ILE A 1072 -34.70 -45.22 -17.20
N GLY A 1073 -35.85 -45.27 -17.87
CA GLY A 1073 -36.23 -46.38 -18.73
C GLY A 1073 -36.47 -47.69 -17.97
N GLN A 1074 -36.71 -47.65 -16.65
CA GLN A 1074 -37.23 -48.76 -15.86
C GLN A 1074 -38.60 -48.40 -15.26
N SER A 1075 -39.36 -49.40 -14.84
CA SER A 1075 -40.57 -49.17 -14.06
C SER A 1075 -40.22 -48.78 -12.62
N GLN A 1076 -40.67 -47.61 -12.19
CA GLN A 1076 -40.48 -47.03 -10.86
C GLN A 1076 -41.80 -47.11 -10.10
N ASN A 1077 -41.76 -47.43 -8.80
CA ASN A 1077 -42.95 -47.34 -7.96
C ASN A 1077 -43.09 -45.88 -7.50
N THR A 1078 -43.87 -45.11 -8.24
CA THR A 1078 -44.08 -43.68 -8.05
C THR A 1078 -45.02 -43.37 -6.88
N GLY A 1079 -45.54 -44.38 -6.18
CA GLY A 1079 -46.35 -44.17 -4.98
C GLY A 1079 -47.79 -43.80 -5.33
N GLY A 1080 -48.14 -42.52 -5.17
CA GLY A 1080 -49.50 -42.01 -5.38
C GLY A 1080 -50.03 -42.08 -6.82
N ALA A 1081 -49.13 -42.22 -7.80
CA ALA A 1081 -49.46 -42.37 -9.22
C ALA A 1081 -49.47 -43.83 -9.68
N GLY A 1082 -48.70 -44.72 -9.05
CA GLY A 1082 -48.70 -46.16 -9.29
C GLY A 1082 -47.33 -46.69 -9.67
N THR A 1083 -47.17 -47.27 -10.85
CA THR A 1083 -45.86 -47.78 -11.30
C THR A 1083 -45.58 -47.34 -12.73
N ASP A 1084 -44.80 -46.28 -12.85
CA ASP A 1084 -44.59 -45.56 -14.11
C ASP A 1084 -43.22 -45.84 -14.69
N ARG A 1085 -43.08 -45.66 -16.00
CA ARG A 1085 -41.83 -45.79 -16.74
C ARG A 1085 -41.54 -44.45 -17.42
N LEU A 1086 -40.45 -43.81 -17.03
CA LEU A 1086 -40.02 -42.50 -17.54
C LEU A 1086 -38.83 -42.68 -18.50
N THR A 1087 -38.75 -41.92 -19.59
CA THR A 1087 -37.60 -41.91 -20.52
C THR A 1087 -37.52 -40.56 -21.23
N GLY A 1088 -36.32 -39.98 -21.34
CA GLY A 1088 -36.12 -38.66 -21.96
C GLY A 1088 -36.96 -37.60 -21.27
N LEU A 1089 -36.77 -37.45 -19.96
CA LEU A 1089 -37.39 -36.40 -19.14
C LEU A 1089 -36.29 -35.80 -18.27
N GLU A 1090 -36.31 -34.49 -18.15
CA GLU A 1090 -35.28 -33.68 -17.49
C GLU A 1090 -35.82 -33.09 -16.19
N ASN A 1091 -37.13 -32.84 -16.08
CA ASN A 1091 -37.75 -32.13 -14.96
C ASN A 1091 -38.84 -32.94 -14.24
N LEU A 1092 -39.13 -32.57 -12.99
CA LEU A 1092 -40.17 -33.20 -12.17
C LEU A 1092 -41.02 -32.19 -11.42
N ILE A 1093 -42.34 -32.37 -11.49
CA ILE A 1093 -43.32 -31.72 -10.62
C ILE A 1093 -43.96 -32.77 -9.72
N GLY A 1094 -43.91 -32.54 -8.41
CA GLY A 1094 -44.50 -33.36 -7.36
C GLY A 1094 -46.03 -33.25 -7.25
N SER A 1095 -46.54 -33.64 -6.10
CA SER A 1095 -47.93 -33.66 -5.70
C SER A 1095 -48.20 -32.64 -4.59
N GLN A 1096 -49.42 -32.53 -4.10
CA GLN A 1096 -49.74 -31.65 -2.96
C GLN A 1096 -49.47 -32.33 -1.60
N HIS A 1097 -48.51 -33.26 -1.55
CA HIS A 1097 -48.19 -34.11 -0.42
C HIS A 1097 -46.68 -34.38 -0.34
N ASP A 1098 -46.20 -34.85 0.81
CA ASP A 1098 -44.79 -35.18 1.05
C ASP A 1098 -44.16 -36.08 -0.04
N ASP A 1099 -43.30 -35.49 -0.86
CA ASP A 1099 -42.67 -36.12 -2.02
C ASP A 1099 -41.16 -36.40 -1.83
N GLU A 1100 -40.63 -37.32 -2.63
CA GLU A 1100 -39.19 -37.50 -2.81
C GLU A 1100 -38.84 -37.51 -4.30
N LEU A 1101 -38.26 -36.41 -4.76
CA LEU A 1101 -37.89 -36.17 -6.14
C LEU A 1101 -36.37 -36.18 -6.28
N THR A 1102 -35.86 -36.82 -7.31
CA THR A 1102 -34.42 -36.86 -7.61
C THR A 1102 -34.18 -36.63 -9.08
N GLY A 1103 -33.34 -35.64 -9.40
CA GLY A 1103 -32.90 -35.31 -10.74
C GLY A 1103 -31.96 -36.35 -11.37
N SER A 1104 -31.31 -35.92 -12.45
CA SER A 1104 -30.40 -36.67 -13.29
C SER A 1104 -28.94 -36.27 -13.00
N ALA A 1105 -28.13 -35.98 -14.01
CA ALA A 1105 -26.79 -35.41 -13.85
C ALA A 1105 -26.56 -34.21 -14.79
N GLY A 1106 -27.64 -33.75 -15.44
CA GLY A 1106 -27.70 -32.47 -16.12
C GLY A 1106 -28.81 -31.64 -15.49
N ASP A 1107 -28.87 -30.36 -15.87
CA ASP A 1107 -29.69 -29.32 -15.26
C ASP A 1107 -31.17 -29.71 -15.17
N ASN A 1108 -31.74 -29.71 -13.96
CA ASN A 1108 -33.13 -30.10 -13.72
C ASN A 1108 -33.92 -29.03 -12.97
N VAL A 1109 -35.20 -28.91 -13.30
CA VAL A 1109 -36.19 -28.17 -12.52
C VAL A 1109 -37.01 -29.16 -11.69
N LEU A 1110 -36.94 -29.04 -10.36
CA LEU A 1110 -37.66 -29.89 -9.41
C LEU A 1110 -38.62 -29.03 -8.57
N ILE A 1111 -39.91 -29.36 -8.62
CA ILE A 1111 -40.97 -28.61 -7.93
C ILE A 1111 -41.74 -29.55 -6.97
N GLY A 1112 -41.66 -29.32 -5.66
CA GLY A 1112 -42.35 -30.11 -4.62
C GLY A 1112 -43.84 -29.77 -4.45
N LEU A 1113 -44.19 -28.49 -4.62
CA LEU A 1113 -45.54 -27.91 -4.41
C LEU A 1113 -45.90 -27.71 -2.95
N GLY A 1114 -46.43 -28.73 -2.29
CA GLY A 1114 -46.90 -28.59 -0.92
C GLY A 1114 -46.82 -29.90 -0.21
N GLY A 1115 -46.48 -29.88 1.08
CA GLY A 1115 -46.04 -31.09 1.76
C GLY A 1115 -44.67 -30.85 2.38
N SER A 1116 -44.11 -31.84 3.06
CA SER A 1116 -42.71 -31.80 3.47
C SER A 1116 -41.87 -32.63 2.50
N ASP A 1117 -41.22 -31.95 1.57
CA ASP A 1117 -40.65 -32.57 0.39
C ASP A 1117 -39.13 -32.80 0.52
N ARG A 1118 -38.62 -33.78 -0.22
CA ARG A 1118 -37.19 -34.04 -0.37
C ARG A 1118 -36.79 -33.96 -1.84
N LEU A 1119 -36.07 -32.90 -2.21
CA LEU A 1119 -35.62 -32.66 -3.57
C LEU A 1119 -34.09 -32.81 -3.61
N ALA A 1120 -33.59 -33.51 -4.63
CA ALA A 1120 -32.16 -33.70 -4.88
C ALA A 1120 -31.85 -33.55 -6.36
N GLY A 1121 -31.16 -32.47 -6.75
CA GLY A 1121 -30.77 -32.18 -8.14
C GLY A 1121 -29.72 -33.15 -8.68
N MET A 1122 -28.71 -33.43 -7.85
CA MET A 1122 -27.55 -34.31 -8.03
C MET A 1122 -26.33 -33.62 -8.68
N ALA A 1123 -26.32 -33.44 -9.99
CA ALA A 1123 -25.24 -32.76 -10.69
C ALA A 1123 -25.85 -32.02 -11.89
N GLY A 1124 -25.19 -30.95 -12.34
CA GLY A 1124 -25.82 -29.98 -13.23
C GLY A 1124 -26.21 -28.74 -12.43
N ASP A 1125 -26.61 -27.69 -13.13
CA ASP A 1125 -27.06 -26.44 -12.53
C ASP A 1125 -28.58 -26.55 -12.30
N ASP A 1126 -28.99 -26.96 -11.10
CA ASP A 1126 -30.38 -27.35 -10.84
C ASP A 1126 -31.23 -26.22 -10.25
N THR A 1127 -32.52 -26.15 -10.62
CA THR A 1127 -33.51 -25.25 -9.99
C THR A 1127 -34.45 -26.04 -9.08
N LEU A 1128 -34.45 -25.75 -7.78
CA LEU A 1128 -35.24 -26.46 -6.77
C LEU A 1128 -36.27 -25.54 -6.10
N ILE A 1129 -37.54 -25.94 -6.16
CA ILE A 1129 -38.67 -25.25 -5.54
C ILE A 1129 -39.37 -26.21 -4.59
N GLY A 1130 -39.14 -26.07 -3.28
CA GLY A 1130 -39.83 -26.89 -2.27
C GLY A 1130 -41.33 -26.61 -2.26
N GLY A 1131 -41.69 -25.33 -2.15
CA GLY A 1131 -43.06 -24.86 -2.05
C GLY A 1131 -43.51 -24.73 -0.60
N SER A 1132 -44.76 -25.05 -0.31
CA SER A 1132 -45.31 -24.86 1.04
C SER A 1132 -45.04 -26.07 1.94
N GLY A 1133 -44.32 -25.87 3.04
CA GLY A 1133 -44.11 -26.90 4.06
C GLY A 1133 -42.71 -26.81 4.65
N ASP A 1134 -42.26 -27.92 5.25
CA ASP A 1134 -40.88 -28.01 5.77
C ASP A 1134 -40.09 -28.92 4.82
N ASP A 1135 -39.25 -28.33 3.96
CA ASP A 1135 -38.60 -29.03 2.85
C ASP A 1135 -37.11 -29.29 3.10
N ALA A 1136 -36.57 -30.29 2.41
CA ALA A 1136 -35.14 -30.58 2.38
C ALA A 1136 -34.64 -30.60 0.92
N LEU A 1137 -33.82 -29.61 0.58
CA LEU A 1137 -33.31 -29.33 -0.76
C LEU A 1137 -31.81 -29.62 -0.81
N SER A 1138 -31.37 -30.32 -1.83
CA SER A 1138 -29.96 -30.62 -2.12
C SER A 1138 -29.74 -30.34 -3.59
N GLY A 1139 -28.93 -29.33 -3.93
CA GLY A 1139 -28.63 -29.01 -5.32
C GLY A 1139 -27.69 -30.08 -5.88
N GLY A 1140 -26.46 -30.07 -5.39
CA GLY A 1140 -25.52 -31.16 -5.53
C GLY A 1140 -24.18 -30.64 -6.03
N ALA A 1141 -23.83 -30.93 -7.28
CA ALA A 1141 -22.63 -30.40 -7.92
C ALA A 1141 -23.02 -29.58 -9.15
N GLY A 1142 -22.75 -28.29 -9.12
CA GLY A 1142 -23.16 -27.34 -10.14
C GLY A 1142 -23.34 -25.97 -9.49
N SER A 1143 -23.90 -25.02 -10.21
CA SER A 1143 -24.38 -23.74 -9.67
C SER A 1143 -25.89 -23.84 -9.50
N ASP A 1144 -26.35 -24.19 -8.30
CA ASP A 1144 -27.76 -24.52 -8.08
C ASP A 1144 -28.57 -23.29 -7.65
N THR A 1145 -29.86 -23.24 -8.03
CA THR A 1145 -30.79 -22.18 -7.65
C THR A 1145 -31.94 -22.73 -6.79
N PHE A 1146 -32.08 -22.21 -5.57
CA PHE A 1146 -33.17 -22.55 -4.66
C PHE A 1146 -34.20 -21.42 -4.65
N VAL A 1147 -35.44 -21.69 -5.04
CA VAL A 1147 -36.48 -20.67 -5.25
C VAL A 1147 -37.57 -20.77 -4.19
N TRP A 1148 -37.98 -19.62 -3.65
CA TRP A 1148 -39.15 -19.49 -2.78
C TRP A 1148 -40.22 -18.61 -3.41
N LEU A 1149 -41.43 -19.15 -3.50
CA LEU A 1149 -42.56 -18.50 -4.13
C LEU A 1149 -43.37 -17.66 -3.12
N ALA A 1150 -44.17 -16.75 -3.66
CA ALA A 1150 -45.06 -15.92 -2.85
C ALA A 1150 -46.06 -16.78 -2.07
N GLY A 1151 -46.00 -16.70 -0.73
CA GLY A 1151 -46.89 -17.44 0.17
C GLY A 1151 -46.27 -18.69 0.78
N ASP A 1152 -45.03 -19.03 0.44
CA ASP A 1152 -44.28 -20.10 1.10
C ASP A 1152 -44.09 -19.79 2.59
N SER A 1153 -44.19 -20.86 3.39
CA SER A 1153 -44.06 -20.79 4.84
C SER A 1153 -43.63 -22.12 5.41
N GLY A 1154 -42.68 -22.09 6.33
CA GLY A 1154 -42.17 -23.29 7.00
C GLY A 1154 -40.70 -23.14 7.36
N VAL A 1155 -40.04 -24.28 7.54
CA VAL A 1155 -38.60 -24.38 7.78
C VAL A 1155 -37.97 -25.28 6.74
N ASP A 1156 -37.23 -24.68 5.82
CA ASP A 1156 -36.56 -25.39 4.75
C ASP A 1156 -35.08 -25.53 5.01
N HIS A 1157 -34.55 -26.67 4.63
CA HIS A 1157 -33.16 -27.06 4.81
C HIS A 1157 -32.48 -27.18 3.46
N VAL A 1158 -31.49 -26.33 3.19
CA VAL A 1158 -30.57 -26.50 2.06
C VAL A 1158 -29.33 -27.23 2.58
N THR A 1159 -29.07 -28.42 2.06
CA THR A 1159 -28.14 -29.36 2.70
C THR A 1159 -26.68 -29.29 2.24
N ASP A 1160 -26.42 -28.58 1.14
CA ASP A 1160 -25.12 -28.55 0.45
C ASP A 1160 -24.75 -27.18 -0.15
N PHE A 1161 -25.44 -26.10 0.22
CA PHE A 1161 -25.22 -24.74 -0.32
C PHE A 1161 -23.74 -24.31 -0.34
N ASP A 1162 -23.21 -23.96 -1.53
CA ASP A 1162 -21.85 -23.44 -1.74
C ASP A 1162 -21.87 -21.93 -2.05
N PRO A 1163 -21.50 -21.04 -1.09
CA PRO A 1163 -21.49 -19.60 -1.31
C PRO A 1163 -20.59 -19.17 -2.47
N GLY A 1164 -21.12 -18.36 -3.39
CA GLY A 1164 -20.47 -17.88 -4.59
C GLY A 1164 -20.66 -18.80 -5.81
N GLN A 1165 -21.20 -20.01 -5.63
CA GLN A 1165 -21.66 -20.89 -6.71
C GLN A 1165 -23.20 -20.97 -6.73
N ASP A 1166 -23.81 -21.34 -5.60
CA ASP A 1166 -25.26 -21.53 -5.47
C ASP A 1166 -26.00 -20.23 -5.16
N SER A 1167 -27.27 -20.15 -5.55
CA SER A 1167 -28.14 -18.98 -5.39
C SER A 1167 -29.40 -19.28 -4.58
N LEU A 1168 -29.75 -18.36 -3.69
CA LEU A 1168 -31.06 -18.30 -3.04
C LEU A 1168 -31.92 -17.24 -3.74
N ASP A 1169 -32.95 -17.65 -4.48
CA ASP A 1169 -33.90 -16.75 -5.13
C ASP A 1169 -35.12 -16.51 -4.24
N LEU A 1170 -35.20 -15.29 -3.71
CA LEU A 1170 -36.29 -14.79 -2.87
C LEU A 1170 -37.10 -13.70 -3.57
N SER A 1171 -36.91 -13.49 -4.88
CA SER A 1171 -37.55 -12.41 -5.63
C SER A 1171 -39.08 -12.46 -5.54
N ASP A 1172 -39.68 -13.64 -5.71
CA ASP A 1172 -41.12 -13.85 -5.58
C ASP A 1172 -41.62 -13.74 -4.13
N LEU A 1173 -40.88 -14.32 -3.18
CA LEU A 1173 -41.21 -14.23 -1.75
C LEU A 1173 -41.15 -12.77 -1.23
N LEU A 1174 -40.32 -11.93 -1.85
CA LEU A 1174 -40.10 -10.53 -1.50
C LEU A 1174 -40.64 -9.54 -2.55
N ALA A 1175 -41.64 -9.93 -3.36
CA ALA A 1175 -42.20 -9.14 -4.47
C ALA A 1175 -42.78 -7.74 -4.11
N GLY A 1176 -42.77 -7.34 -2.83
CA GLY A 1176 -43.08 -5.99 -2.37
C GLY A 1176 -41.89 -5.02 -2.32
N LEU A 1177 -40.66 -5.49 -2.58
CA LEU A 1177 -39.46 -4.65 -2.69
C LEU A 1177 -39.51 -3.78 -3.95
N ASP A 1178 -38.96 -2.56 -3.86
CA ASP A 1178 -38.91 -1.65 -5.00
C ASP A 1178 -37.75 -2.06 -5.93
N PRO A 1179 -38.04 -2.50 -7.17
CA PRO A 1179 -37.01 -2.95 -8.12
C PRO A 1179 -36.11 -1.82 -8.63
N SER A 1180 -36.41 -0.54 -8.32
CA SER A 1180 -35.58 0.59 -8.74
C SER A 1180 -34.43 0.95 -7.78
N LEU A 1181 -34.29 0.23 -6.66
CA LEU A 1181 -33.23 0.46 -5.67
C LEU A 1181 -31.88 -0.09 -6.16
N GLY A 1182 -30.81 0.71 -6.07
CA GLY A 1182 -29.45 0.22 -6.35
C GLY A 1182 -28.96 -0.76 -5.28
N MET A 1183 -28.01 -1.64 -5.63
CA MET A 1183 -27.52 -2.74 -4.75
C MET A 1183 -27.15 -2.29 -3.32
N SER A 1184 -26.48 -1.15 -3.16
CA SER A 1184 -26.10 -0.62 -1.84
C SER A 1184 -27.31 -0.16 -1.00
N GLU A 1185 -28.32 0.41 -1.66
CA GLU A 1185 -29.58 0.80 -1.02
C GLU A 1185 -30.42 -0.44 -0.68
N LEU A 1186 -30.46 -1.42 -1.59
CA LEU A 1186 -31.14 -2.70 -1.42
C LEU A 1186 -30.59 -3.47 -0.20
N ALA A 1187 -29.27 -3.62 -0.09
CA ALA A 1187 -28.63 -4.26 1.06
C ALA A 1187 -29.01 -3.59 2.41
N SER A 1188 -29.17 -2.26 2.40
CA SER A 1188 -29.57 -1.51 3.59
C SER A 1188 -31.06 -1.72 3.96
N VAL A 1189 -31.93 -1.92 2.97
CA VAL A 1189 -33.37 -2.15 3.15
C VAL A 1189 -33.65 -3.59 3.57
N LEU A 1190 -32.92 -4.56 3.00
CA LEU A 1190 -33.08 -5.99 3.26
C LEU A 1190 -32.88 -6.36 4.73
N GLY A 1191 -32.14 -5.58 5.52
CA GLY A 1191 -32.02 -5.81 6.96
C GLY A 1191 -33.34 -5.78 7.75
N SER A 1192 -34.42 -5.24 7.16
CA SER A 1192 -35.77 -5.27 7.74
C SER A 1192 -36.59 -6.50 7.34
N TYR A 1193 -36.20 -7.17 6.24
CA TYR A 1193 -36.86 -8.34 5.68
C TYR A 1193 -36.15 -9.63 6.06
N LEU A 1194 -34.82 -9.59 6.07
CA LEU A 1194 -33.94 -10.73 6.33
C LEU A 1194 -33.30 -10.60 7.71
N THR A 1195 -33.29 -11.69 8.47
CA THR A 1195 -32.51 -11.81 9.70
C THR A 1195 -31.60 -13.02 9.60
N LEU A 1196 -30.28 -12.79 9.66
CA LEU A 1196 -29.27 -13.85 9.57
C LEU A 1196 -28.74 -14.20 10.97
N THR A 1197 -28.73 -15.50 11.29
CA THR A 1197 -28.06 -16.03 12.47
C THR A 1197 -27.00 -17.04 12.02
N THR A 1198 -25.72 -16.65 12.13
CA THR A 1198 -24.59 -17.50 11.73
C THR A 1198 -24.07 -18.36 12.88
N GLY A 1199 -23.64 -19.59 12.55
CA GLY A 1199 -23.16 -20.60 13.50
C GLY A 1199 -22.41 -21.73 12.78
N SER A 1200 -22.57 -22.98 13.20
CA SER A 1200 -22.15 -24.13 12.36
C SER A 1200 -23.03 -24.33 11.13
N SER A 1201 -24.20 -23.69 11.13
CA SER A 1201 -25.17 -23.58 10.05
C SER A 1201 -25.68 -22.15 10.09
N THR A 1202 -26.16 -21.64 8.97
CA THR A 1202 -26.68 -20.27 8.88
C THR A 1202 -28.18 -20.34 8.75
N THR A 1203 -28.91 -19.67 9.65
CA THR A 1203 -30.37 -19.56 9.57
C THR A 1203 -30.73 -18.19 9.05
N LEU A 1204 -31.48 -18.15 7.96
CA LEU A 1204 -32.08 -16.98 7.36
C LEU A 1204 -33.58 -16.98 7.67
N THR A 1205 -34.06 -15.95 8.37
CA THR A 1205 -35.49 -15.73 8.57
C THR A 1205 -35.95 -14.61 7.64
N VAL A 1206 -36.91 -14.92 6.77
CA VAL A 1206 -37.49 -14.01 5.79
C VAL A 1206 -38.86 -13.54 6.28
N ASN A 1207 -39.05 -12.22 6.36
CA ASN A 1207 -40.31 -11.57 6.69
C ASN A 1207 -40.79 -10.75 5.47
N PRO A 1208 -41.73 -11.28 4.67
CA PRO A 1208 -42.11 -10.70 3.38
C PRO A 1208 -42.64 -9.26 3.42
N ASP A 1209 -43.17 -8.79 4.55
CA ASP A 1209 -43.75 -7.46 4.68
C ASP A 1209 -42.85 -6.45 5.43
N GLY A 1210 -41.64 -6.86 5.78
CA GLY A 1210 -40.64 -6.03 6.47
C GLY A 1210 -41.03 -5.60 7.89
N ALA A 1211 -42.14 -6.10 8.45
CA ALA A 1211 -42.71 -5.63 9.72
C ALA A 1211 -42.31 -6.51 10.93
N GLY A 1212 -41.05 -6.95 11.03
CA GLY A 1212 -40.59 -7.81 12.14
C GLY A 1212 -41.35 -9.16 12.20
N PRO A 1213 -41.19 -9.96 13.28
CA PRO A 1213 -41.66 -11.35 13.26
C PRO A 1213 -43.19 -11.41 13.31
N LEU A 1214 -43.78 -11.61 12.14
CA LEU A 1214 -45.18 -11.93 11.93
C LEU A 1214 -45.38 -13.44 11.75
N PRO A 1215 -46.62 -13.95 11.89
CA PRO A 1215 -46.91 -15.38 11.79
C PRO A 1215 -46.82 -16.00 10.38
N ALA A 1216 -46.37 -15.26 9.36
CA ALA A 1216 -46.16 -15.74 7.99
C ALA A 1216 -44.70 -15.53 7.55
N SER A 1217 -43.76 -16.04 8.35
CA SER A 1217 -42.31 -15.95 8.10
C SER A 1217 -41.77 -17.26 7.55
N GLN A 1218 -40.93 -17.20 6.51
CA GLN A 1218 -40.18 -18.34 5.99
C GLN A 1218 -38.84 -18.45 6.72
N THR A 1219 -38.40 -19.68 7.04
CA THR A 1219 -37.07 -19.93 7.62
C THR A 1219 -36.27 -20.84 6.72
N ILE A 1220 -35.10 -20.38 6.29
CA ILE A 1220 -34.17 -21.14 5.45
C ILE A 1220 -32.95 -21.48 6.31
N VAL A 1221 -32.56 -22.74 6.34
CA VAL A 1221 -31.40 -23.24 7.07
C VAL A 1221 -30.38 -23.76 6.07
N LEU A 1222 -29.23 -23.09 6.00
CA LEU A 1222 -28.07 -23.55 5.24
C LEU A 1222 -27.26 -24.49 6.13
N ASP A 1223 -27.51 -25.79 6.00
CA ASP A 1223 -26.91 -26.81 6.86
C ASP A 1223 -25.40 -26.90 6.61
N GLY A 1224 -24.61 -26.91 7.69
CA GLY A 1224 -23.15 -26.93 7.60
C GLY A 1224 -22.45 -25.65 7.10
N VAL A 1225 -23.18 -24.63 6.64
CA VAL A 1225 -22.62 -23.39 6.07
C VAL A 1225 -22.53 -22.26 7.08
N ASN A 1226 -21.37 -21.61 7.17
CA ASN A 1226 -21.17 -20.40 7.98
C ASN A 1226 -20.81 -19.20 7.10
N LEU A 1227 -21.82 -18.40 6.73
CA LEU A 1227 -21.63 -17.24 5.86
C LEU A 1227 -20.70 -16.17 6.47
N SER A 1228 -20.62 -16.06 7.80
CA SER A 1228 -19.68 -15.11 8.42
C SER A 1228 -18.21 -15.50 8.25
N THR A 1229 -17.94 -16.79 8.10
CA THR A 1229 -16.59 -17.28 7.78
C THR A 1229 -16.32 -17.19 6.28
N ALA A 1230 -17.31 -17.54 5.44
CA ALA A 1230 -17.20 -17.46 3.98
C ALA A 1230 -16.85 -16.04 3.51
N TYR A 1231 -17.56 -15.03 4.02
CA TYR A 1231 -17.36 -13.62 3.62
C TYR A 1231 -16.48 -12.80 4.56
N GLY A 1232 -15.86 -13.43 5.56
CA GLY A 1232 -14.93 -12.75 6.48
C GLY A 1232 -15.54 -11.63 7.34
N SER A 1233 -16.87 -11.55 7.44
CA SER A 1233 -17.60 -10.53 8.22
C SER A 1233 -18.64 -11.16 9.15
N ALA A 1234 -18.75 -10.65 10.37
CA ALA A 1234 -19.83 -11.02 11.29
C ALA A 1234 -21.04 -10.06 11.21
N ASP A 1235 -20.94 -9.01 10.38
CA ASP A 1235 -22.00 -8.03 10.18
C ASP A 1235 -22.97 -8.50 9.10
N GLN A 1236 -24.27 -8.53 9.44
CA GLN A 1236 -25.31 -9.02 8.53
C GLN A 1236 -25.37 -8.21 7.22
N ALA A 1237 -25.24 -6.89 7.27
CA ALA A 1237 -25.35 -6.06 6.08
C ALA A 1237 -24.17 -6.29 5.13
N SER A 1238 -22.96 -6.47 5.67
CA SER A 1238 -21.81 -6.88 4.88
C SER A 1238 -21.97 -8.26 4.24
N ILE A 1239 -22.53 -9.23 4.97
CA ILE A 1239 -22.80 -10.57 4.42
C ILE A 1239 -23.84 -10.49 3.29
N ILE A 1240 -24.96 -9.82 3.51
CA ILE A 1240 -26.01 -9.64 2.48
C ILE A 1240 -25.44 -8.95 1.25
N HIS A 1241 -24.63 -7.91 1.43
CA HIS A 1241 -24.00 -7.21 0.31
C HIS A 1241 -23.06 -8.14 -0.48
N ALA A 1242 -22.22 -8.91 0.20
CA ALA A 1242 -21.32 -9.85 -0.47
C ALA A 1242 -22.08 -10.96 -1.21
N MET A 1243 -23.20 -11.45 -0.65
CA MET A 1243 -24.07 -12.42 -1.31
C MET A 1243 -24.80 -11.85 -2.54
N LEU A 1244 -25.17 -10.56 -2.50
CA LEU A 1244 -25.73 -9.89 -3.69
C LEU A 1244 -24.65 -9.70 -4.76
N ASP A 1245 -23.43 -9.33 -4.34
CA ASP A 1245 -22.33 -9.05 -5.25
C ASP A 1245 -21.83 -10.31 -5.96
N ASP A 1246 -21.78 -11.46 -5.29
CA ASP A 1246 -21.38 -12.74 -5.91
C ASP A 1246 -22.57 -13.53 -6.48
N GLY A 1247 -23.79 -13.01 -6.35
CA GLY A 1247 -25.02 -13.63 -6.83
C GLY A 1247 -25.47 -14.87 -6.06
N SER A 1248 -25.02 -15.06 -4.83
CA SER A 1248 -25.53 -16.10 -3.92
C SER A 1248 -26.92 -15.79 -3.34
N LEU A 1249 -27.40 -14.56 -3.50
CA LEU A 1249 -28.71 -14.10 -3.08
C LEU A 1249 -29.34 -13.25 -4.18
N LYS A 1250 -30.57 -13.59 -4.57
CA LYS A 1250 -31.41 -12.84 -5.50
C LYS A 1250 -32.72 -12.44 -4.80
N VAL A 1251 -33.14 -11.19 -4.96
CA VAL A 1251 -34.27 -10.61 -4.21
C VAL A 1251 -35.13 -9.65 -5.03
N VAL A 1252 -34.80 -9.38 -6.28
CA VAL A 1252 -35.53 -8.53 -7.21
C VAL A 1252 -35.36 -9.01 -8.65
#